data_AF-A0A9D4R4G6-F1
#
_entry.id   AF-A0A9D4R4G6-F1
#
_cell.length_a   1.000
_cell.length_b   1.000
_cell.length_c   1.000
_cell.angle_alpha   90.00
_cell.angle_beta   90.00
_cell.angle_gamma   90.00
#
_symmetry.space_group_name_H-M   'P 1'
#
loop_
_entity.id
_entity.type
_entity.pdbx_description
1 polymer ?
#
loop_
_entity_poly.entity_id
_entity_poly.type
_entity_poly.pdbx_seq_one_letter_code
_entity_poly.pdbx_strand_id
1 'polypeptide(L)'
;MAKLKDPRTVKIFFSSPFGGMEEEREELTRRYWPQIAHLCNAHGLQFAAVDMRWGITAESSDKAQVINICLREIDRSDMFIGFFGQRYGWHGADDASLQKNFDNAVSRYPWLEEVRDKSVTELEFLHGFLNNPGNIPAAIFFRDKVFDDRMLEEGEKTGDKKQVFKYSAESELSTRLMDDLKKRVWENKNESLGVYMDYKTPAKAASIMYTTIMDYLRTTLLVDLASQRRTAREEVLSQHDAFLASRSNVFVQGEAYLSVLDRQRDTEARKHVVVTGDTGVGKSALLCNWISKLKQDRNLAVVYHFTGFADNSTDIDSLLSRIAGEFEHILNTLLGVDQTSGEPSETIATKQEVEKDTTRSLVQRLLAAMSQLVGLGKLPVLIVDGVDKVTNTSQISKVLYWLPVNFPTGCLVVVSTLSSDVTNLQELETRNYLRLTVEPLSVDSKRDMSISVLGASGKELSPPQLDRIVNAEMTRIPLFLKIVMTELIAYGYFRLLDKKIDSLIHSESIEKLFQHVIVRLEEDYNVQEYTGNLVEKVMCTIQLSGHGCSETMLKELYSIPDQVWSPLYFALEPLIVRQSSMIKFGFKQLGDAVEKRYLEDIDKRNHYLETMVTYFNAELKELDKSVITHIDQLPYFPIANQLPDLLVTLGDRNRLAECIANFFVFSYLEKTNLYHLISLWRETGLSGDVIAKQLLSTFDLRLVQIYTHLEERDQLKNSSPPGMLLVTFLSSVNTFLDTAGLPQGQSAVLERGVRIVSEGLKSEKAHADWLKTLSSLQYRLACALCENPHTAERGINLHQELLADTEKTMKEEVSNKYLLKRMGNYCHGIGVGYSTLGDYQKMIEYTERSIEYHMQTGKPNMSSIAGSWSNIGISYMNLEKYNTALEYLQKSIQALEDYYFHEVPPIIGEILTNKALCLRKMNRLDEAEAEYQRSLKVKIQAVGRDHKIVALTFMNLGTLETIRNNYGKAVEYTKQALQVYENLGQSWDNEAYIQVWENLLQYQTIGEQQFEEADKNFMKILDWRVKDGSMDRVIPSLYREMARYYLRAAMWESAYKVCTALLGSAHAADVDGIAYILMDMALQNLPESKQQEMPEEFTLAHAVELFPGNVSLTKQYCCSTLIPNNNPAEVVRLVNILHDSGEMGVDNYHLSCDWCVMPTGEVNLDCQQGIVEEGLLKYPEDQNLHLNMAKILRKRNQAPQAYPHALKALGNIDPATNIPLTLFVAQTAILSGLCDDAERFCQTVEENCGENESAMNSVQQIKEWIVEVREYQQQQQQ
;
A
#
# COMPACT_ATOMS: atom_id res chain seq x y z
N MET A 1 -43.50 26.22 -30.85
CA MET A 1 -42.81 25.33 -29.91
C MET A 1 -43.56 24.01 -29.87
N ALA A 2 -42.95 22.92 -30.32
CA ALA A 2 -43.50 21.59 -30.03
C ALA A 2 -43.21 21.30 -28.56
N LYS A 3 -44.25 21.24 -27.72
CA LYS A 3 -44.10 20.74 -26.34
C LYS A 3 -44.07 19.22 -26.42
N LEU A 4 -43.09 18.60 -25.76
CA LEU A 4 -43.09 17.14 -25.55
C LEU A 4 -44.41 16.73 -24.89
N LYS A 5 -44.97 15.60 -25.32
CA LYS A 5 -46.18 15.03 -24.70
C LYS A 5 -45.91 14.55 -23.28
N ASP A 6 -44.67 14.12 -23.02
CA ASP A 6 -44.14 13.81 -21.70
C ASP A 6 -42.94 14.74 -21.40
N PRO A 7 -42.98 15.59 -20.37
CA PRO A 7 -41.95 16.60 -20.12
C PRO A 7 -40.56 16.02 -19.84
N ARG A 8 -40.43 14.70 -19.62
CA ARG A 8 -39.15 14.03 -19.32
C ARG A 8 -38.76 12.99 -20.35
N THR A 9 -39.59 12.70 -21.36
CA THR A 9 -39.34 11.57 -22.26
C THR A 9 -39.72 11.91 -23.70
N VAL A 10 -38.80 11.65 -24.62
CA VAL A 10 -39.01 11.64 -26.07
C VAL A 10 -39.46 10.24 -26.49
N LYS A 11 -40.72 10.11 -26.90
CA LYS A 11 -41.33 8.85 -27.34
C LYS A 11 -41.47 8.79 -28.85
N ILE A 12 -40.87 7.80 -29.50
CA ILE A 12 -40.99 7.59 -30.95
C ILE A 12 -41.65 6.24 -31.21
N PHE A 13 -42.78 6.25 -31.92
CA PHE A 13 -43.51 5.03 -32.26
C PHE A 13 -43.01 4.42 -33.57
N PHE A 14 -42.65 3.14 -33.57
CA PHE A 14 -42.17 2.43 -34.76
C PHE A 14 -43.19 1.38 -35.23
N SER A 15 -43.90 1.66 -36.33
CA SER A 15 -44.93 0.81 -36.92
C SER A 15 -44.41 0.03 -38.13
N SER A 16 -44.58 -1.31 -38.14
CA SER A 16 -44.36 -2.16 -39.31
C SER A 16 -44.96 -3.58 -39.15
N PRO A 17 -45.26 -4.31 -40.24
CA PRO A 17 -45.95 -5.61 -40.21
C PRO A 17 -45.20 -6.72 -39.47
N PHE A 18 -45.93 -7.58 -38.76
CA PHE A 18 -45.37 -8.78 -38.15
C PHE A 18 -44.82 -9.75 -39.21
N GLY A 19 -43.51 -9.99 -39.21
CA GLY A 19 -42.83 -10.79 -40.23
C GLY A 19 -42.31 -9.94 -41.40
N GLY A 20 -41.00 -10.01 -41.68
CA GLY A 20 -40.39 -9.46 -42.90
C GLY A 20 -39.63 -8.14 -42.73
N MET A 21 -39.77 -7.48 -41.57
CA MET A 21 -39.11 -6.20 -41.23
C MET A 21 -38.23 -6.30 -39.97
N GLU A 22 -37.77 -7.52 -39.64
CA GLU A 22 -36.91 -7.74 -38.47
C GLU A 22 -35.55 -7.07 -38.62
N GLU A 23 -34.95 -7.14 -39.82
CA GLU A 23 -33.58 -6.66 -40.07
C GLU A 23 -33.46 -5.15 -39.90
N GLU A 24 -34.42 -4.33 -40.36
CA GLU A 24 -34.40 -2.88 -40.13
C GLU A 24 -34.49 -2.53 -38.66
N ARG A 25 -35.39 -3.21 -37.93
CA ARG A 25 -35.59 -2.97 -36.49
C ARG A 25 -34.36 -3.33 -35.70
N GLU A 26 -33.71 -4.43 -36.05
CA GLU A 26 -32.51 -4.91 -35.42
C GLU A 26 -31.35 -3.92 -35.64
N GLU A 27 -31.19 -3.41 -36.86
CA GLU A 27 -30.21 -2.34 -37.16
C GLU A 27 -30.49 -1.06 -36.37
N LEU A 28 -31.76 -0.62 -36.29
CA LEU A 28 -32.17 0.52 -35.47
C LEU A 28 -31.84 0.31 -33.98
N THR A 29 -32.19 -0.86 -33.45
CA THR A 29 -32.00 -1.22 -32.04
C THR A 29 -30.52 -1.26 -31.67
N ARG A 30 -29.70 -1.89 -32.50
CA ARG A 30 -28.28 -2.12 -32.21
C ARG A 30 -27.42 -0.88 -32.45
N ARG A 31 -27.63 -0.17 -33.55
CA ARG A 31 -26.70 0.88 -33.99
C ARG A 31 -27.17 2.29 -33.72
N TYR A 32 -28.47 2.57 -33.82
CA TYR A 32 -28.97 3.94 -33.92
C TYR A 32 -29.73 4.44 -32.68
N TRP A 33 -30.56 3.61 -32.04
CA TRP A 33 -31.26 3.97 -30.81
C TRP A 33 -30.32 4.42 -29.68
N PRO A 34 -29.16 3.78 -29.43
CA PRO A 34 -28.22 4.26 -28.42
C PRO A 34 -27.73 5.70 -28.68
N GLN A 35 -27.52 6.06 -29.95
CA GLN A 35 -27.06 7.40 -30.32
C GLN A 35 -28.15 8.46 -30.10
N ILE A 36 -29.41 8.12 -30.41
CA ILE A 36 -30.55 9.00 -30.15
C ILE A 36 -30.76 9.16 -28.63
N ALA A 37 -30.63 8.07 -27.88
CA ALA A 37 -30.71 8.09 -26.42
C ALA A 37 -29.62 8.97 -25.81
N HIS A 38 -28.38 8.87 -26.30
CA HIS A 38 -27.27 9.73 -25.88
C HIS A 38 -27.60 11.22 -26.06
N LEU A 39 -28.08 11.61 -27.26
CA LEU A 39 -28.46 12.99 -27.53
C LEU A 39 -29.56 13.46 -26.56
N CYS A 40 -30.61 12.67 -26.35
CA CYS A 40 -31.69 13.03 -25.43
C CYS A 40 -31.17 13.18 -23.99
N ASN A 41 -30.33 12.24 -23.53
CA ASN A 41 -29.76 12.24 -22.18
C ASN A 41 -28.85 13.45 -21.94
N ALA A 42 -28.07 13.87 -22.95
CA ALA A 42 -27.24 15.08 -22.88
C ALA A 42 -28.08 16.36 -22.63
N HIS A 43 -29.37 16.32 -22.99
CA HIS A 43 -30.36 17.37 -22.73
C HIS A 43 -31.28 17.08 -21.54
N GLY A 44 -30.97 16.06 -20.71
CA GLY A 44 -31.75 15.70 -19.52
C GLY A 44 -33.09 15.00 -19.82
N LEU A 45 -33.27 14.48 -21.03
CA LEU A 45 -34.50 13.81 -21.48
C LEU A 45 -34.25 12.31 -21.70
N GLN A 46 -35.24 11.47 -21.38
CA GLN A 46 -35.18 10.03 -21.66
C GLN A 46 -35.65 9.75 -23.10
N PHE A 47 -35.00 8.83 -23.80
CA PHE A 47 -35.49 8.31 -25.08
C PHE A 47 -36.26 6.99 -24.88
N ALA A 48 -37.41 6.87 -25.52
CA ALA A 48 -38.20 5.63 -25.56
C ALA A 48 -38.62 5.29 -27.00
N ALA A 49 -38.04 4.22 -27.53
CA ALA A 49 -38.47 3.62 -28.79
C ALA A 49 -39.66 2.68 -28.53
N VAL A 50 -40.87 3.11 -28.90
CA VAL A 50 -42.09 2.33 -28.70
C VAL A 50 -42.21 1.31 -29.83
N ASP A 51 -41.85 0.06 -29.54
CA ASP A 51 -42.00 -1.10 -30.42
C ASP A 51 -42.96 -2.12 -29.79
N MET A 52 -44.21 -2.10 -30.26
CA MET A 52 -45.31 -2.89 -29.69
C MET A 52 -45.18 -4.41 -29.92
N ARG A 53 -44.21 -4.88 -30.72
CA ARG A 53 -43.96 -6.32 -30.85
C ARG A 53 -43.46 -6.96 -29.57
N TRP A 54 -42.85 -6.17 -28.68
CA TRP A 54 -42.34 -6.59 -27.37
C TRP A 54 -43.30 -6.26 -26.22
N GLY A 55 -44.24 -5.33 -26.43
CA GLY A 55 -45.17 -4.82 -25.39
C GLY A 55 -46.56 -5.44 -25.38
N ILE A 56 -46.90 -6.30 -26.35
CA ILE A 56 -48.18 -7.03 -26.38
C ILE A 56 -47.98 -8.43 -25.80
N THR A 57 -48.47 -8.65 -24.58
CA THR A 57 -48.42 -9.96 -23.91
C THR A 57 -49.42 -10.95 -24.52
N ALA A 58 -49.17 -12.26 -24.40
CA ALA A 58 -50.12 -13.30 -24.84
C ALA A 58 -51.51 -13.10 -24.23
N GLU A 59 -51.59 -12.67 -22.97
CA GLU A 59 -52.84 -12.37 -22.27
C GLU A 59 -53.58 -11.15 -22.85
N SER A 60 -52.85 -10.11 -23.28
CA SER A 60 -53.44 -8.94 -23.96
C SER A 60 -53.95 -9.28 -25.37
N SER A 61 -53.29 -10.24 -26.04
CA SER A 61 -53.75 -10.82 -27.30
C SER A 61 -55.03 -11.65 -27.09
N ASP A 62 -55.10 -12.48 -26.05
CA ASP A 62 -56.27 -13.31 -25.72
C ASP A 62 -57.49 -12.45 -25.32
N LYS A 63 -57.25 -11.30 -24.67
CA LYS A 63 -58.29 -10.30 -24.34
C LYS A 63 -58.68 -9.40 -25.51
N ALA A 64 -58.08 -9.57 -26.69
CA ALA A 64 -58.34 -8.79 -27.89
C ALA A 64 -58.19 -7.27 -27.69
N GLN A 65 -57.08 -6.82 -27.08
CA GLN A 65 -56.81 -5.40 -26.81
C GLN A 65 -55.74 -4.76 -27.72
N VAL A 66 -55.24 -5.48 -28.72
CA VAL A 66 -54.07 -5.11 -29.53
C VAL A 66 -54.24 -3.75 -30.21
N ILE A 67 -55.33 -3.55 -30.96
CA ILE A 67 -55.59 -2.29 -31.68
C ILE A 67 -55.68 -1.10 -30.72
N ASN A 68 -56.42 -1.26 -29.62
CA ASN A 68 -56.60 -0.20 -28.62
C ASN A 68 -55.28 0.22 -27.96
N ILE A 69 -54.40 -0.74 -27.66
CA ILE A 69 -53.08 -0.46 -27.08
C ILE A 69 -52.20 0.29 -28.08
N CYS A 70 -52.08 -0.20 -29.33
CA CYS A 70 -51.26 0.45 -30.36
C CYS A 70 -51.66 1.91 -30.60
N LEU A 71 -52.95 2.17 -30.82
CA LEU A 71 -53.43 3.53 -31.11
C LEU A 71 -53.23 4.49 -29.92
N ARG A 72 -53.43 3.99 -28.68
CA ARG A 72 -53.20 4.78 -27.47
C ARG A 72 -51.73 5.15 -27.27
N GLU A 73 -50.80 4.27 -27.63
CA GLU A 73 -49.37 4.58 -27.53
C GLU A 73 -48.89 5.53 -28.63
N ILE A 74 -49.51 5.52 -29.82
CA ILE A 74 -49.30 6.55 -30.84
C ILE A 74 -49.75 7.93 -30.30
N ASP A 75 -50.90 8.00 -29.62
CA ASP A 75 -51.38 9.24 -28.99
C ASP A 75 -50.38 9.83 -28.00
N ARG A 76 -49.56 8.99 -27.35
CA ARG A 76 -48.54 9.37 -26.37
C ARG A 76 -47.15 9.63 -26.96
N SER A 77 -46.96 9.39 -28.25
CA SER A 77 -45.65 9.50 -28.91
C SER A 77 -45.46 10.86 -29.58
N ASP A 78 -44.25 11.41 -29.50
CA ASP A 78 -43.86 12.69 -30.08
C ASP A 78 -43.59 12.61 -31.59
N MET A 79 -43.29 11.40 -32.09
CA MET A 79 -43.02 11.14 -33.51
C MET A 79 -43.51 9.75 -33.91
N PHE A 80 -43.94 9.59 -35.16
CA PHE A 80 -44.37 8.33 -35.76
C PHE A 80 -43.43 7.93 -36.91
N ILE A 81 -42.91 6.70 -36.87
CA ILE A 81 -42.10 6.11 -37.93
C ILE A 81 -42.81 4.88 -38.46
N GLY A 82 -43.26 4.94 -39.70
CA GLY A 82 -43.93 3.83 -40.37
C GLY A 82 -43.05 3.20 -41.44
N PHE A 83 -42.94 1.87 -41.48
CA PHE A 83 -42.18 1.21 -42.56
C PHE A 83 -42.74 -0.15 -43.00
N PHE A 84 -42.63 -0.44 -44.30
CA PHE A 84 -43.24 -1.61 -44.94
C PHE A 84 -42.31 -2.29 -45.96
N GLY A 85 -42.43 -3.62 -46.06
CA GLY A 85 -41.90 -4.43 -47.17
C GLY A 85 -43.02 -4.85 -48.11
N GLN A 86 -42.97 -6.06 -48.67
CA GLN A 86 -44.08 -6.61 -49.47
C GLN A 86 -45.25 -7.19 -48.66
N ARG A 87 -45.07 -7.39 -47.35
CA ARG A 87 -46.12 -7.93 -46.48
C ARG A 87 -47.05 -6.85 -45.96
N TYR A 88 -48.36 -7.10 -46.01
CA TYR A 88 -49.37 -6.15 -45.58
C TYR A 88 -49.73 -6.28 -44.09
N GLY A 89 -49.49 -7.45 -43.47
CA GLY A 89 -49.63 -7.68 -42.03
C GLY A 89 -50.89 -8.45 -41.64
N TRP A 90 -51.32 -8.35 -40.37
CA TRP A 90 -52.50 -9.06 -39.85
C TRP A 90 -53.78 -8.36 -40.29
N HIS A 91 -54.53 -8.95 -41.22
CA HIS A 91 -55.74 -8.41 -41.85
C HIS A 91 -56.74 -9.51 -42.22
N GLY A 92 -58.00 -9.14 -42.46
CA GLY A 92 -59.04 -10.04 -42.96
C GLY A 92 -60.38 -9.90 -42.24
N ALA A 93 -61.45 -9.73 -43.01
CA ALA A 93 -62.81 -9.64 -42.47
C ALA A 93 -63.28 -10.94 -41.79
N ASP A 94 -62.72 -12.09 -42.21
CA ASP A 94 -63.09 -13.42 -41.73
C ASP A 94 -62.29 -13.87 -40.49
N ASP A 95 -61.30 -13.08 -40.03
CA ASP A 95 -60.51 -13.40 -38.83
C ASP A 95 -61.27 -12.99 -37.56
N ALA A 96 -61.88 -13.97 -36.90
CA ALA A 96 -62.68 -13.77 -35.69
C ALA A 96 -61.89 -13.13 -34.52
N SER A 97 -60.57 -13.36 -34.44
CA SER A 97 -59.72 -12.77 -33.41
C SER A 97 -59.48 -11.28 -33.68
N LEU A 98 -59.23 -10.93 -34.94
CA LEU A 98 -59.06 -9.55 -35.37
C LEU A 98 -60.35 -8.74 -35.19
N GLN A 99 -61.50 -9.29 -35.61
CA GLN A 99 -62.79 -8.59 -35.46
C GLN A 99 -63.15 -8.30 -34.00
N LYS A 100 -62.81 -9.21 -33.07
CA LYS A 100 -62.96 -8.97 -31.64
C LYS A 100 -62.07 -7.82 -31.12
N ASN A 101 -60.89 -7.62 -31.73
CA ASN A 101 -60.03 -6.47 -31.41
C ASN A 101 -60.64 -5.15 -31.90
N PHE A 102 -61.28 -5.16 -33.07
CA PHE A 102 -62.04 -4.01 -33.58
C PHE A 102 -63.18 -3.66 -32.62
N ASP A 103 -64.01 -4.63 -32.22
CA ASP A 103 -65.15 -4.41 -31.33
C ASP A 103 -64.75 -3.74 -30.01
N ASN A 104 -63.60 -4.14 -29.44
CA ASN A 104 -63.07 -3.55 -28.22
C ASN A 104 -62.56 -2.10 -28.44
N ALA A 105 -61.98 -1.80 -29.60
CA ALA A 105 -61.35 -0.50 -29.87
C ALA A 105 -62.32 0.57 -30.40
N VAL A 106 -63.41 0.17 -31.09
CA VAL A 106 -64.40 1.07 -31.72
C VAL A 106 -65.03 2.03 -30.70
N SER A 107 -65.22 1.59 -29.46
CA SER A 107 -65.76 2.43 -28.38
C SER A 107 -64.95 3.72 -28.13
N ARG A 108 -63.63 3.66 -28.35
CA ARG A 108 -62.70 4.78 -28.18
C ARG A 108 -62.31 5.43 -29.50
N TYR A 109 -62.29 4.66 -30.58
CA TYR A 109 -61.89 5.10 -31.92
C TYR A 109 -63.00 4.75 -32.94
N PRO A 110 -64.07 5.56 -33.05
CA PRO A 110 -65.26 5.19 -33.83
C PRO A 110 -65.03 4.98 -35.33
N TRP A 111 -64.01 5.62 -35.91
CA TRP A 111 -63.64 5.49 -37.33
C TRP A 111 -63.21 4.07 -37.73
N LEU A 112 -62.86 3.22 -36.74
CA LEU A 112 -62.46 1.85 -36.98
C LEU A 112 -63.57 0.98 -37.61
N GLU A 113 -64.83 1.35 -37.44
CA GLU A 113 -65.97 0.60 -38.00
C GLU A 113 -65.98 0.60 -39.53
N GLU A 114 -65.43 1.65 -40.16
CA GLU A 114 -65.42 1.84 -41.61
C GLU A 114 -64.24 1.13 -42.31
N VAL A 115 -63.29 0.56 -41.55
CA VAL A 115 -62.00 0.04 -42.05
C VAL A 115 -61.65 -1.35 -41.49
N ARG A 116 -62.67 -2.17 -41.18
CA ARG A 116 -62.52 -3.51 -40.59
C ARG A 116 -61.76 -4.53 -41.47
N ASP A 117 -61.57 -4.24 -42.75
CA ASP A 117 -60.83 -5.05 -43.71
C ASP A 117 -59.32 -4.75 -43.74
N LYS A 118 -58.89 -3.64 -43.13
CA LYS A 118 -57.50 -3.16 -43.14
C LYS A 118 -56.61 -3.90 -42.13
N SER A 119 -55.30 -3.89 -42.38
CA SER A 119 -54.34 -4.49 -41.44
C SER A 119 -54.13 -3.63 -40.21
N VAL A 120 -53.78 -4.24 -39.07
CA VAL A 120 -53.45 -3.49 -37.83
C VAL A 120 -52.37 -2.44 -38.08
N THR A 121 -51.36 -2.76 -38.88
CA THR A 121 -50.29 -1.80 -39.24
C THR A 121 -50.82 -0.66 -40.12
N GLU A 122 -51.77 -0.91 -41.03
CA GLU A 122 -52.42 0.19 -41.74
C GLU A 122 -53.26 1.06 -40.80
N LEU A 123 -53.94 0.49 -39.79
CA LEU A 123 -54.66 1.29 -38.79
C LEU A 123 -53.72 2.24 -38.04
N GLU A 124 -52.50 1.79 -37.72
CA GLU A 124 -51.46 2.63 -37.12
C GLU A 124 -51.06 3.79 -38.04
N PHE A 125 -50.94 3.55 -39.35
CA PHE A 125 -50.65 4.60 -40.34
C PHE A 125 -51.82 5.57 -40.53
N LEU A 126 -53.05 5.05 -40.52
CA LEU A 126 -54.26 5.86 -40.57
C LEU A 126 -54.31 6.82 -39.37
N HIS A 127 -54.08 6.29 -38.16
CA HIS A 127 -54.14 7.10 -36.94
C HIS A 127 -52.94 8.05 -36.78
N GLY A 128 -51.72 7.55 -37.03
CA GLY A 128 -50.48 8.29 -36.82
C GLY A 128 -50.13 9.28 -37.93
N PHE A 129 -50.75 9.16 -39.11
CA PHE A 129 -50.44 10.01 -40.26
C PHE A 129 -51.66 10.36 -41.13
N LEU A 130 -52.35 9.39 -41.73
CA LEU A 130 -53.26 9.67 -42.87
C LEU A 130 -54.61 10.31 -42.51
N ASN A 131 -55.19 10.01 -41.33
CA ASN A 131 -56.47 10.60 -40.91
C ASN A 131 -56.31 12.07 -40.49
N ASN A 132 -55.15 12.43 -39.94
CA ASN A 132 -54.81 13.79 -39.53
C ASN A 132 -53.36 14.14 -39.91
N PRO A 133 -53.06 14.36 -41.21
CA PRO A 133 -51.70 14.67 -41.67
C PRO A 133 -51.13 15.91 -40.96
N GLY A 134 -49.86 15.86 -40.58
CA GLY A 134 -49.16 16.95 -39.88
C GLY A 134 -49.42 17.07 -38.37
N ASN A 135 -50.41 16.36 -37.80
CA ASN A 135 -50.71 16.44 -36.36
C ASN A 135 -49.64 15.75 -35.48
N ILE A 136 -49.21 14.56 -35.88
CA ILE A 136 -48.06 13.86 -35.30
C ILE A 136 -46.94 13.91 -36.36
N PRO A 137 -45.74 14.43 -36.04
CA PRO A 137 -44.61 14.40 -36.96
C PRO A 137 -44.31 12.95 -37.39
N ALA A 138 -44.45 12.67 -38.68
CA ALA A 138 -44.39 11.31 -39.21
C ALA A 138 -43.35 11.17 -40.32
N ALA A 139 -42.63 10.05 -40.38
CA ALA A 139 -41.81 9.68 -41.53
C ALA A 139 -42.11 8.24 -41.98
N ILE A 140 -42.25 8.03 -43.28
CA ILE A 140 -42.76 6.78 -43.87
C ILE A 140 -41.74 6.17 -44.85
N PHE A 141 -41.51 4.86 -44.75
CA PHE A 141 -40.48 4.16 -45.52
C PHE A 141 -41.00 2.86 -46.15
N PHE A 142 -40.81 2.67 -47.45
CA PHE A 142 -41.10 1.41 -48.14
C PHE A 142 -39.82 0.80 -48.72
N ARG A 143 -39.65 -0.50 -48.49
CA ARG A 143 -38.54 -1.27 -49.03
C ARG A 143 -38.73 -1.50 -50.52
N ASP A 144 -37.63 -1.43 -51.27
CA ASP A 144 -37.59 -1.79 -52.68
C ASP A 144 -38.01 -3.26 -52.88
N LYS A 145 -38.95 -3.48 -53.79
CA LYS A 145 -39.44 -4.81 -54.16
C LYS A 145 -38.32 -5.70 -54.69
N VAL A 146 -37.30 -5.13 -55.34
CA VAL A 146 -36.15 -5.89 -55.88
C VAL A 146 -35.35 -6.59 -54.77
N PHE A 147 -35.32 -6.05 -53.55
CA PHE A 147 -34.69 -6.72 -52.42
C PHE A 147 -35.51 -7.92 -51.96
N ASP A 148 -36.82 -7.73 -51.79
CA ASP A 148 -37.73 -8.78 -51.32
C ASP A 148 -37.82 -9.94 -52.32
N ASP A 149 -37.90 -9.66 -53.63
CA ASP A 149 -37.94 -10.69 -54.68
C ASP A 149 -36.66 -11.56 -54.66
N ARG A 150 -35.49 -10.94 -54.42
CA ARG A 150 -34.21 -11.66 -54.31
C ARG A 150 -34.15 -12.56 -53.08
N MET A 151 -34.56 -12.04 -51.92
CA MET A 151 -34.59 -12.81 -50.67
C MET A 151 -35.62 -13.95 -50.74
N LEU A 152 -36.73 -13.74 -51.45
CA LEU A 152 -37.73 -14.76 -51.74
C LEU A 152 -37.13 -15.88 -52.59
N GLU A 153 -36.46 -15.55 -53.71
CA GLU A 153 -35.77 -16.53 -54.56
C GLU A 153 -34.70 -17.32 -53.79
N GLU A 154 -33.93 -16.67 -52.92
CA GLU A 154 -32.92 -17.35 -52.08
C GLU A 154 -33.56 -18.33 -51.09
N GLY A 155 -34.66 -17.93 -50.45
CA GLY A 155 -35.43 -18.82 -49.57
C GLY A 155 -36.00 -20.02 -50.31
N GLU A 156 -36.51 -19.82 -51.53
CA GLU A 156 -37.03 -20.89 -52.38
C GLU A 156 -35.91 -21.85 -52.83
N LYS A 157 -34.73 -21.32 -53.19
CA LYS A 157 -33.56 -22.12 -53.59
C LYS A 157 -32.99 -22.94 -52.43
N THR A 158 -32.97 -22.39 -51.22
CA THR A 158 -32.43 -23.04 -50.02
C THR A 158 -33.45 -23.93 -49.29
N GLY A 159 -34.74 -23.83 -49.65
CA GLY A 159 -35.83 -24.54 -48.97
C GLY A 159 -36.20 -23.93 -47.61
N ASP A 160 -35.71 -22.73 -47.28
CA ASP A 160 -36.06 -22.05 -46.03
C ASP A 160 -37.47 -21.45 -46.08
N LYS A 161 -38.44 -22.25 -45.64
CA LYS A 161 -39.85 -21.84 -45.53
C LYS A 161 -40.06 -20.57 -44.69
N LYS A 162 -39.18 -20.25 -43.73
CA LYS A 162 -39.31 -19.02 -42.92
C LYS A 162 -38.88 -17.80 -43.74
N GLN A 163 -37.83 -17.92 -44.53
CA GLN A 163 -37.39 -16.84 -45.42
C GLN A 163 -38.46 -16.57 -46.48
N VAL A 164 -39.00 -17.60 -47.13
CA VAL A 164 -40.11 -17.46 -48.10
C VAL A 164 -41.32 -16.75 -47.49
N PHE A 165 -41.70 -17.10 -46.26
CA PHE A 165 -42.80 -16.46 -45.55
C PHE A 165 -42.53 -14.98 -45.21
N LYS A 166 -41.28 -14.57 -44.99
CA LYS A 166 -40.93 -13.18 -44.64
C LYS A 166 -41.10 -12.23 -45.81
N TYR A 167 -40.83 -12.69 -47.03
CA TYR A 167 -40.68 -11.85 -48.22
C TYR A 167 -41.81 -12.02 -49.24
N SER A 168 -42.76 -12.93 -49.03
CA SER A 168 -43.95 -13.10 -49.88
C SER A 168 -45.16 -12.30 -49.37
N ALA A 169 -45.95 -11.75 -50.30
CA ALA A 169 -47.24 -11.15 -49.98
C ALA A 169 -48.25 -12.22 -49.55
N GLU A 170 -49.13 -11.88 -48.59
CA GLU A 170 -50.08 -12.83 -48.01
C GLU A 170 -51.16 -13.29 -49.00
N SER A 171 -51.59 -12.41 -49.91
CA SER A 171 -52.61 -12.70 -50.93
C SER A 171 -52.64 -11.63 -52.03
N GLU A 172 -53.34 -11.89 -53.14
CA GLU A 172 -53.57 -10.88 -54.17
C GLU A 172 -54.41 -9.68 -53.67
N LEU A 173 -55.25 -9.89 -52.65
CA LEU A 173 -55.95 -8.80 -51.97
C LEU A 173 -54.98 -7.91 -51.19
N SER A 174 -54.02 -8.51 -50.48
CA SER A 174 -53.06 -7.76 -49.66
C SER A 174 -52.11 -6.90 -50.50
N THR A 175 -51.70 -7.40 -51.68
CA THR A 175 -50.96 -6.61 -52.66
C THR A 175 -51.74 -5.38 -53.12
N ARG A 176 -53.03 -5.53 -53.43
CA ARG A 176 -53.89 -4.40 -53.85
C ARG A 176 -54.07 -3.36 -52.74
N LEU A 177 -54.27 -3.82 -51.50
CA LEU A 177 -54.38 -2.93 -50.34
C LEU A 177 -53.07 -2.19 -50.05
N MET A 178 -51.93 -2.86 -50.21
CA MET A 178 -50.60 -2.25 -50.09
C MET A 178 -50.36 -1.16 -51.14
N ASP A 179 -50.72 -1.40 -52.40
CA ASP A 179 -50.56 -0.42 -53.47
C ASP A 179 -51.46 0.82 -53.24
N ASP A 180 -52.69 0.61 -52.74
CA ASP A 180 -53.58 1.70 -52.32
C ASP A 180 -52.99 2.51 -51.16
N LEU A 181 -52.42 1.85 -50.14
CA LEU A 181 -51.74 2.51 -49.02
C LEU A 181 -50.55 3.36 -49.51
N LYS A 182 -49.69 2.79 -50.36
CA LYS A 182 -48.54 3.50 -50.97
C LYS A 182 -48.99 4.76 -51.71
N LYS A 183 -50.10 4.67 -52.45
CA LYS A 183 -50.68 5.81 -53.16
C LYS A 183 -51.14 6.91 -52.20
N ARG A 184 -51.91 6.56 -51.15
CA ARG A 184 -52.39 7.52 -50.15
C ARG A 184 -51.25 8.19 -49.37
N VAL A 185 -50.20 7.45 -49.03
CA VAL A 185 -49.00 8.02 -48.40
C VAL A 185 -48.30 9.00 -49.33
N TRP A 186 -48.16 8.66 -50.62
CA TRP A 186 -47.51 9.52 -51.61
C TRP A 186 -48.27 10.82 -51.86
N GLU A 187 -49.61 10.76 -51.92
CA GLU A 187 -50.48 11.93 -52.08
C GLU A 187 -50.35 12.92 -50.90
N ASN A 188 -50.06 12.42 -49.69
CA ASN A 188 -49.91 13.23 -48.48
C ASN A 188 -48.45 13.52 -48.08
N LYS A 189 -47.46 13.22 -48.94
CA LYS A 189 -46.02 13.26 -48.58
C LYS A 189 -45.51 14.61 -48.04
N ASN A 190 -46.12 15.72 -48.44
CA ASN A 190 -45.70 17.07 -48.03
C ASN A 190 -46.09 17.39 -46.58
N GLU A 191 -47.00 16.62 -45.98
CA GLU A 191 -47.45 16.74 -44.59
C GLU A 191 -46.63 15.82 -43.65
N SER A 192 -45.49 15.29 -44.11
CA SER A 192 -44.60 14.38 -43.39
C SER A 192 -43.19 14.96 -43.26
N LEU A 193 -42.40 14.44 -42.31
CA LEU A 193 -40.97 14.72 -42.19
C LEU A 193 -40.15 14.09 -43.33
N GLY A 194 -40.69 13.05 -43.97
CA GLY A 194 -40.08 12.40 -45.12
C GLY A 194 -40.83 11.13 -45.54
N VAL A 195 -40.96 10.93 -46.86
CA VAL A 195 -41.48 9.69 -47.46
C VAL A 195 -40.42 9.10 -48.39
N TYR A 196 -40.03 7.86 -48.14
CA TYR A 196 -39.04 7.11 -48.93
C TYR A 196 -39.71 5.85 -49.48
N MET A 197 -39.78 5.68 -50.80
CA MET A 197 -40.58 4.61 -51.41
C MET A 197 -39.78 3.38 -51.85
N ASP A 198 -38.45 3.46 -51.87
CA ASP A 198 -37.60 2.49 -52.57
C ASP A 198 -36.20 2.29 -51.95
N TYR A 199 -36.09 2.21 -50.63
CA TYR A 199 -34.80 1.96 -50.00
C TYR A 199 -34.28 0.54 -50.31
N LYS A 200 -32.97 0.41 -50.54
CA LYS A 200 -32.38 -0.79 -51.16
C LYS A 200 -32.03 -1.93 -50.20
N THR A 201 -31.69 -1.62 -48.96
CA THR A 201 -31.29 -2.61 -47.94
C THR A 201 -31.78 -2.17 -46.54
N PRO A 202 -31.98 -3.11 -45.62
CA PRO A 202 -32.37 -2.80 -44.24
C PRO A 202 -31.42 -1.84 -43.52
N ALA A 203 -30.11 -2.03 -43.64
CA ALA A 203 -29.10 -1.14 -43.06
C ALA A 203 -29.20 0.29 -43.61
N LYS A 204 -29.47 0.44 -44.91
CA LYS A 204 -29.66 1.76 -45.51
C LYS A 204 -30.96 2.42 -45.03
N ALA A 205 -32.02 1.64 -44.84
CA ALA A 205 -33.29 2.10 -44.27
C ALA A 205 -33.08 2.69 -42.87
N ALA A 206 -32.43 1.92 -41.99
CA ALA A 206 -32.16 2.34 -40.61
C ALA A 206 -31.29 3.61 -40.55
N SER A 207 -30.28 3.72 -41.42
CA SER A 207 -29.45 4.93 -41.55
C SER A 207 -30.27 6.17 -41.96
N ILE A 208 -31.19 6.03 -42.93
CA ILE A 208 -32.04 7.15 -43.37
C ILE A 208 -33.01 7.52 -42.25
N MET A 209 -33.69 6.54 -41.64
CA MET A 209 -34.58 6.76 -40.50
C MET A 209 -33.89 7.50 -39.36
N TYR A 210 -32.68 7.07 -38.99
CA TYR A 210 -31.85 7.74 -38.00
C TYR A 210 -31.57 9.20 -38.36
N THR A 211 -31.16 9.47 -39.59
CA THR A 211 -30.87 10.83 -40.06
C THR A 211 -32.11 11.72 -39.96
N THR A 212 -33.27 11.22 -40.40
CA THR A 212 -34.56 11.94 -40.30
C THR A 212 -34.94 12.24 -38.86
N ILE A 213 -34.77 11.28 -37.94
CA ILE A 213 -35.05 11.46 -36.51
C ILE A 213 -34.10 12.51 -35.90
N MET A 214 -32.80 12.40 -36.19
CA MET A 214 -31.79 13.31 -35.64
C MET A 214 -31.96 14.75 -36.12
N ASP A 215 -32.27 14.94 -37.40
CA ASP A 215 -32.56 16.26 -37.96
C ASP A 215 -33.77 16.88 -37.26
N TYR A 216 -34.85 16.13 -37.06
CA TYR A 216 -36.03 16.59 -36.33
C TYR A 216 -35.71 16.96 -34.87
N LEU A 217 -34.96 16.10 -34.16
CA LEU A 217 -34.58 16.34 -32.77
C LEU A 217 -33.75 17.61 -32.62
N ARG A 218 -32.71 17.78 -33.44
CA ARG A 218 -31.79 18.93 -33.36
C ARG A 218 -32.42 20.24 -33.79
N THR A 219 -33.26 20.23 -34.82
CA THR A 219 -33.81 21.46 -35.41
C THR A 219 -35.11 21.91 -34.77
N THR A 220 -35.85 21.01 -34.10
CA THR A 220 -37.20 21.31 -33.61
C THR A 220 -37.39 21.04 -32.12
N LEU A 221 -36.91 19.89 -31.61
CA LEU A 221 -37.18 19.48 -30.22
C LEU A 221 -36.13 19.96 -29.20
N LEU A 222 -34.86 20.11 -29.59
CA LEU A 222 -33.73 20.32 -28.64
C LEU A 222 -32.97 21.66 -28.82
N VAL A 223 -33.58 22.66 -29.47
CA VAL A 223 -32.93 23.89 -29.97
C VAL A 223 -32.30 24.80 -28.90
N ASP A 224 -32.82 24.84 -27.66
CA ASP A 224 -32.51 25.91 -26.67
C ASP A 224 -31.50 25.55 -25.55
N LEU A 225 -30.87 24.37 -25.56
CA LEU A 225 -30.06 23.90 -24.41
C LEU A 225 -28.53 23.96 -24.62
N ALA A 226 -28.05 24.42 -25.78
CA ALA A 226 -26.64 24.31 -26.17
C ALA A 226 -25.77 25.56 -25.89
N SER A 227 -26.32 26.66 -25.35
CA SER A 227 -25.69 27.99 -25.41
C SER A 227 -25.11 28.55 -24.10
N GLN A 228 -25.03 27.77 -23.01
CA GLN A 228 -24.40 28.24 -21.77
C GLN A 228 -22.98 27.69 -21.61
N ARG A 229 -21.99 28.58 -21.73
CA ARG A 229 -20.58 28.31 -21.39
C ARG A 229 -20.50 28.16 -19.87
N ARG A 230 -20.34 26.93 -19.39
CA ARG A 230 -20.25 26.61 -17.96
C ARG A 230 -18.88 27.04 -17.42
N THR A 231 -18.86 27.55 -16.20
CA THR A 231 -17.63 27.73 -15.43
C THR A 231 -17.07 26.36 -15.00
N ALA A 232 -15.78 26.28 -14.67
CA ALA A 232 -15.14 25.03 -14.22
C ALA A 232 -15.88 24.39 -13.02
N ARG A 233 -16.42 25.21 -12.11
CA ARG A 233 -17.26 24.75 -10.99
C ARG A 233 -18.58 24.14 -11.46
N GLU A 234 -19.28 24.81 -12.37
CA GLU A 234 -20.55 24.33 -12.96
C GLU A 234 -20.36 23.04 -13.77
N GLU A 235 -19.19 22.85 -14.36
CA GLU A 235 -18.83 21.63 -15.09
C GLU A 235 -18.70 20.42 -14.14
N VAL A 236 -17.97 20.56 -13.02
CA VAL A 236 -17.88 19.52 -11.99
C VAL A 236 -19.24 19.24 -11.34
N LEU A 237 -20.03 20.28 -11.03
CA LEU A 237 -21.40 20.12 -10.53
C LEU A 237 -22.29 19.35 -11.52
N SER A 238 -22.19 19.66 -12.82
CA SER A 238 -22.94 18.96 -13.85
C SER A 238 -22.60 17.47 -13.92
N GLN A 239 -21.36 17.07 -13.63
CA GLN A 239 -20.99 15.65 -13.59
C GLN A 239 -21.71 14.95 -12.43
N HIS A 240 -21.70 15.53 -11.23
CA HIS A 240 -22.45 14.97 -10.09
C HIS A 240 -23.97 14.97 -10.32
N ASP A 241 -24.51 15.98 -10.99
CA ASP A 241 -25.94 16.02 -11.36
C ASP A 241 -26.31 14.97 -12.41
N ALA A 242 -25.44 14.72 -13.40
CA ALA A 242 -25.63 13.63 -14.35
C ALA A 242 -25.63 12.26 -13.65
N PHE A 243 -24.71 12.06 -12.69
CA PHE A 243 -24.70 10.84 -11.86
C PHE A 243 -25.99 10.70 -11.07
N LEU A 244 -26.42 11.76 -10.39
CA LEU A 244 -27.65 11.83 -9.61
C LEU A 244 -28.85 11.42 -10.49
N ALA A 245 -29.01 12.03 -11.66
CA ALA A 245 -30.10 11.75 -12.59
C ALA A 245 -30.09 10.29 -13.07
N SER A 246 -28.91 9.75 -13.43
CA SER A 246 -28.76 8.38 -13.95
C SER A 246 -29.17 7.28 -12.95
N ARG A 247 -29.08 7.57 -11.65
CA ARG A 247 -29.35 6.61 -10.56
C ARG A 247 -30.71 6.80 -9.89
N SER A 248 -31.34 7.97 -10.04
CA SER A 248 -32.61 8.32 -9.38
C SER A 248 -33.83 7.59 -9.95
N ASN A 249 -33.75 7.04 -11.18
CA ASN A 249 -34.91 6.42 -11.86
C ASN A 249 -34.97 4.89 -11.73
N VAL A 250 -34.07 4.27 -10.96
CA VAL A 250 -33.79 2.82 -11.09
C VAL A 250 -34.30 1.97 -9.91
N PHE A 251 -34.56 2.56 -8.75
CA PHE A 251 -34.73 1.77 -7.52
C PHE A 251 -36.11 1.93 -6.87
N VAL A 252 -36.86 0.83 -6.78
CA VAL A 252 -38.29 0.80 -6.36
C VAL A 252 -38.48 0.41 -4.88
N GLN A 253 -37.43 0.34 -4.05
CA GLN A 253 -37.60 0.10 -2.61
C GLN A 253 -36.61 0.86 -1.73
N GLY A 254 -36.92 2.10 -1.41
CA GLY A 254 -36.13 2.93 -0.49
C GLY A 254 -36.88 3.42 0.74
N GLU A 255 -38.22 3.39 0.76
CA GLU A 255 -39.00 4.18 1.73
C GLU A 255 -38.68 3.89 3.19
N ALA A 256 -38.45 2.62 3.56
CA ALA A 256 -38.02 2.28 4.92
C ALA A 256 -36.67 2.93 5.27
N TYR A 257 -35.68 2.89 4.38
CA TYR A 257 -34.38 3.51 4.57
C TYR A 257 -34.46 5.04 4.52
N LEU A 258 -35.23 5.60 3.59
CA LEU A 258 -35.51 7.04 3.48
C LEU A 258 -36.18 7.55 4.75
N SER A 259 -37.07 6.78 5.38
CA SER A 259 -37.71 7.15 6.64
C SER A 259 -36.71 7.27 7.80
N VAL A 260 -35.66 6.45 7.82
CA VAL A 260 -34.58 6.55 8.82
C VAL A 260 -33.76 7.82 8.59
N LEU A 261 -33.43 8.12 7.34
CA LEU A 261 -32.70 9.34 6.97
C LEU A 261 -33.53 10.61 7.25
N ASP A 262 -34.82 10.60 6.91
CA ASP A 262 -35.76 11.68 7.22
C ASP A 262 -35.92 11.88 8.74
N ARG A 263 -35.98 10.79 9.53
CA ARG A 263 -36.01 10.89 11.01
C ARG A 263 -34.78 11.59 11.57
N GLN A 264 -33.59 11.29 11.05
CA GLN A 264 -32.35 11.97 11.49
C GLN A 264 -32.30 13.43 11.06
N ARG A 265 -32.85 13.78 9.89
CA ARG A 265 -33.02 15.17 9.46
C ARG A 265 -33.92 15.96 10.42
N ASP A 266 -35.03 15.35 10.84
CA ASP A 266 -36.09 16.05 11.57
C ASP A 266 -35.88 16.09 13.10
N THR A 267 -34.93 15.30 13.65
CA THR A 267 -34.65 15.23 15.10
C THR A 267 -33.65 16.30 15.55
N GLU A 268 -33.80 16.84 16.77
CA GLU A 268 -32.85 17.80 17.37
C GLU A 268 -31.55 17.12 17.86
N ALA A 269 -31.64 15.95 18.50
CA ALA A 269 -30.50 15.10 18.88
C ALA A 269 -30.04 14.17 17.74
N ARG A 270 -29.85 14.72 16.53
CA ARG A 270 -29.51 13.95 15.33
C ARG A 270 -28.12 13.31 15.42
N LYS A 271 -28.01 12.09 14.89
CA LYS A 271 -26.72 11.45 14.62
C LYS A 271 -26.38 11.56 13.14
N HIS A 272 -25.10 11.69 12.83
CA HIS A 272 -24.61 11.47 11.47
C HIS A 272 -24.82 10.01 11.06
N VAL A 273 -24.91 9.72 9.77
CA VAL A 273 -25.31 8.39 9.27
C VAL A 273 -24.23 7.82 8.37
N VAL A 274 -23.91 6.54 8.55
CA VAL A 274 -23.12 5.75 7.60
C VAL A 274 -24.03 4.72 6.92
N VAL A 275 -24.13 4.81 5.59
CA VAL A 275 -24.87 3.85 4.75
C VAL A 275 -23.90 2.77 4.28
N THR A 276 -24.13 1.53 4.67
CA THR A 276 -23.27 0.38 4.35
C THR A 276 -24.05 -0.73 3.65
N GLY A 277 -23.34 -1.64 2.99
CA GLY A 277 -23.94 -2.74 2.24
C GLY A 277 -22.96 -3.28 1.21
N ASP A 278 -23.27 -4.45 0.65
CA ASP A 278 -22.38 -5.11 -0.30
C ASP A 278 -22.35 -4.40 -1.66
N THR A 279 -21.44 -4.81 -2.54
CA THR A 279 -21.32 -4.19 -3.87
C THR A 279 -22.58 -4.45 -4.69
N GLY A 280 -23.15 -3.38 -5.25
CA GLY A 280 -24.32 -3.48 -6.15
C GLY A 280 -25.70 -3.54 -5.46
N VAL A 281 -25.77 -3.48 -4.12
CA VAL A 281 -27.06 -3.49 -3.36
C VAL A 281 -27.86 -2.19 -3.44
N GLY A 282 -27.32 -1.13 -4.06
CA GLY A 282 -28.07 0.10 -4.34
C GLY A 282 -27.81 1.30 -3.42
N LYS A 283 -26.74 1.31 -2.62
CA LYS A 283 -26.36 2.44 -1.74
C LYS A 283 -26.37 3.81 -2.44
N SER A 284 -25.64 3.95 -3.55
CA SER A 284 -25.60 5.21 -4.30
C SER A 284 -26.96 5.61 -4.86
N ALA A 285 -27.79 4.63 -5.28
CA ALA A 285 -29.14 4.90 -5.77
C ALA A 285 -30.08 5.38 -4.65
N LEU A 286 -29.98 4.79 -3.45
CA LEU A 286 -30.70 5.24 -2.26
C LEU A 286 -30.36 6.71 -1.94
N LEU A 287 -29.07 7.06 -1.93
CA LEU A 287 -28.63 8.43 -1.68
C LEU A 287 -29.11 9.39 -2.79
N CYS A 288 -29.05 8.98 -4.06
CA CYS A 288 -29.55 9.80 -5.17
C CYS A 288 -31.05 10.10 -5.06
N ASN A 289 -31.86 9.10 -4.69
CA ASN A 289 -33.29 9.28 -4.45
C ASN A 289 -33.56 10.24 -3.30
N TRP A 290 -32.81 10.12 -2.20
CA TRP A 290 -32.94 11.03 -1.07
C TRP A 290 -32.52 12.46 -1.41
N ILE A 291 -31.38 12.66 -2.08
CA ILE A 291 -30.92 13.98 -2.55
C ILE A 291 -31.99 14.65 -3.42
N SER A 292 -32.60 13.91 -4.34
CA SER A 292 -33.66 14.42 -5.22
C SER A 292 -34.90 14.89 -4.44
N LYS A 293 -35.22 14.24 -3.31
CA LYS A 293 -36.27 14.66 -2.38
C LYS A 293 -35.85 15.91 -1.60
N LEU A 294 -34.61 15.97 -1.09
CA LEU A 294 -34.11 17.08 -0.28
C LEU A 294 -33.95 18.38 -1.06
N LYS A 295 -33.58 18.33 -2.35
CA LYS A 295 -33.44 19.53 -3.21
C LYS A 295 -34.73 20.37 -3.33
N GLN A 296 -35.89 19.81 -2.99
CA GLN A 296 -37.17 20.52 -3.02
C GLN A 296 -37.41 21.41 -1.78
N ASP A 297 -36.69 21.15 -0.67
CA ASP A 297 -36.84 21.89 0.57
C ASP A 297 -35.90 23.09 0.66
N ARG A 298 -36.48 24.29 0.69
CA ARG A 298 -35.73 25.56 0.74
C ARG A 298 -35.06 25.82 2.09
N ASN A 299 -35.38 25.06 3.14
CA ASN A 299 -34.77 25.21 4.47
C ASN A 299 -33.43 24.46 4.59
N LEU A 300 -33.12 23.58 3.63
CA LEU A 300 -31.91 22.77 3.62
C LEU A 300 -30.82 23.41 2.76
N ALA A 301 -29.59 23.34 3.21
CA ALA A 301 -28.40 23.59 2.40
C ALA A 301 -27.76 22.24 2.07
N VAL A 302 -28.12 21.65 0.93
CA VAL A 302 -27.72 20.28 0.56
C VAL A 302 -26.50 20.32 -0.35
N VAL A 303 -25.41 19.71 0.09
CA VAL A 303 -24.19 19.50 -0.70
C VAL A 303 -23.90 18.01 -0.73
N TYR A 304 -23.63 17.47 -1.92
CA TYR A 304 -23.34 16.05 -2.11
C TYR A 304 -22.07 15.84 -2.96
N HIS A 305 -21.41 14.71 -2.79
CA HIS A 305 -20.23 14.32 -3.55
C HIS A 305 -20.25 12.82 -3.84
N PHE A 306 -20.01 12.45 -5.10
CA PHE A 306 -19.93 11.06 -5.55
C PHE A 306 -18.48 10.71 -5.88
N THR A 307 -17.83 9.93 -5.01
CA THR A 307 -16.41 9.61 -5.10
C THR A 307 -16.13 8.59 -6.21
N GLY A 308 -15.13 8.88 -7.04
CA GLY A 308 -14.70 8.03 -8.15
C GLY A 308 -15.51 8.19 -9.44
N PHE A 309 -16.41 9.18 -9.51
CA PHE A 309 -17.21 9.46 -10.72
C PHE A 309 -16.78 10.75 -11.43
N ALA A 310 -16.52 11.83 -10.69
CA ALA A 310 -16.10 13.11 -11.24
C ALA A 310 -14.56 13.27 -11.20
N ASP A 311 -14.04 14.22 -11.97
CA ASP A 311 -12.59 14.51 -12.02
C ASP A 311 -12.04 14.89 -10.64
N ASN A 312 -10.88 14.33 -10.28
CA ASN A 312 -10.24 14.45 -8.96
C ASN A 312 -11.17 14.16 -7.76
N SER A 313 -12.31 13.49 -7.96
CA SER A 313 -13.30 13.25 -6.90
C SER A 313 -12.82 12.29 -5.80
N THR A 314 -11.72 11.58 -6.04
CA THR A 314 -11.07 10.73 -5.04
C THR A 314 -10.04 11.49 -4.21
N ASP A 315 -9.48 12.60 -4.72
CA ASP A 315 -8.47 13.41 -4.04
C ASP A 315 -9.11 14.25 -2.94
N ILE A 316 -8.46 14.27 -1.77
CA ILE A 316 -9.01 14.87 -0.55
C ILE A 316 -9.10 16.39 -0.67
N ASP A 317 -8.06 17.04 -1.17
CA ASP A 317 -8.03 18.51 -1.25
C ASP A 317 -9.03 19.00 -2.30
N SER A 318 -9.12 18.30 -3.44
CA SER A 318 -10.12 18.57 -4.48
C SER A 318 -11.56 18.38 -3.96
N LEU A 319 -11.81 17.28 -3.24
CA LEU A 319 -13.09 16.97 -2.61
C LEU A 319 -13.49 18.05 -1.58
N LEU A 320 -12.58 18.42 -0.68
CA LEU A 320 -12.86 19.40 0.37
C LEU A 320 -13.02 20.81 -0.19
N SER A 321 -12.17 21.20 -1.15
CA SER A 321 -12.26 22.50 -1.82
C SER A 321 -13.62 22.67 -2.52
N ARG A 322 -14.09 21.63 -3.21
CA ARG A 322 -15.44 21.59 -3.79
C ARG A 322 -16.51 21.73 -2.71
N ILE A 323 -16.51 20.85 -1.71
CA ILE A 323 -17.59 20.81 -0.70
C ILE A 323 -17.66 22.14 0.07
N ALA A 324 -16.51 22.69 0.48
CA ALA A 324 -16.42 23.99 1.13
C ALA A 324 -16.93 25.10 0.20
N GLY A 325 -16.47 25.14 -1.05
CA GLY A 325 -16.89 26.13 -2.04
C GLY A 325 -18.39 26.09 -2.35
N GLU A 326 -19.02 24.92 -2.36
CA GLU A 326 -20.47 24.79 -2.53
C GLU A 326 -21.26 25.36 -1.34
N PHE A 327 -20.85 25.05 -0.10
CA PHE A 327 -21.48 25.63 1.08
C PHE A 327 -21.28 27.15 1.13
N GLU A 328 -20.08 27.64 0.81
CA GLU A 328 -19.77 29.08 0.72
C GLU A 328 -20.64 29.77 -0.36
N HIS A 329 -20.87 29.13 -1.50
CA HIS A 329 -21.74 29.69 -2.52
C HIS A 329 -23.21 29.75 -2.11
N ILE A 330 -23.74 28.69 -1.46
CA ILE A 330 -25.10 28.71 -0.90
C ILE A 330 -25.22 29.85 0.11
N LEU A 331 -24.22 30.01 0.98
CA LEU A 331 -24.14 31.08 1.97
C LEU A 331 -24.13 32.47 1.31
N ASN A 332 -23.26 32.70 0.32
CA ASN A 332 -23.17 33.98 -0.39
C ASN A 332 -24.47 34.34 -1.12
N THR A 333 -25.14 33.34 -1.71
CA THR A 333 -26.44 33.52 -2.38
C THR A 333 -27.52 33.94 -1.38
N LEU A 334 -27.54 33.35 -0.19
CA LEU A 334 -28.49 33.71 0.88
C LEU A 334 -28.21 35.10 1.48
N LEU A 335 -26.94 35.51 1.53
CA LEU A 335 -26.51 36.83 2.01
C LEU A 335 -26.67 37.95 0.97
N GLY A 336 -27.05 37.62 -0.28
CA GLY A 336 -27.27 38.60 -1.34
C GLY A 336 -25.99 39.25 -1.86
N VAL A 337 -24.85 38.55 -1.80
CA VAL A 337 -23.56 39.04 -2.32
C VAL A 337 -23.48 38.73 -3.81
N ASP A 338 -23.79 39.71 -4.67
CA ASP A 338 -23.65 39.58 -6.13
C ASP A 338 -22.17 39.45 -6.55
N GLN A 339 -21.80 38.31 -7.15
CA GLN A 339 -20.49 38.09 -7.77
C GLN A 339 -20.47 38.50 -9.26
N THR A 340 -21.05 39.64 -9.63
CA THR A 340 -21.01 40.16 -11.01
C THR A 340 -20.00 41.28 -11.24
N SER A 341 -19.13 41.59 -10.28
CA SER A 341 -17.99 42.47 -10.53
C SER A 341 -16.75 42.03 -9.76
N GLY A 342 -15.81 41.45 -10.49
CA GLY A 342 -14.46 41.19 -10.00
C GLY A 342 -13.80 40.06 -10.79
N GLU A 343 -13.15 40.41 -11.90
CA GLU A 343 -11.82 39.80 -12.14
C GLU A 343 -11.06 39.79 -10.81
N PRO A 344 -10.31 38.74 -10.47
CA PRO A 344 -9.44 38.80 -9.30
C PRO A 344 -8.60 40.06 -9.46
N SER A 345 -8.74 41.03 -8.55
CA SER A 345 -8.09 42.32 -8.71
C SER A 345 -6.59 42.08 -8.87
N GLU A 346 -6.10 42.26 -10.10
CA GLU A 346 -4.70 42.52 -10.38
C GLU A 346 -4.38 43.89 -9.77
N THR A 347 -4.25 43.95 -8.45
CA THR A 347 -3.63 45.07 -7.79
C THR A 347 -3.13 44.61 -6.42
N ILE A 348 -1.79 44.63 -6.32
CA ILE A 348 -0.95 44.23 -5.18
C ILE A 348 -0.74 42.71 -5.05
N ALA A 349 -0.37 42.06 -6.17
CA ALA A 349 0.54 40.92 -6.14
C ALA A 349 1.98 41.42 -5.91
N THR A 350 2.28 41.90 -4.70
CA THR A 350 3.65 41.73 -4.20
C THR A 350 3.81 40.25 -3.93
N LYS A 351 4.85 39.63 -4.51
CA LYS A 351 5.29 38.23 -4.35
C LYS A 351 5.34 37.78 -2.87
N GLN A 352 4.18 37.55 -2.25
CA GLN A 352 4.01 36.67 -1.11
C GLN A 352 3.57 35.34 -1.70
N GLU A 353 4.32 34.30 -1.35
CA GLU A 353 4.04 32.91 -1.68
C GLU A 353 2.54 32.64 -1.54
N VAL A 354 1.88 32.29 -2.63
CA VAL A 354 0.50 31.77 -2.57
C VAL A 354 0.61 30.41 -1.89
N GLU A 355 0.44 30.39 -0.57
CA GLU A 355 0.27 29.16 0.20
C GLU A 355 -0.93 28.42 -0.40
N LYS A 356 -0.65 27.27 -1.04
CA LYS A 356 -1.67 26.33 -1.51
C LYS A 356 -2.54 25.98 -0.30
N ASP A 357 -3.87 26.07 -0.45
CA ASP A 357 -4.81 25.71 0.62
C ASP A 357 -4.46 24.32 1.17
N THR A 358 -4.19 24.24 2.47
CA THR A 358 -3.89 22.98 3.14
C THR A 358 -5.19 22.26 3.48
N THR A 359 -5.19 20.93 3.61
CA THR A 359 -6.38 20.18 4.05
C THR A 359 -7.00 20.77 5.33
N ARG A 360 -6.16 21.26 6.25
CA ARG A 360 -6.57 21.97 7.47
C ARG A 360 -7.35 23.27 7.16
N SER A 361 -6.87 24.11 6.25
CA SER A 361 -7.58 25.36 5.90
C SER A 361 -8.93 25.05 5.24
N LEU A 362 -8.98 24.03 4.39
CA LEU A 362 -10.22 23.60 3.74
C LEU A 362 -11.25 23.05 4.73
N VAL A 363 -10.82 22.22 5.70
CA VAL A 363 -11.69 21.75 6.79
C VAL A 363 -12.21 22.91 7.64
N GLN A 364 -11.36 23.89 7.96
CA GLN A 364 -11.78 25.07 8.71
C GLN A 364 -12.80 25.92 7.93
N ARG A 365 -12.58 26.12 6.63
CA ARG A 365 -13.52 26.80 5.72
C ARG A 365 -14.88 26.09 5.67
N LEU A 366 -14.87 24.77 5.50
CA LEU A 366 -16.08 23.94 5.52
C LEU A 366 -16.88 24.13 6.82
N LEU A 367 -16.22 23.97 7.97
CA LEU A 367 -16.86 24.10 9.28
C LEU A 367 -17.39 25.51 9.51
N ALA A 368 -16.65 26.55 9.09
CA ALA A 368 -17.07 27.93 9.19
C ALA A 368 -18.31 28.23 8.33
N ALA A 369 -18.33 27.77 7.08
CA ALA A 369 -19.48 27.94 6.18
C ALA A 369 -20.73 27.23 6.72
N MET A 370 -20.60 25.98 7.18
CA MET A 370 -21.70 25.24 7.80
C MET A 370 -22.21 25.94 9.07
N SER A 371 -21.32 26.43 9.94
CA SER A 371 -21.72 27.14 11.15
C SER A 371 -22.48 28.44 10.85
N GLN A 372 -22.09 29.17 9.82
CA GLN A 372 -22.80 30.40 9.41
C GLN A 372 -24.20 30.09 8.83
N LEU A 373 -24.32 29.02 8.04
CA LEU A 373 -25.62 28.56 7.53
C LEU A 373 -26.57 28.16 8.66
N VAL A 374 -26.08 27.48 9.69
CA VAL A 374 -26.86 27.19 10.92
C VAL A 374 -27.31 28.49 11.58
N GLY A 375 -26.43 29.50 11.69
CA GLY A 375 -26.77 30.82 12.23
C GLY A 375 -27.86 31.55 11.45
N LEU A 376 -28.01 31.26 10.15
CA LEU A 376 -29.09 31.78 9.29
C LEU A 376 -30.38 30.93 9.34
N GLY A 377 -30.45 29.94 10.22
CA GLY A 377 -31.61 29.04 10.36
C GLY A 377 -31.74 28.02 9.23
N LYS A 378 -30.67 27.78 8.45
CA LYS A 378 -30.61 26.68 7.48
C LYS A 378 -30.07 25.42 8.12
N LEU A 379 -30.44 24.27 7.59
CA LEU A 379 -29.87 22.97 7.97
C LEU A 379 -28.83 22.53 6.91
N PRO A 380 -27.52 22.59 7.20
CA PRO A 380 -26.50 22.04 6.31
C PRO A 380 -26.58 20.51 6.30
N VAL A 381 -26.72 19.93 5.10
CA VAL A 381 -26.72 18.49 4.86
C VAL A 381 -25.58 18.15 3.91
N LEU A 382 -24.58 17.42 4.40
CA LEU A 382 -23.46 16.93 3.61
C LEU A 382 -23.63 15.44 3.30
N ILE A 383 -23.56 15.05 2.04
CA ILE A 383 -23.68 13.67 1.59
C ILE A 383 -22.44 13.25 0.80
N VAL A 384 -21.69 12.25 1.26
CA VAL A 384 -20.49 11.75 0.54
C VAL A 384 -20.67 10.26 0.23
N ASP A 385 -20.82 9.92 -1.05
CA ASP A 385 -20.97 8.54 -1.50
C ASP A 385 -19.61 7.93 -1.88
N GLY A 386 -19.28 6.76 -1.34
CA GLY A 386 -18.07 6.01 -1.68
C GLY A 386 -16.83 6.48 -0.92
N VAL A 387 -16.94 6.59 0.40
CA VAL A 387 -15.84 7.01 1.29
C VAL A 387 -14.66 6.02 1.24
N ASP A 388 -14.92 4.76 0.88
CA ASP A 388 -13.94 3.69 0.58
C ASP A 388 -13.06 3.98 -0.63
N LYS A 389 -13.49 4.88 -1.51
CA LYS A 389 -12.80 5.23 -2.75
C LYS A 389 -11.99 6.52 -2.65
N VAL A 390 -12.03 7.22 -1.51
CA VAL A 390 -11.25 8.44 -1.31
C VAL A 390 -9.78 8.04 -1.19
N THR A 391 -8.96 8.54 -2.11
CA THR A 391 -7.53 8.27 -2.11
C THR A 391 -6.89 9.05 -0.96
N ASN A 392 -6.36 8.34 0.03
CA ASN A 392 -5.48 8.96 0.99
C ASN A 392 -4.21 9.41 0.26
N THR A 393 -4.02 10.72 0.14
CA THR A 393 -2.84 11.38 -0.45
C THR A 393 -1.54 10.92 0.19
N SER A 394 -1.61 10.42 1.43
CA SER A 394 -0.49 9.88 2.16
C SER A 394 -0.92 8.65 2.95
N GLN A 395 -0.15 7.56 2.82
CA GLN A 395 -0.34 6.34 3.61
C GLN A 395 -0.24 6.62 5.13
N ILE A 396 0.40 7.74 5.49
CA ILE A 396 0.67 8.21 6.85
C ILE A 396 -0.56 8.83 7.55
N SER A 397 -1.65 9.06 6.83
CA SER A 397 -2.79 9.83 7.34
C SER A 397 -3.72 8.96 8.19
N LYS A 398 -4.24 9.51 9.31
CA LYS A 398 -5.28 8.81 10.08
C LYS A 398 -6.50 8.54 9.17
N VAL A 399 -7.12 7.37 9.33
CA VAL A 399 -8.36 6.99 8.65
C VAL A 399 -9.40 8.12 8.81
N LEU A 400 -9.96 8.60 7.70
CA LEU A 400 -10.91 9.71 7.66
C LEU A 400 -10.42 11.00 8.36
N TYR A 401 -9.12 11.32 8.32
CA TYR A 401 -8.56 12.55 8.92
C TYR A 401 -9.17 13.83 8.32
N TRP A 402 -9.48 13.79 7.03
CA TRP A 402 -10.10 14.88 6.28
C TRP A 402 -11.56 15.15 6.69
N LEU A 403 -12.24 14.14 7.25
CA LEU A 403 -13.61 14.25 7.71
C LEU A 403 -13.62 14.76 9.16
N PRO A 404 -14.20 15.93 9.45
CA PRO A 404 -14.23 16.48 10.80
C PRO A 404 -14.80 15.51 11.84
N VAL A 405 -14.18 15.45 13.02
CA VAL A 405 -14.73 14.69 14.17
C VAL A 405 -15.91 15.43 14.80
N ASN A 406 -15.83 16.77 14.86
CA ASN A 406 -16.85 17.63 15.46
C ASN A 406 -17.40 18.59 14.39
N PHE A 407 -18.63 18.33 13.94
CA PHE A 407 -19.38 19.26 13.09
C PHE A 407 -20.15 20.29 13.94
N PRO A 408 -20.50 21.47 13.39
CA PRO A 408 -21.35 22.43 14.09
C PRO A 408 -22.68 21.79 14.51
N THR A 409 -23.18 22.19 15.68
CA THR A 409 -24.49 21.74 16.18
C THR A 409 -25.58 22.17 15.20
N GLY A 410 -26.44 21.23 14.80
CA GLY A 410 -27.48 21.52 13.80
C GLY A 410 -27.11 21.15 12.35
N CYS A 411 -26.06 20.37 12.12
CA CYS A 411 -25.70 19.82 10.79
C CYS A 411 -26.03 18.33 10.68
N LEU A 412 -26.22 17.82 9.46
CA LEU A 412 -26.36 16.39 9.17
C LEU A 412 -25.32 15.95 8.13
N VAL A 413 -24.57 14.89 8.46
CA VAL A 413 -23.57 14.30 7.57
C VAL A 413 -23.97 12.86 7.30
N VAL A 414 -24.03 12.49 6.03
CA VAL A 414 -24.32 11.13 5.56
C VAL A 414 -23.19 10.66 4.66
N VAL A 415 -22.55 9.57 5.03
CA VAL A 415 -21.48 8.96 4.24
C VAL A 415 -21.87 7.54 3.81
N SER A 416 -21.35 7.04 2.69
CA SER A 416 -21.53 5.63 2.32
C SER A 416 -20.19 4.89 2.19
N THR A 417 -20.19 3.60 2.52
CA THR A 417 -19.04 2.71 2.33
C THR A 417 -19.50 1.26 2.07
N LEU A 418 -18.57 0.35 1.75
CA LEU A 418 -18.81 -1.08 1.60
C LEU A 418 -18.86 -1.78 2.96
N SER A 419 -19.64 -2.87 3.07
CA SER A 419 -19.63 -3.74 4.27
C SER A 419 -18.24 -4.33 4.56
N SER A 420 -17.42 -4.49 3.52
CA SER A 420 -16.05 -5.01 3.62
C SER A 420 -15.02 -3.97 4.07
N ASP A 421 -15.37 -2.68 4.11
CA ASP A 421 -14.49 -1.60 4.54
C ASP A 421 -14.51 -1.46 6.07
N VAL A 422 -13.94 -2.46 6.73
CA VAL A 422 -13.93 -2.58 8.20
C VAL A 422 -13.26 -1.38 8.86
N THR A 423 -12.21 -0.83 8.24
CA THR A 423 -11.39 0.24 8.80
C THR A 423 -12.16 1.57 8.91
N ASN A 424 -12.81 2.02 7.83
CA ASN A 424 -13.61 3.24 7.87
C ASN A 424 -14.87 3.05 8.73
N LEU A 425 -15.49 1.86 8.70
CA LEU A 425 -16.65 1.55 9.53
C LEU A 425 -16.33 1.65 11.03
N GLN A 426 -15.23 1.05 11.48
CA GLN A 426 -14.79 1.14 12.88
C GLN A 426 -14.54 2.59 13.31
N GLU A 427 -13.88 3.40 12.48
CA GLU A 427 -13.63 4.82 12.79
C GLU A 427 -14.93 5.66 12.80
N LEU A 428 -15.92 5.36 11.97
CA LEU A 428 -17.23 6.03 12.00
C LEU A 428 -18.06 5.62 13.22
N GLU A 429 -17.98 4.35 13.63
CA GLU A 429 -18.61 3.83 14.84
C GLU A 429 -18.03 4.48 16.11
N THR A 430 -16.69 4.64 16.20
CA THR A 430 -16.05 5.38 17.32
C THR A 430 -16.43 6.86 17.34
N ARG A 431 -16.74 7.45 16.17
CA ARG A 431 -17.30 8.81 16.03
C ARG A 431 -18.82 8.89 16.23
N ASN A 432 -19.48 7.82 16.69
CA ASN A 432 -20.92 7.75 17.02
C ASN A 432 -21.86 8.00 15.80
N TYR A 433 -21.45 7.59 14.60
CA TYR A 433 -22.35 7.56 13.43
C TYR A 433 -23.38 6.43 13.58
N LEU A 434 -24.62 6.68 13.14
CA LEU A 434 -25.67 5.67 13.03
C LEU A 434 -25.42 4.81 11.77
N ARG A 435 -25.30 3.50 11.96
CA ARG A 435 -25.12 2.54 10.85
C ARG A 435 -26.47 2.16 10.23
N LEU A 436 -26.60 2.37 8.92
CA LEU A 436 -27.73 1.96 8.09
C LEU A 436 -27.27 0.94 7.04
N THR A 437 -27.59 -0.33 7.25
CA THR A 437 -27.24 -1.42 6.31
C THR A 437 -28.33 -1.58 5.25
N VAL A 438 -27.95 -1.53 3.97
CA VAL A 438 -28.83 -1.75 2.82
C VAL A 438 -28.80 -3.23 2.44
N GLU A 439 -29.96 -3.88 2.55
CA GLU A 439 -30.15 -5.30 2.27
C GLU A 439 -30.49 -5.60 0.80
N PRO A 440 -30.29 -6.84 0.32
CA PRO A 440 -30.74 -7.29 -1.00
C PRO A 440 -32.26 -7.15 -1.24
N LEU A 441 -32.67 -7.16 -2.51
CA LEU A 441 -34.08 -7.01 -2.91
C LEU A 441 -34.95 -8.19 -2.45
N SER A 442 -36.12 -7.87 -1.91
CA SER A 442 -37.20 -8.83 -1.68
C SER A 442 -37.89 -9.25 -2.98
N VAL A 443 -38.71 -10.29 -2.93
CA VAL A 443 -39.47 -10.80 -4.09
C VAL A 443 -40.37 -9.71 -4.71
N ASP A 444 -41.06 -8.93 -3.87
CA ASP A 444 -41.95 -7.86 -4.35
C ASP A 444 -41.15 -6.72 -4.99
N SER A 445 -40.03 -6.33 -4.38
CA SER A 445 -39.13 -5.30 -4.94
C SER A 445 -38.57 -5.69 -6.30
N LYS A 446 -38.19 -6.96 -6.47
CA LYS A 446 -37.69 -7.48 -7.74
C LYS A 446 -38.74 -7.29 -8.82
N ARG A 447 -40.00 -7.64 -8.51
CA ARG A 447 -41.13 -7.48 -9.44
C ARG A 447 -41.35 -6.02 -9.81
N ASP A 448 -41.42 -5.12 -8.83
CA ASP A 448 -41.67 -3.70 -9.06
C ASP A 448 -40.55 -3.04 -9.87
N MET A 449 -39.28 -3.38 -9.56
CA MET A 449 -38.12 -2.89 -10.31
C MET A 449 -38.13 -3.36 -11.76
N SER A 450 -38.43 -4.64 -12.01
CA SER A 450 -38.54 -5.18 -13.37
C SER A 450 -39.64 -4.47 -14.16
N ILE A 451 -40.83 -4.30 -13.58
CA ILE A 451 -41.96 -3.62 -14.24
C ILE A 451 -41.58 -2.16 -14.55
N SER A 452 -40.98 -1.45 -13.59
CA SER A 452 -40.61 -0.04 -13.75
C SER A 452 -39.56 0.15 -14.85
N VAL A 453 -38.50 -0.67 -14.87
CA VAL A 453 -37.40 -0.54 -15.85
C VAL A 453 -37.88 -0.87 -17.25
N LEU A 454 -38.67 -1.94 -17.42
CA LEU A 454 -39.19 -2.34 -18.72
C LEU A 454 -40.26 -1.36 -19.22
N GLY A 455 -41.18 -0.94 -18.35
CA GLY A 455 -42.23 0.03 -18.68
C GLY A 455 -41.68 1.36 -19.16
N ALA A 456 -40.54 1.82 -18.61
CA ALA A 456 -39.87 3.04 -19.05
C ALA A 456 -39.33 2.96 -20.49
N SER A 457 -39.12 1.76 -21.03
CA SER A 457 -38.76 1.50 -22.43
C SER A 457 -39.95 1.06 -23.28
N GLY A 458 -41.19 1.19 -22.80
CA GLY A 458 -42.41 0.80 -23.55
C GLY A 458 -42.55 -0.71 -23.72
N LYS A 459 -42.02 -1.47 -22.77
CA LYS A 459 -41.69 -2.88 -22.89
C LYS A 459 -42.33 -3.67 -21.73
N GLU A 460 -42.95 -4.83 -21.98
CA GLU A 460 -43.72 -5.58 -20.96
C GLU A 460 -43.48 -7.10 -21.08
N LEU A 461 -43.34 -7.79 -19.95
CA LEU A 461 -43.17 -9.25 -19.89
C LEU A 461 -44.46 -9.94 -19.47
N SER A 462 -44.68 -11.17 -19.93
CA SER A 462 -45.79 -11.98 -19.42
C SER A 462 -45.58 -12.38 -17.95
N PRO A 463 -46.65 -12.61 -17.16
CA PRO A 463 -46.52 -13.01 -15.76
C PRO A 463 -45.59 -14.23 -15.52
N PRO A 464 -45.65 -15.31 -16.33
CA PRO A 464 -44.72 -16.43 -16.18
C PRO A 464 -43.26 -16.07 -16.44
N GLN A 465 -42.97 -15.18 -17.40
CA GLN A 465 -41.60 -14.72 -17.67
C GLN A 465 -41.07 -13.86 -16.52
N LEU A 466 -41.92 -12.99 -15.98
CA LEU A 466 -41.58 -12.15 -14.84
C LEU A 466 -41.32 -12.99 -13.59
N ASP A 467 -42.14 -14.02 -13.34
CA ASP A 467 -41.96 -14.92 -12.21
C ASP A 467 -40.66 -15.72 -12.30
N ARG A 468 -40.22 -16.13 -13.49
CA ARG A 468 -38.89 -16.76 -13.68
C ARG A 468 -37.75 -15.85 -13.21
N ILE A 469 -37.80 -14.57 -13.60
CA ILE A 469 -36.77 -13.59 -13.23
C ILE A 469 -36.82 -13.27 -11.74
N VAL A 470 -38.02 -13.05 -11.20
CA VAL A 470 -38.23 -12.70 -9.80
C VAL A 470 -37.85 -13.86 -8.87
N ASN A 471 -38.04 -15.12 -9.27
CA ASN A 471 -37.70 -16.27 -8.44
C ASN A 471 -36.23 -16.71 -8.54
N ALA A 472 -35.47 -16.18 -9.51
CA ALA A 472 -34.04 -16.46 -9.58
C ALA A 472 -33.29 -15.86 -8.37
N GLU A 473 -32.30 -16.59 -7.84
CA GLU A 473 -31.60 -16.19 -6.61
C GLU A 473 -30.75 -14.93 -6.82
N MET A 474 -29.97 -14.89 -7.90
CA MET A 474 -29.04 -13.79 -8.17
C MET A 474 -29.72 -12.44 -8.48
N THR A 475 -31.00 -12.45 -8.90
CA THR A 475 -31.76 -11.22 -9.17
C THR A 475 -32.10 -10.44 -7.90
N ARG A 476 -31.83 -10.99 -6.71
CA ARG A 476 -31.89 -10.24 -5.43
C ARG A 476 -30.88 -9.09 -5.38
N ILE A 477 -29.82 -9.14 -6.20
CA ILE A 477 -28.84 -8.06 -6.32
C ILE A 477 -29.34 -7.05 -7.37
N PRO A 478 -29.62 -5.78 -7.02
CA PRO A 478 -30.14 -4.78 -7.96
C PRO A 478 -29.29 -4.58 -9.21
N LEU A 479 -27.96 -4.60 -9.09
CA LEU A 479 -27.08 -4.48 -10.24
C LEU A 479 -27.25 -5.66 -11.23
N PHE A 480 -27.34 -6.89 -10.71
CA PHE A 480 -27.56 -8.08 -11.53
C PHE A 480 -28.90 -7.97 -12.26
N LEU A 481 -29.98 -7.65 -11.52
CA LEU A 481 -31.31 -7.49 -12.11
C LEU A 481 -31.33 -6.39 -13.17
N LYS A 482 -30.66 -5.25 -12.92
CA LYS A 482 -30.54 -4.16 -13.89
C LYS A 482 -29.86 -4.63 -15.18
N ILE A 483 -28.74 -5.34 -15.09
CA ILE A 483 -28.02 -5.85 -16.27
C ILE A 483 -28.91 -6.82 -17.06
N VAL A 484 -29.62 -7.73 -16.36
CA VAL A 484 -30.60 -8.62 -17.01
C VAL A 484 -31.66 -7.80 -17.75
N MET A 485 -32.25 -6.79 -17.10
CA MET A 485 -33.28 -5.94 -17.74
C MET A 485 -32.71 -5.21 -18.96
N THR A 486 -31.52 -4.62 -18.86
CA THR A 486 -30.86 -3.92 -19.97
C THR A 486 -30.56 -4.85 -21.13
N GLU A 487 -30.08 -6.07 -20.87
CA GLU A 487 -29.85 -7.09 -21.90
C GLU A 487 -31.14 -7.55 -22.57
N LEU A 488 -32.24 -7.66 -21.82
CA LEU A 488 -33.55 -7.94 -22.41
C LEU A 488 -34.04 -6.76 -23.27
N ILE A 489 -33.85 -5.52 -22.81
CA ILE A 489 -34.18 -4.32 -23.58
C ILE A 489 -33.39 -4.26 -24.89
N ALA A 490 -32.13 -4.69 -24.92
CA ALA A 490 -31.31 -4.74 -26.13
C ALA A 490 -31.65 -5.92 -27.07
N TYR A 491 -32.43 -6.92 -26.62
CA TYR A 491 -32.67 -8.15 -27.38
C TYR A 491 -33.82 -8.02 -28.40
N GLY A 492 -33.50 -8.19 -29.69
CA GLY A 492 -34.45 -8.05 -30.82
C GLY A 492 -35.23 -9.32 -31.22
N TYR A 493 -34.77 -10.52 -30.83
CA TYR A 493 -35.37 -11.80 -31.29
C TYR A 493 -36.47 -12.31 -30.38
N PHE A 494 -37.65 -11.69 -30.45
CA PHE A 494 -38.79 -11.94 -29.56
C PHE A 494 -39.18 -13.42 -29.38
N ARG A 495 -39.12 -14.25 -30.43
CA ARG A 495 -39.50 -15.69 -30.36
C ARG A 495 -38.55 -16.54 -29.50
N LEU A 496 -37.36 -16.03 -29.19
CA LEU A 496 -36.34 -16.71 -28.38
C LEU A 496 -36.18 -16.06 -27.00
N LEU A 497 -37.09 -15.15 -26.63
CA LEU A 497 -37.01 -14.37 -25.39
C LEU A 497 -36.93 -15.27 -24.15
N ASP A 498 -37.73 -16.35 -24.07
CA ASP A 498 -37.68 -17.30 -22.95
C ASP A 498 -36.28 -17.93 -22.80
N LYS A 499 -35.66 -18.35 -23.91
CA LYS A 499 -34.30 -18.93 -23.89
C LYS A 499 -33.26 -17.91 -23.45
N LYS A 500 -33.41 -16.64 -23.86
CA LYS A 500 -32.51 -15.54 -23.45
C LYS A 500 -32.70 -15.19 -21.97
N ILE A 501 -33.94 -15.19 -21.47
CA ILE A 501 -34.20 -15.02 -20.03
C ILE A 501 -33.50 -16.14 -19.25
N ASP A 502 -33.72 -17.39 -19.65
CA ASP A 502 -33.14 -18.55 -18.99
C ASP A 502 -31.59 -18.48 -19.01
N SER A 503 -30.96 -18.09 -20.12
CA SER A 503 -29.49 -17.98 -20.15
C SER A 503 -28.93 -16.89 -19.23
N LEU A 504 -29.62 -15.75 -19.08
CA LEU A 504 -29.17 -14.65 -18.23
C LEU A 504 -29.35 -14.98 -16.73
N ILE A 505 -30.52 -15.49 -16.33
CA ILE A 505 -30.84 -15.70 -14.90
C ILE A 505 -30.08 -16.86 -14.24
N HIS A 506 -29.63 -17.83 -15.04
CA HIS A 506 -28.81 -18.95 -14.55
C HIS A 506 -27.31 -18.59 -14.42
N SER A 507 -26.92 -17.34 -14.66
CA SER A 507 -25.55 -16.87 -14.41
C SER A 507 -25.25 -16.87 -12.91
N GLU A 508 -24.25 -17.66 -12.50
CA GLU A 508 -23.86 -17.81 -11.08
C GLU A 508 -23.21 -16.55 -10.47
N SER A 509 -22.78 -15.58 -11.28
CA SER A 509 -22.12 -14.36 -10.83
C SER A 509 -22.37 -13.17 -11.77
N ILE A 510 -22.14 -11.95 -11.28
CA ILE A 510 -22.20 -10.73 -12.10
C ILE A 510 -21.13 -10.74 -13.20
N GLU A 511 -19.95 -11.31 -12.92
CA GLU A 511 -18.88 -11.53 -13.91
C GLU A 511 -19.37 -12.40 -15.08
N LYS A 512 -19.98 -13.57 -14.81
CA LYS A 512 -20.57 -14.43 -15.86
C LYS A 512 -21.67 -13.71 -16.63
N LEU A 513 -22.50 -12.92 -15.94
CA LEU A 513 -23.53 -12.12 -16.62
C LEU A 513 -22.91 -11.07 -17.56
N PHE A 514 -21.82 -10.40 -17.17
CA PHE A 514 -21.09 -9.49 -18.05
C PHE A 514 -20.41 -10.22 -19.22
N GLN A 515 -20.03 -11.49 -19.10
CA GLN A 515 -19.55 -12.26 -20.26
C GLN A 515 -20.63 -12.39 -21.34
N HIS A 516 -21.92 -12.54 -20.96
CA HIS A 516 -23.01 -12.50 -21.94
C HIS A 516 -23.15 -11.13 -22.62
N VAL A 517 -22.93 -10.03 -21.87
CA VAL A 517 -22.91 -8.67 -22.43
C VAL A 517 -21.76 -8.52 -23.44
N ILE A 518 -20.56 -9.03 -23.11
CA ILE A 518 -19.40 -8.97 -23.99
C ILE A 518 -19.64 -9.77 -25.28
N VAL A 519 -20.17 -11.00 -25.17
CA VAL A 519 -20.54 -11.81 -26.35
C VAL A 519 -21.50 -11.07 -27.26
N ARG A 520 -22.53 -10.42 -26.69
CA ARG A 520 -23.45 -9.58 -27.48
C ARG A 520 -22.71 -8.45 -28.18
N LEU A 521 -21.83 -7.72 -27.48
CA LEU A 521 -21.08 -6.64 -28.08
C LEU A 521 -20.22 -7.14 -29.26
N GLU A 522 -19.60 -8.31 -29.14
CA GLU A 522 -18.82 -8.91 -30.23
C GLU A 522 -19.69 -9.25 -31.44
N GLU A 523 -20.86 -9.83 -31.23
CA GLU A 523 -21.82 -10.15 -32.30
C GLU A 523 -22.33 -8.89 -33.01
N ASP A 524 -22.58 -7.81 -32.25
CA ASP A 524 -23.21 -6.60 -32.76
C ASP A 524 -22.20 -5.63 -33.43
N TYR A 525 -20.94 -5.57 -32.97
CA TYR A 525 -19.99 -4.51 -33.33
C TYR A 525 -18.67 -4.98 -33.97
N ASN A 526 -18.41 -6.29 -34.09
CA ASN A 526 -17.32 -6.79 -34.95
C ASN A 526 -17.77 -6.81 -36.41
N VAL A 527 -17.79 -5.62 -37.02
CA VAL A 527 -18.29 -5.40 -38.38
C VAL A 527 -17.29 -5.87 -39.45
N GLN A 528 -17.79 -6.24 -40.63
CA GLN A 528 -16.95 -6.72 -41.74
C GLN A 528 -15.97 -5.66 -42.26
N GLU A 529 -16.32 -4.38 -42.10
CA GLU A 529 -15.53 -3.23 -42.52
C GLU A 529 -14.26 -3.02 -41.66
N TYR A 530 -14.12 -3.74 -40.54
CA TYR A 530 -12.96 -3.68 -39.66
C TYR A 530 -12.32 -5.06 -39.50
N THR A 531 -10.99 -5.14 -39.61
CA THR A 531 -10.27 -6.42 -39.54
C THR A 531 -9.92 -6.80 -38.09
N GLY A 532 -10.47 -7.94 -37.66
CA GLY A 532 -10.25 -8.52 -36.33
C GLY A 532 -11.33 -8.16 -35.31
N ASN A 533 -11.15 -8.62 -34.07
CA ASN A 533 -12.11 -8.38 -32.98
C ASN A 533 -11.90 -6.98 -32.38
N LEU A 534 -12.73 -6.02 -32.78
CA LEU A 534 -12.66 -4.64 -32.30
C LEU A 534 -13.00 -4.54 -30.82
N VAL A 535 -14.06 -5.23 -30.40
CA VAL A 535 -14.52 -5.22 -29.01
C VAL A 535 -13.44 -5.73 -28.07
N GLU A 536 -12.82 -6.85 -28.43
CA GLU A 536 -11.69 -7.40 -27.68
C GLU A 536 -10.54 -6.39 -27.56
N LYS A 537 -10.09 -5.79 -28.67
CA LYS A 537 -9.00 -4.79 -28.66
C LYS A 537 -9.33 -3.62 -27.72
N VAL A 538 -10.51 -3.03 -27.86
CA VAL A 538 -10.92 -1.86 -27.06
C VAL A 538 -11.05 -2.23 -25.59
N MET A 539 -11.71 -3.34 -25.27
CA MET A 539 -11.98 -3.76 -23.89
C MET A 539 -10.69 -4.19 -23.16
N CYS A 540 -9.78 -4.91 -23.82
CA CYS A 540 -8.50 -5.30 -23.24
C CYS A 540 -7.63 -4.08 -22.92
N THR A 541 -7.59 -3.08 -23.81
CA THR A 541 -6.79 -1.87 -23.60
C THR A 541 -7.34 -1.00 -22.48
N ILE A 542 -8.66 -0.83 -22.40
CA ILE A 542 -9.29 -0.15 -21.26
C ILE A 542 -8.97 -0.88 -19.96
N GLN A 543 -9.07 -2.21 -19.93
CA GLN A 543 -8.80 -3.03 -18.75
C GLN A 543 -7.35 -2.95 -18.27
N LEU A 544 -6.39 -3.04 -19.20
CA LEU A 544 -4.97 -3.03 -18.89
C LEU A 544 -4.44 -1.61 -18.60
N SER A 545 -5.18 -0.56 -18.99
CA SER A 545 -4.84 0.82 -18.67
C SER A 545 -5.23 1.17 -17.22
N GLY A 546 -4.28 1.20 -16.29
CA GLY A 546 -4.55 1.55 -14.88
C GLY A 546 -5.21 2.94 -14.72
N HIS A 547 -4.85 3.89 -15.60
CA HIS A 547 -5.36 5.25 -15.61
C HIS A 547 -6.46 5.52 -16.66
N GLY A 548 -6.95 4.48 -17.36
CA GLY A 548 -7.92 4.61 -18.45
C GLY A 548 -7.27 4.92 -19.80
N CYS A 549 -8.07 5.00 -20.85
CA CYS A 549 -7.60 5.34 -22.21
C CYS A 549 -8.35 6.54 -22.77
N SER A 550 -7.67 7.43 -23.50
CA SER A 550 -8.37 8.45 -24.27
C SER A 550 -9.01 7.84 -25.52
N GLU A 551 -10.09 8.46 -26.00
CA GLU A 551 -10.71 8.07 -27.27
C GLU A 551 -9.72 8.18 -28.44
N THR A 552 -8.90 9.23 -28.45
CA THR A 552 -7.84 9.45 -29.45
C THR A 552 -6.83 8.31 -29.44
N MET A 553 -6.34 7.91 -28.27
CA MET A 553 -5.39 6.80 -28.11
C MET A 553 -5.96 5.49 -28.65
N LEU A 554 -7.21 5.13 -28.31
CA LEU A 554 -7.84 3.90 -28.80
C LEU A 554 -7.96 3.88 -30.33
N LYS A 555 -8.36 5.01 -30.92
CA LYS A 555 -8.50 5.14 -32.37
C LYS A 555 -7.16 5.09 -33.09
N GLU A 556 -6.12 5.71 -32.55
CA GLU A 556 -4.77 5.70 -33.11
C GLU A 556 -4.09 4.33 -32.99
N LEU A 557 -4.17 3.68 -31.83
CA LEU A 557 -3.60 2.34 -31.58
C LEU A 557 -4.07 1.30 -32.59
N TYR A 558 -5.35 1.38 -32.97
CA TYR A 558 -6.03 0.35 -33.75
C TYR A 558 -6.57 0.84 -35.10
N SER A 559 -6.23 2.06 -35.50
CA SER A 559 -6.68 2.73 -36.73
C SER A 559 -8.21 2.62 -36.93
N ILE A 560 -9.00 2.94 -35.90
CA ILE A 560 -10.46 2.74 -35.91
C ILE A 560 -11.14 3.94 -36.59
N PRO A 561 -11.90 3.76 -37.69
CA PRO A 561 -12.66 4.84 -38.32
C PRO A 561 -13.83 5.31 -37.46
N ASP A 562 -14.19 6.59 -37.54
CA ASP A 562 -15.30 7.20 -36.77
C ASP A 562 -16.64 6.49 -36.93
N GLN A 563 -16.92 5.99 -38.14
CA GLN A 563 -18.16 5.29 -38.47
C GLN A 563 -18.28 3.93 -37.76
N VAL A 564 -17.14 3.31 -37.42
CA VAL A 564 -17.09 2.04 -36.69
C VAL A 564 -17.00 2.29 -35.18
N TRP A 565 -16.26 3.31 -34.77
CA TRP A 565 -16.11 3.67 -33.36
C TRP A 565 -17.42 4.18 -32.75
N SER A 566 -18.15 5.07 -33.42
CA SER A 566 -19.31 5.75 -32.84
C SER A 566 -20.39 4.77 -32.33
N PRO A 567 -20.84 3.75 -33.12
CA PRO A 567 -21.82 2.78 -32.65
C PRO A 567 -21.35 1.98 -31.42
N LEU A 568 -20.09 1.52 -31.42
CA LEU A 568 -19.52 0.79 -30.29
C LEU A 568 -19.40 1.69 -29.05
N TYR A 569 -18.96 2.93 -29.22
CA TYR A 569 -18.82 3.89 -28.14
C TYR A 569 -20.16 4.11 -27.40
N PHE A 570 -21.25 4.35 -28.14
CA PHE A 570 -22.57 4.54 -27.52
C PHE A 570 -23.13 3.27 -26.88
N ALA A 571 -22.74 2.09 -27.37
CA ALA A 571 -23.09 0.82 -26.75
C ALA A 571 -22.32 0.58 -25.44
N LEU A 572 -21.08 1.06 -25.36
CA LEU A 572 -20.22 0.99 -24.18
C LEU A 572 -20.57 2.08 -23.16
N GLU A 573 -21.14 3.20 -23.57
CA GLU A 573 -21.44 4.36 -22.71
C GLU A 573 -22.09 4.00 -21.35
N PRO A 574 -23.11 3.12 -21.26
CA PRO A 574 -23.70 2.75 -19.98
C PRO A 574 -22.78 1.92 -19.06
N LEU A 575 -21.70 1.37 -19.63
CA LEU A 575 -20.74 0.46 -19.00
C LEU A 575 -19.42 1.16 -18.62
N ILE A 576 -19.15 2.33 -19.18
CA ILE A 576 -17.90 3.09 -18.99
C ILE A 576 -18.15 4.40 -18.23
N VAL A 577 -17.08 4.96 -17.67
CA VAL A 577 -17.04 6.27 -17.01
C VAL A 577 -15.94 7.11 -17.67
N ARG A 578 -16.23 8.39 -17.91
CA ARG A 578 -15.26 9.36 -18.45
C ARG A 578 -14.70 10.24 -17.33
N GLN A 579 -13.38 10.32 -17.24
CA GLN A 579 -12.64 11.18 -16.30
C GLN A 579 -11.56 11.94 -17.08
N SER A 580 -11.62 13.27 -17.14
CA SER A 580 -10.65 14.12 -17.86
C SER A 580 -10.31 13.63 -19.28
N SER A 581 -11.31 13.20 -20.06
CA SER A 581 -11.19 12.58 -21.40
C SER A 581 -10.66 11.14 -21.46
N MET A 582 -10.40 10.51 -20.31
CA MET A 582 -10.01 9.10 -20.18
C MET A 582 -11.24 8.23 -19.91
N ILE A 583 -11.28 7.06 -20.54
CA ILE A 583 -12.35 6.07 -20.46
C ILE A 583 -11.91 4.92 -19.54
N LYS A 584 -12.74 4.59 -18.55
CA LYS A 584 -12.59 3.43 -17.65
C LYS A 584 -13.89 2.64 -17.56
N PHE A 585 -13.83 1.39 -17.09
CA PHE A 585 -15.05 0.66 -16.76
C PHE A 585 -15.75 1.23 -15.53
N GLY A 586 -17.06 1.42 -15.63
CA GLY A 586 -17.90 1.87 -14.50
C GLY A 586 -18.21 0.76 -13.49
N PHE A 587 -17.91 -0.49 -13.83
CA PHE A 587 -18.13 -1.66 -13.00
C PHE A 587 -16.86 -2.50 -12.94
N LYS A 588 -16.33 -2.74 -11.73
CA LYS A 588 -15.16 -3.62 -11.53
C LYS A 588 -15.40 -5.02 -12.12
N GLN A 589 -16.60 -5.56 -11.93
CA GLN A 589 -16.98 -6.89 -12.41
C GLN A 589 -16.98 -7.02 -13.94
N LEU A 590 -17.11 -5.90 -14.67
CA LEU A 590 -16.95 -5.91 -16.12
C LEU A 590 -15.47 -6.10 -16.48
N GLY A 591 -14.57 -5.41 -15.78
CA GLY A 591 -13.13 -5.63 -15.90
C GLY A 591 -12.74 -7.08 -15.60
N ASP A 592 -13.24 -7.65 -14.49
CA ASP A 592 -13.03 -9.05 -14.13
C ASP A 592 -13.53 -10.01 -15.23
N ALA A 593 -14.65 -9.70 -15.89
CA ALA A 593 -15.19 -10.49 -16.99
C ALA A 593 -14.34 -10.40 -18.27
N VAL A 594 -13.78 -9.22 -18.57
CA VAL A 594 -12.82 -8.99 -19.67
C VAL A 594 -11.53 -9.77 -19.40
N GLU A 595 -11.03 -9.72 -18.17
CA GLU A 595 -9.84 -10.43 -17.73
C GLU A 595 -9.96 -11.93 -18.02
N LYS A 596 -11.07 -12.52 -17.57
CA LYS A 596 -11.36 -13.95 -17.71
C LYS A 596 -11.62 -14.37 -19.15
N ARG A 597 -12.21 -13.50 -19.97
CA ARG A 597 -12.55 -13.83 -21.36
C ARG A 597 -11.36 -13.72 -22.31
N TYR A 598 -10.48 -12.72 -22.10
CA TYR A 598 -9.46 -12.36 -23.08
C TYR A 598 -8.02 -12.37 -22.56
N LEU A 599 -7.78 -12.24 -21.26
CA LEU A 599 -6.46 -11.97 -20.68
C LEU A 599 -5.94 -13.09 -19.74
N GLU A 600 -6.60 -14.25 -19.72
CA GLU A 600 -6.05 -15.46 -19.05
C GLU A 600 -4.77 -15.97 -19.72
N ASP A 601 -4.67 -15.79 -21.04
CA ASP A 601 -3.46 -16.10 -21.81
C ASP A 601 -2.41 -14.98 -21.61
N ILE A 602 -1.29 -15.35 -21.00
CA ILE A 602 -0.17 -14.44 -20.70
C ILE A 602 0.43 -13.86 -21.99
N ASP A 603 0.55 -14.64 -23.06
CA ASP A 603 1.14 -14.15 -24.32
C ASP A 603 0.23 -13.09 -24.95
N LYS A 604 -1.07 -13.32 -24.89
CA LYS A 604 -2.08 -12.36 -25.37
C LYS A 604 -2.13 -11.11 -24.50
N ARG A 605 -2.04 -11.25 -23.18
CA ARG A 605 -1.92 -10.11 -22.25
C ARG A 605 -0.69 -9.27 -22.57
N ASN A 606 0.46 -9.92 -22.72
CA ASN A 606 1.72 -9.26 -23.04
C ASN A 606 1.69 -8.59 -24.40
N HIS A 607 0.98 -9.16 -25.39
CA HIS A 607 0.78 -8.51 -26.69
C HIS A 607 0.06 -7.15 -26.57
N TYR A 608 -1.03 -7.07 -25.80
CA TYR A 608 -1.74 -5.80 -25.58
C TYR A 608 -0.92 -4.80 -24.77
N LEU A 609 -0.22 -5.27 -23.74
CA LEU A 609 0.70 -4.45 -22.95
C LEU A 609 1.81 -3.86 -23.84
N GLU A 610 2.48 -4.66 -24.65
CA GLU A 610 3.54 -4.19 -25.57
C GLU A 610 3.02 -3.23 -26.64
N THR A 611 1.77 -3.42 -27.10
CA THR A 611 1.15 -2.50 -28.05
C THR A 611 1.01 -1.10 -27.43
N MET A 612 0.54 -1.00 -26.18
CA MET A 612 0.44 0.28 -25.46
C MET A 612 1.81 0.86 -25.14
N VAL A 613 2.76 0.02 -24.69
CA VAL A 613 4.13 0.45 -24.39
C VAL A 613 4.83 0.99 -25.65
N THR A 614 4.59 0.40 -26.82
CA THR A 614 5.13 0.88 -28.09
C THR A 614 4.57 2.26 -28.45
N TYR A 615 3.25 2.46 -28.27
CA TYR A 615 2.60 3.75 -28.49
C TYR A 615 3.19 4.84 -27.58
N PHE A 616 3.24 4.61 -26.27
CA PHE A 616 3.77 5.60 -25.33
C PHE A 616 5.27 5.88 -25.50
N ASN A 617 6.06 4.87 -25.90
CA ASN A 617 7.46 5.10 -26.24
C ASN A 617 7.65 5.97 -27.49
N ALA A 618 6.75 5.84 -28.48
CA ALA A 618 6.79 6.71 -29.66
C ALA A 618 6.45 8.16 -29.28
N GLU A 619 5.41 8.37 -28.46
CA GLU A 619 5.06 9.70 -27.97
C GLU A 619 6.17 10.31 -27.09
N LEU A 620 6.82 9.52 -26.22
CA LEU A 620 7.92 9.97 -25.38
C LEU A 620 9.14 10.40 -26.23
N LYS A 621 9.44 9.68 -27.31
CA LYS A 621 10.51 10.05 -28.25
C LYS A 621 10.22 11.36 -29.00
N GLU A 622 8.98 11.63 -29.36
CA GLU A 622 8.60 12.92 -29.96
C GLU A 622 8.73 14.05 -28.92
N LEU A 623 8.39 13.79 -27.66
CA LEU A 623 8.59 14.75 -26.57
C LEU A 623 10.07 15.10 -26.36
N ASP A 624 10.95 14.11 -26.37
CA ASP A 624 12.40 14.30 -26.16
C ASP A 624 13.04 15.25 -27.20
N LYS A 625 12.48 15.31 -28.41
CA LYS A 625 12.91 16.25 -29.48
C LYS A 625 12.57 17.72 -29.16
N SER A 626 11.65 17.99 -28.26
CA SER A 626 11.32 19.36 -27.82
C SER A 626 12.34 19.84 -26.77
N VAL A 627 13.47 20.40 -27.23
CA VAL A 627 14.65 20.63 -26.38
C VAL A 627 14.49 21.78 -25.37
N ILE A 628 13.74 22.86 -25.69
CA ILE A 628 13.76 24.11 -24.89
C ILE A 628 12.38 24.64 -24.47
N THR A 629 11.31 24.37 -25.22
CA THR A 629 10.00 25.03 -25.00
C THR A 629 9.24 24.56 -23.75
N HIS A 630 9.64 23.45 -23.12
CA HIS A 630 8.86 22.76 -22.09
C HIS A 630 9.63 22.41 -20.80
N ILE A 631 10.78 23.04 -20.52
CA ILE A 631 11.51 22.77 -19.25
C ILE A 631 10.64 23.15 -18.03
N ASP A 632 9.81 24.19 -18.16
CA ASP A 632 8.94 24.70 -17.09
C ASP A 632 7.45 24.34 -17.24
N GLN A 633 7.04 23.73 -18.37
CA GLN A 633 5.66 23.28 -18.58
C GLN A 633 5.62 21.76 -18.44
N LEU A 634 4.84 21.25 -17.47
CA LEU A 634 4.59 19.82 -17.27
C LEU A 634 3.22 19.41 -17.85
N PRO A 635 3.04 19.23 -19.17
CA PRO A 635 1.76 18.80 -19.73
C PRO A 635 1.71 17.30 -20.05
N TYR A 636 2.45 16.43 -19.34
CA TYR A 636 2.54 15.00 -19.69
C TYR A 636 1.99 14.05 -18.61
N PHE A 637 0.69 14.15 -18.36
CA PHE A 637 -0.04 13.29 -17.43
C PHE A 637 -0.14 11.80 -17.88
N PRO A 638 -0.38 11.47 -19.17
CA PRO A 638 -0.64 10.07 -19.55
C PRO A 638 0.63 9.21 -19.58
N ILE A 639 1.71 9.67 -20.24
CA ILE A 639 2.93 8.85 -20.42
C ILE A 639 3.60 8.54 -19.09
N ALA A 640 3.85 9.57 -18.27
CA ALA A 640 4.64 9.42 -17.06
C ALA A 640 3.95 8.56 -16.00
N ASN A 641 2.60 8.49 -15.99
CA ASN A 641 1.86 7.62 -15.08
C ASN A 641 1.62 6.22 -15.69
N GLN A 642 1.34 6.09 -16.99
CA GLN A 642 0.97 4.79 -17.57
C GLN A 642 2.17 3.93 -17.99
N LEU A 643 3.18 4.53 -18.64
CA LEU A 643 4.27 3.76 -19.23
C LEU A 643 5.08 2.96 -18.19
N PRO A 644 5.46 3.52 -17.03
CA PRO A 644 6.16 2.75 -16.00
C PRO A 644 5.33 1.59 -15.46
N ASP A 645 4.04 1.79 -15.18
CA ASP A 645 3.13 0.75 -14.67
C ASP A 645 2.95 -0.41 -15.66
N LEU A 646 2.88 -0.11 -16.96
CA LEU A 646 2.82 -1.12 -18.00
C LEU A 646 4.11 -1.95 -18.06
N LEU A 647 5.28 -1.31 -17.89
CA LEU A 647 6.57 -1.99 -17.87
C LEU A 647 6.76 -2.87 -16.63
N VAL A 648 6.26 -2.42 -15.46
CA VAL A 648 6.19 -3.25 -14.25
C VAL A 648 5.30 -4.47 -14.49
N THR A 649 4.13 -4.28 -15.10
CA THR A 649 3.19 -5.37 -15.39
C THR A 649 3.78 -6.39 -16.38
N LEU A 650 4.60 -5.94 -17.33
CA LEU A 650 5.37 -6.81 -18.24
C LEU A 650 6.56 -7.50 -17.58
N GLY A 651 7.03 -7.01 -16.42
CA GLY A 651 8.23 -7.49 -15.75
C GLY A 651 9.54 -7.07 -16.43
N ASP A 652 9.53 -6.08 -17.32
CA ASP A 652 10.73 -5.61 -18.03
C ASP A 652 11.49 -4.55 -17.21
N ARG A 653 12.36 -5.04 -16.32
CA ARG A 653 13.14 -4.19 -15.40
C ARG A 653 14.09 -3.23 -16.11
N ASN A 654 14.61 -3.60 -17.28
CA ASN A 654 15.59 -2.78 -18.00
C ASN A 654 14.93 -1.58 -18.65
N ARG A 655 13.85 -1.81 -19.42
CA ARG A 655 13.08 -0.71 -20.02
C ARG A 655 12.39 0.14 -18.96
N LEU A 656 12.00 -0.46 -17.83
CA LEU A 656 11.49 0.29 -16.68
C LEU A 656 12.55 1.28 -16.18
N ALA A 657 13.78 0.83 -15.90
CA ALA A 657 14.87 1.69 -15.44
C ALA A 657 15.18 2.81 -16.44
N GLU A 658 15.21 2.52 -17.74
CA GLU A 658 15.39 3.54 -18.79
C GLU A 658 14.24 4.56 -18.82
N CYS A 659 13.00 4.09 -18.71
CA CYS A 659 11.80 4.92 -18.72
C CYS A 659 11.77 5.88 -17.52
N ILE A 660 11.97 5.38 -16.31
CA ILE A 660 11.92 6.21 -15.09
C ILE A 660 13.17 7.07 -14.92
N ALA A 661 14.28 6.75 -15.59
CA ALA A 661 15.45 7.61 -15.68
C ALA A 661 15.31 8.72 -16.74
N ASN A 662 14.32 8.65 -17.64
CA ASN A 662 14.04 9.73 -18.60
C ASN A 662 13.74 11.03 -17.86
N PHE A 663 14.29 12.14 -18.36
CA PHE A 663 14.20 13.45 -17.73
C PHE A 663 12.76 13.89 -17.43
N PHE A 664 11.83 13.72 -18.38
CA PHE A 664 10.44 14.16 -18.24
C PHE A 664 9.65 13.26 -17.29
N VAL A 665 9.82 11.94 -17.44
CA VAL A 665 9.14 10.96 -16.58
C VAL A 665 9.59 11.13 -15.13
N PHE A 666 10.90 11.20 -14.87
CA PHE A 666 11.45 11.40 -13.53
C PHE A 666 10.95 12.72 -12.92
N SER A 667 11.08 13.84 -13.66
CA SER A 667 10.72 15.17 -13.16
C SER A 667 9.22 15.30 -12.89
N TYR A 668 8.38 14.61 -13.67
CA TYR A 668 6.94 14.58 -13.47
C TYR A 668 6.57 13.76 -12.22
N LEU A 669 7.09 12.54 -12.11
CA LEU A 669 6.78 11.64 -11.00
C LEU A 669 7.33 12.15 -9.66
N GLU A 670 8.52 12.75 -9.64
CA GLU A 670 9.10 13.34 -8.43
C GLU A 670 8.20 14.45 -7.86
N LYS A 671 7.59 15.26 -8.73
CA LYS A 671 6.69 16.36 -8.33
C LYS A 671 5.28 15.91 -7.99
N THR A 672 4.78 14.86 -8.64
CA THR A 672 3.37 14.44 -8.53
C THR A 672 3.15 13.26 -7.58
N ASN A 673 4.05 12.26 -7.61
CA ASN A 673 3.94 11.05 -6.81
C ASN A 673 5.31 10.41 -6.54
N LEU A 674 6.10 11.04 -5.66
CA LEU A 674 7.45 10.60 -5.31
C LEU A 674 7.50 9.16 -4.78
N TYR A 675 6.51 8.74 -3.99
CA TYR A 675 6.47 7.38 -3.45
C TYR A 675 6.25 6.33 -4.53
N HIS A 676 5.42 6.63 -5.53
CA HIS A 676 5.27 5.77 -6.69
C HIS A 676 6.59 5.66 -7.47
N LEU A 677 7.31 6.77 -7.69
CA LEU A 677 8.66 6.75 -8.29
C LEU A 677 9.63 5.85 -7.50
N ILE A 678 9.63 5.93 -6.17
CA ILE A 678 10.44 5.08 -5.30
C ILE A 678 10.05 3.61 -5.48
N SER A 679 8.75 3.30 -5.54
CA SER A 679 8.26 1.94 -5.81
C SER A 679 8.76 1.42 -7.16
N LEU A 680 8.69 2.22 -8.22
CA LEU A 680 9.13 1.85 -9.56
C LEU A 680 10.64 1.56 -9.60
N TRP A 681 11.46 2.39 -8.95
CA TRP A 681 12.91 2.13 -8.86
C TRP A 681 13.22 0.86 -8.08
N ARG A 682 12.43 0.49 -7.07
CA ARG A 682 12.60 -0.78 -6.34
C ARG A 682 12.36 -2.00 -7.23
N GLU A 683 11.36 -1.95 -8.11
CA GLU A 683 11.08 -3.04 -9.06
C GLU A 683 12.27 -3.33 -10.01
N THR A 684 13.14 -2.34 -10.25
CA THR A 684 14.35 -2.53 -11.06
C THR A 684 15.42 -3.36 -10.35
N GLY A 685 15.44 -3.37 -9.01
CA GLY A 685 16.48 -4.03 -8.21
C GLY A 685 17.87 -3.38 -8.23
N LEU A 686 17.98 -2.14 -8.72
CA LEU A 686 19.26 -1.43 -8.81
C LEU A 686 19.67 -0.80 -7.47
N SER A 687 20.97 -0.73 -7.19
CA SER A 687 21.49 -0.08 -5.98
C SER A 687 21.50 1.46 -6.12
N GLY A 688 21.49 2.18 -4.99
CA GLY A 688 21.44 3.64 -4.98
C GLY A 688 22.56 4.32 -5.77
N ASP A 689 23.77 3.74 -5.77
CA ASP A 689 24.91 4.26 -6.56
C ASP A 689 24.69 4.10 -8.07
N VAL A 690 24.07 3.00 -8.50
CA VAL A 690 23.76 2.76 -9.92
C VAL A 690 22.65 3.70 -10.36
N ILE A 691 21.61 3.87 -9.54
CA ILE A 691 20.52 4.82 -9.79
C ILE A 691 21.06 6.24 -9.91
N ALA A 692 21.90 6.69 -8.97
CA ALA A 692 22.50 8.02 -8.99
C ALA A 692 23.37 8.23 -10.24
N LYS A 693 24.19 7.25 -10.62
CA LYS A 693 24.98 7.30 -11.87
C LYS A 693 24.10 7.38 -13.10
N GLN A 694 23.01 6.62 -13.17
CA GLN A 694 22.10 6.61 -14.30
C GLN A 694 21.39 7.98 -14.44
N LEU A 695 20.89 8.54 -13.34
CA LEU A 695 20.26 9.87 -13.34
C LEU A 695 21.27 10.98 -13.69
N LEU A 696 22.52 10.89 -13.23
CA LEU A 696 23.59 11.78 -13.64
C LEU A 696 23.92 11.64 -15.14
N SER A 697 23.86 10.42 -15.70
CA SER A 697 24.04 10.22 -17.14
C SER A 697 22.90 10.84 -17.96
N THR A 698 21.65 10.75 -17.49
CA THR A 698 20.50 11.45 -18.09
C THR A 698 20.71 12.96 -18.06
N PHE A 699 21.20 13.49 -16.93
CA PHE A 699 21.53 14.90 -16.80
C PHE A 699 22.57 15.33 -17.84
N ASP A 700 23.67 14.57 -17.98
CA ASP A 700 24.74 14.89 -18.94
C ASP A 700 24.24 14.80 -20.40
N LEU A 701 23.41 13.80 -20.73
CA LEU A 701 22.77 13.69 -22.05
C LEU A 701 21.90 14.93 -22.35
N ARG A 702 21.08 15.36 -21.39
CA ARG A 702 20.20 16.53 -21.58
C ARG A 702 21.00 17.83 -21.66
N LEU A 703 22.09 17.93 -20.90
CA LEU A 703 23.01 19.06 -20.96
C LEU A 703 23.61 19.23 -22.38
N VAL A 704 24.04 18.12 -23.00
CA VAL A 704 24.55 18.13 -24.37
C VAL A 704 23.47 18.57 -25.36
N GLN A 705 22.26 18.03 -25.25
CA GLN A 705 21.15 18.40 -26.14
C GLN A 705 20.82 19.91 -26.08
N ILE A 706 20.75 20.47 -24.86
CA ILE A 706 20.50 21.92 -24.67
C ILE A 706 21.65 22.73 -25.27
N TYR A 707 22.90 22.33 -25.02
CA TYR A 707 24.08 23.00 -25.57
C TYR A 707 24.02 23.03 -27.11
N THR A 708 23.82 21.87 -27.76
CA THR A 708 23.72 21.76 -29.22
C THR A 708 22.60 22.63 -29.77
N HIS A 709 21.42 22.63 -29.15
CA HIS A 709 20.28 23.44 -29.62
C HIS A 709 20.53 24.95 -29.50
N LEU A 710 21.18 25.40 -28.42
CA LEU A 710 21.54 26.80 -28.23
C LEU A 710 22.67 27.24 -29.18
N GLU A 711 23.60 26.33 -29.50
CA GLU A 711 24.67 26.55 -30.47
C GLU A 711 24.12 26.65 -31.90
N GLU A 712 23.25 25.73 -32.32
CA GLU A 712 22.58 25.75 -33.64
C GLU A 712 21.78 27.05 -33.90
N ARG A 713 21.28 27.69 -32.83
CA ARG A 713 20.51 28.94 -32.90
C ARG A 713 21.34 30.20 -32.62
N ASP A 714 22.65 30.08 -32.42
CA ASP A 714 23.55 31.20 -32.07
C ASP A 714 23.14 31.95 -30.78
N GLN A 715 22.45 31.26 -29.86
CA GLN A 715 21.93 31.82 -28.59
C GLN A 715 22.82 31.54 -27.38
N LEU A 716 23.91 30.78 -27.55
CA LEU A 716 24.79 30.36 -26.45
C LEU A 716 25.41 31.53 -25.68
N LYS A 717 25.71 32.65 -26.35
CA LYS A 717 26.30 33.85 -25.72
C LYS A 717 25.32 34.68 -24.90
N ASN A 718 24.02 34.53 -25.15
CA ASN A 718 22.95 35.34 -24.57
C ASN A 718 22.08 34.55 -23.57
N SER A 719 22.39 33.26 -23.34
CA SER A 719 21.68 32.38 -22.41
C SER A 719 22.52 32.13 -21.16
N SER A 720 21.85 31.82 -20.04
CA SER A 720 22.55 31.31 -18.86
C SER A 720 23.27 30.00 -19.21
N PRO A 721 24.40 29.68 -18.55
CA PRO A 721 25.13 28.45 -18.80
C PRO A 721 24.20 27.23 -18.80
N PRO A 722 24.23 26.35 -19.81
CA PRO A 722 23.28 25.25 -19.96
C PRO A 722 23.13 24.35 -18.71
N GLY A 723 24.23 24.17 -17.96
CA GLY A 723 24.21 23.42 -16.69
C GLY A 723 23.36 24.08 -15.61
N MET A 724 23.25 25.41 -15.59
CA MET A 724 22.42 26.15 -14.64
C MET A 724 20.92 25.94 -14.89
N LEU A 725 20.51 25.69 -16.14
CA LEU A 725 19.12 25.39 -16.50
C LEU A 725 18.63 24.05 -15.93
N LEU A 726 19.55 23.15 -15.57
CA LEU A 726 19.24 21.79 -15.08
C LEU A 726 19.51 21.59 -13.58
N VAL A 727 19.89 22.63 -12.84
CA VAL A 727 20.21 22.51 -11.39
C VAL A 727 18.99 22.07 -10.57
N THR A 728 17.78 22.43 -11.00
CA THR A 728 16.52 21.97 -10.41
C THR A 728 16.38 20.46 -10.49
N PHE A 729 16.82 19.83 -11.60
CA PHE A 729 16.81 18.38 -11.75
C PHE A 729 17.75 17.68 -10.75
N LEU A 730 18.97 18.18 -10.56
CA LEU A 730 19.89 17.63 -9.54
C LEU A 730 19.31 17.76 -8.12
N SER A 731 18.56 18.84 -7.87
CA SER A 731 17.85 19.03 -6.60
C SER A 731 16.71 18.01 -6.43
N SER A 732 15.93 17.74 -7.48
CA SER A 732 14.89 16.69 -7.51
C SER A 732 15.50 15.29 -7.32
N VAL A 733 16.62 14.98 -7.99
CA VAL A 733 17.35 13.72 -7.80
C VAL A 733 17.79 13.55 -6.35
N ASN A 734 18.32 14.60 -5.72
CA ASN A 734 18.68 14.54 -4.30
C ASN A 734 17.46 14.29 -3.41
N THR A 735 16.37 15.03 -3.60
CA THR A 735 15.12 14.84 -2.83
C THR A 735 14.60 13.40 -2.95
N PHE A 736 14.69 12.82 -4.16
CA PHE A 736 14.35 11.43 -4.40
C PHE A 736 15.27 10.46 -3.64
N LEU A 737 16.59 10.59 -3.78
CA LEU A 737 17.55 9.70 -3.11
C LEU A 737 17.41 9.74 -1.59
N ASP A 738 17.16 10.91 -1.04
CA ASP A 738 16.88 11.12 0.39
C ASP A 738 15.61 10.41 0.85
N THR A 739 14.50 10.67 0.16
CA THR A 739 13.21 10.04 0.50
C THR A 739 13.23 8.53 0.28
N ALA A 740 13.99 8.04 -0.70
CA ALA A 740 14.20 6.62 -0.96
C ALA A 740 15.11 5.95 0.08
N GLY A 741 15.82 6.72 0.90
CA GLY A 741 16.75 6.22 1.90
C GLY A 741 18.06 5.67 1.30
N LEU A 742 18.53 6.26 0.20
CA LEU A 742 19.72 5.89 -0.58
C LEU A 742 20.84 6.94 -0.45
N PRO A 743 21.50 7.05 0.72
CA PRO A 743 22.46 8.13 1.00
C PRO A 743 23.76 8.04 0.19
N GLN A 744 24.16 6.84 -0.28
CA GLN A 744 25.46 6.64 -0.93
C GLN A 744 25.63 7.50 -2.21
N GLY A 745 24.54 7.73 -2.94
CA GLY A 745 24.54 8.52 -4.18
C GLY A 745 24.39 10.04 -3.99
N GLN A 746 23.97 10.52 -2.81
CA GLN A 746 23.60 11.93 -2.61
C GLN A 746 24.80 12.88 -2.74
N SER A 747 25.92 12.55 -2.08
CA SER A 747 27.11 13.41 -2.05
C SER A 747 27.63 13.72 -3.45
N ALA A 748 27.65 12.71 -4.35
CA ALA A 748 28.11 12.90 -5.72
C ALA A 748 27.19 13.85 -6.54
N VAL A 749 25.86 13.71 -6.39
CA VAL A 749 24.87 14.57 -7.05
C VAL A 749 24.99 16.02 -6.54
N LEU A 750 25.11 16.19 -5.22
CA LEU A 750 25.23 17.50 -4.58
C LEU A 750 26.57 18.19 -4.90
N GLU A 751 27.70 17.46 -4.84
CA GLU A 751 29.01 18.01 -5.22
C GLU A 751 29.03 18.46 -6.69
N ARG A 752 28.39 17.70 -7.59
CA ARG A 752 28.22 18.08 -9.00
C ARG A 752 27.41 19.37 -9.14
N GLY A 753 26.28 19.48 -8.43
CA GLY A 753 25.45 20.68 -8.44
C GLY A 753 26.18 21.92 -7.90
N VAL A 754 26.87 21.79 -6.76
CA VAL A 754 27.68 22.87 -6.16
C VAL A 754 28.75 23.35 -7.14
N ARG A 755 29.44 22.42 -7.82
CA ARG A 755 30.47 22.76 -8.81
C ARG A 755 29.90 23.54 -9.99
N ILE A 756 28.80 23.07 -10.58
CA ILE A 756 28.15 23.72 -11.75
C ILE A 756 27.73 25.15 -11.40
N VAL A 757 27.06 25.34 -10.26
CA VAL A 757 26.60 26.68 -9.84
C VAL A 757 27.80 27.58 -9.50
N SER A 758 28.82 27.05 -8.84
CA SER A 758 30.04 27.80 -8.50
C SER A 758 30.83 28.24 -9.73
N GLU A 759 30.91 27.40 -10.77
CA GLU A 759 31.55 27.75 -12.03
C GLU A 759 30.70 28.76 -12.83
N GLY A 760 29.38 28.58 -12.89
CA GLY A 760 28.47 29.51 -13.56
C GLY A 760 28.47 30.93 -12.95
N LEU A 761 28.57 31.03 -11.62
CA LEU A 761 28.70 32.30 -10.90
C LEU A 761 29.99 33.07 -11.24
N LYS A 762 31.04 32.41 -11.76
CA LYS A 762 32.26 33.09 -12.24
C LYS A 762 32.05 33.79 -13.58
N SER A 763 31.05 33.37 -14.36
CA SER A 763 30.76 33.86 -15.72
C SER A 763 29.64 34.90 -15.81
N GLU A 764 28.86 35.12 -14.74
CA GLU A 764 27.71 36.05 -14.71
C GLU A 764 27.88 37.23 -13.72
N LYS A 765 27.16 38.34 -13.94
CA LYS A 765 26.83 39.28 -12.85
C LYS A 765 25.91 38.56 -11.87
N ALA A 766 26.45 38.18 -10.70
CA ALA A 766 25.78 37.43 -9.65
C ALA A 766 24.28 37.78 -9.51
N HIS A 767 23.41 36.91 -10.05
CA HIS A 767 21.98 36.95 -9.78
C HIS A 767 21.76 36.44 -8.35
N ALA A 768 21.05 37.21 -7.53
CA ALA A 768 20.77 36.88 -6.13
C ALA A 768 20.13 35.50 -5.96
N ASP A 769 19.38 35.03 -6.95
CA ASP A 769 18.72 33.72 -6.92
C ASP A 769 19.70 32.54 -7.07
N TRP A 770 20.82 32.71 -7.79
CA TRP A 770 21.83 31.65 -7.91
C TRP A 770 22.69 31.50 -6.65
N LEU A 771 22.96 32.58 -5.93
CA LEU A 771 23.59 32.54 -4.61
C LEU A 771 22.69 31.81 -3.59
N LYS A 772 21.36 31.99 -3.68
CA LYS A 772 20.40 31.22 -2.86
C LYS A 772 20.45 29.73 -3.22
N THR A 773 20.51 29.38 -4.50
CA THR A 773 20.63 27.99 -4.97
C THR A 773 21.93 27.34 -4.51
N LEU A 774 23.07 28.04 -4.62
CA LEU A 774 24.36 27.55 -4.16
C LEU A 774 24.35 27.26 -2.65
N SER A 775 23.90 28.23 -1.85
CA SER A 775 23.81 28.07 -0.39
C SER A 775 22.85 26.93 0.02
N SER A 776 21.76 26.72 -0.73
CA SER A 776 20.87 25.57 -0.53
C SER A 776 21.54 24.23 -0.84
N LEU A 777 22.29 24.14 -1.94
CA LEU A 777 23.03 22.93 -2.30
C LEU A 777 24.16 22.63 -1.30
N GLN A 778 24.89 23.66 -0.86
CA GLN A 778 25.94 23.53 0.16
C GLN A 778 25.36 23.09 1.51
N TYR A 779 24.19 23.60 1.91
CA TYR A 779 23.48 23.15 3.11
C TYR A 779 23.14 21.66 3.04
N ARG A 780 22.56 21.20 1.92
CA ARG A 780 22.20 19.79 1.71
C ARG A 780 23.45 18.90 1.70
N LEU A 781 24.52 19.36 1.05
CA LEU A 781 25.81 18.65 1.04
C LEU A 781 26.38 18.53 2.46
N ALA A 782 26.34 19.61 3.24
CA ALA A 782 26.80 19.60 4.62
C ALA A 782 25.98 18.61 5.48
N CYS A 783 24.65 18.52 5.29
CA CYS A 783 23.82 17.53 5.97
C CYS A 783 24.22 16.09 5.60
N ALA A 784 24.34 15.78 4.30
CA ALA A 784 24.75 14.44 3.85
C ALA A 784 26.15 14.04 4.37
N LEU A 785 27.08 15.00 4.47
CA LEU A 785 28.41 14.77 5.04
C LEU A 785 28.37 14.52 6.55
N CYS A 786 27.45 15.14 7.30
CA CYS A 786 27.29 14.96 8.75
C CYS A 786 26.74 13.59 9.15
N GLU A 787 26.05 12.88 8.23
CA GLU A 787 25.50 11.54 8.49
C GLU A 787 26.57 10.44 8.50
N ASN A 788 27.72 10.67 7.86
CA ASN A 788 28.81 9.70 7.78
C ASN A 788 29.95 10.08 8.74
N PRO A 789 30.34 9.21 9.70
CA PRO A 789 31.40 9.49 10.68
C PRO A 789 32.73 9.95 10.05
N HIS A 790 33.10 9.42 8.89
CA HIS A 790 34.36 9.77 8.21
C HIS A 790 34.33 11.15 7.55
N THR A 791 33.15 11.68 7.25
CA THR A 791 32.99 13.00 6.63
C THR A 791 32.32 14.02 7.54
N ALA A 792 31.94 13.63 8.76
CA ALA A 792 31.16 14.45 9.68
C ALA A 792 31.89 15.75 10.03
N GLU A 793 33.21 15.72 10.24
CA GLU A 793 34.01 16.93 10.46
C GLU A 793 33.95 17.90 9.28
N ARG A 794 34.03 17.39 8.03
CA ARG A 794 33.90 18.21 6.82
C ARG A 794 32.51 18.84 6.73
N GLY A 795 31.46 18.08 7.06
CA GLY A 795 30.08 18.58 7.13
C GLY A 795 29.88 19.67 8.19
N ILE A 796 30.43 19.47 9.40
CA ILE A 796 30.40 20.45 10.49
C ILE A 796 31.11 21.75 10.07
N ASN A 797 32.30 21.64 9.50
CA ASN A 797 33.07 22.80 9.04
C ASN A 797 32.30 23.59 7.97
N LEU A 798 31.68 22.89 7.02
CA LEU A 798 30.87 23.54 5.98
C LEU A 798 29.64 24.25 6.56
N HIS A 799 28.93 23.64 7.53
CA HIS A 799 27.82 24.33 8.23
C HIS A 799 28.30 25.53 9.05
N GLN A 800 29.48 25.45 9.68
CA GLN A 800 30.06 26.57 10.42
C GLN A 800 30.45 27.73 9.51
N GLU A 801 31.02 27.45 8.33
CA GLU A 801 31.31 28.46 7.31
C GLU A 801 30.03 29.15 6.83
N LEU A 802 28.99 28.38 6.51
CA LEU A 802 27.68 28.90 6.09
C LEU A 802 27.00 29.72 7.20
N LEU A 803 27.10 29.27 8.45
CA LEU A 803 26.58 29.98 9.61
C LEU A 803 27.31 31.32 9.81
N ALA A 804 28.63 31.33 9.73
CA ALA A 804 29.44 32.54 9.90
C ALA A 804 29.16 33.59 8.81
N ASP A 805 29.02 33.15 7.54
CA ASP A 805 28.66 34.04 6.44
C ASP A 805 27.25 34.62 6.63
N THR A 806 26.30 33.79 7.05
CA THR A 806 24.92 34.21 7.32
C THR A 806 24.81 35.16 8.52
N GLU A 807 25.57 34.91 9.60
CA GLU A 807 25.68 35.80 10.76
C GLU A 807 26.27 37.16 10.39
N LYS A 808 27.21 37.19 9.45
CA LYS A 808 27.76 38.43 8.90
C LYS A 808 26.70 39.21 8.13
N THR A 809 25.95 38.56 7.24
CA THR A 809 24.84 39.20 6.50
C THR A 809 23.72 39.68 7.45
N MET A 810 23.41 38.93 8.51
CA MET A 810 22.38 39.29 9.50
C MET A 810 22.74 40.56 10.30
N LYS A 811 24.03 40.86 10.48
CA LYS A 811 24.49 42.14 11.07
C LYS A 811 24.22 43.34 10.15
N GLU A 812 24.19 43.12 8.84
CA GLU A 812 23.91 44.14 7.83
C GLU A 812 22.40 44.29 7.59
N GLU A 813 21.63 43.19 7.65
CA GLU A 813 20.18 43.14 7.48
C GLU A 813 19.46 42.73 8.79
N VAL A 814 19.37 43.67 9.73
CA VAL A 814 18.78 43.43 11.06
C VAL A 814 17.35 42.89 10.97
N SER A 815 17.08 41.78 11.67
CA SER A 815 15.76 41.13 11.78
C SER A 815 15.25 40.45 10.50
N ASN A 816 16.14 39.97 9.64
CA ASN A 816 15.75 39.14 8.50
C ASN A 816 15.33 37.72 8.94
N LYS A 817 14.01 37.47 8.94
CA LYS A 817 13.40 36.18 9.32
C LYS A 817 13.94 34.98 8.52
N TYR A 818 14.30 35.20 7.26
CA TYR A 818 14.84 34.15 6.39
C TYR A 818 16.24 33.72 6.82
N LEU A 819 17.09 34.68 7.21
CA LEU A 819 18.43 34.40 7.72
C LEU A 819 18.36 33.68 9.08
N LEU A 820 17.47 34.10 9.98
CA LEU A 820 17.22 33.39 11.25
C LEU A 820 16.85 31.92 11.03
N LYS A 821 15.96 31.63 10.06
CA LYS A 821 15.60 30.26 9.71
C LYS A 821 16.81 29.45 9.23
N ARG A 822 17.66 30.02 8.37
CA ARG A 822 18.88 29.36 7.89
C ARG A 822 19.88 29.10 9.02
N MET A 823 20.10 30.08 9.88
CA MET A 823 20.99 29.95 11.03
C MET A 823 20.51 28.84 11.98
N GLY A 824 19.19 28.74 12.21
CA GLY A 824 18.58 27.64 12.94
C GLY A 824 18.86 26.28 12.30
N ASN A 825 18.71 26.17 10.98
CA ASN A 825 19.01 24.94 10.23
C ASN A 825 20.50 24.55 10.27
N TYR A 826 21.42 25.52 10.15
CA TYR A 826 22.87 25.26 10.23
C TYR A 826 23.27 24.78 11.62
N CYS A 827 22.76 25.41 12.68
CA CYS A 827 23.02 24.96 14.05
C CYS A 827 22.49 23.54 14.29
N HIS A 828 21.29 23.22 13.78
CA HIS A 828 20.75 21.86 13.84
C HIS A 828 21.67 20.85 13.14
N GLY A 829 22.15 21.17 11.93
CA GLY A 829 23.08 20.32 11.17
C GLY A 829 24.43 20.12 11.88
N ILE A 830 25.00 21.18 12.48
CA ILE A 830 26.22 21.10 13.30
C ILE A 830 26.01 20.16 14.48
N GLY A 831 24.86 20.30 15.15
CA GLY A 831 24.47 19.40 16.22
C GLY A 831 24.49 17.94 15.76
N VAL A 832 23.77 17.61 14.69
CA VAL A 832 23.71 16.24 14.15
C VAL A 832 25.12 15.70 13.87
N GLY A 833 26.00 16.52 13.28
CA GLY A 833 27.41 16.15 13.08
C GLY A 833 28.14 15.80 14.37
N TYR A 834 27.98 16.59 15.44
CA TYR A 834 28.58 16.27 16.75
C TYR A 834 27.98 15.01 17.38
N SER A 835 26.69 14.74 17.17
CA SER A 835 26.08 13.47 17.58
C SER A 835 26.71 12.28 16.86
N THR A 836 27.01 12.40 15.56
CA THR A 836 27.72 11.37 14.78
C THR A 836 29.14 11.13 15.31
N LEU A 837 29.80 12.17 15.81
CA LEU A 837 31.12 12.09 16.45
C LEU A 837 31.07 11.67 17.94
N GLY A 838 29.88 11.47 18.52
CA GLY A 838 29.70 11.08 19.92
C GLY A 838 29.77 12.22 20.95
N ASP A 839 29.89 13.49 20.53
CA ASP A 839 29.88 14.66 21.42
C ASP A 839 28.45 15.16 21.68
N TYR A 840 27.72 14.45 22.54
CA TYR A 840 26.32 14.73 22.85
C TYR A 840 26.11 16.06 23.59
N GLN A 841 27.14 16.60 24.25
CA GLN A 841 27.03 17.88 24.95
C GLN A 841 27.01 19.04 23.94
N LYS A 842 27.90 19.03 22.94
CA LYS A 842 27.84 20.00 21.84
C LYS A 842 26.60 19.83 20.99
N MET A 843 26.10 18.60 20.82
CA MET A 843 24.82 18.37 20.15
C MET A 843 23.70 19.17 20.83
N ILE A 844 23.58 19.07 22.16
CA ILE A 844 22.58 19.82 22.93
C ILE A 844 22.76 21.33 22.75
N GLU A 845 23.98 21.85 22.92
CA GLU A 845 24.29 23.28 22.79
C GLU A 845 23.85 23.86 21.43
N TYR A 846 24.25 23.23 20.32
CA TYR A 846 23.91 23.71 18.99
C TYR A 846 22.42 23.51 18.65
N THR A 847 21.79 22.47 19.21
CA THR A 847 20.36 22.23 19.03
C THR A 847 19.50 23.24 19.81
N GLU A 848 19.95 23.67 21.00
CA GLU A 848 19.33 24.77 21.75
C GLU A 848 19.44 26.10 20.99
N ARG A 849 20.63 26.42 20.43
CA ARG A 849 20.81 27.57 19.54
C ARG A 849 19.89 27.52 18.31
N SER A 850 19.68 26.34 17.75
CA SER A 850 18.73 26.14 16.64
C SER A 850 17.30 26.53 17.05
N ILE A 851 16.85 26.10 18.23
CA ILE A 851 15.53 26.43 18.78
C ILE A 851 15.40 27.94 19.00
N GLU A 852 16.43 28.59 19.56
CA GLU A 852 16.43 30.05 19.78
C GLU A 852 16.23 30.81 18.47
N TYR A 853 16.96 30.46 17.41
CA TYR A 853 16.79 31.09 16.10
C TYR A 853 15.40 30.84 15.50
N HIS A 854 14.87 29.62 15.61
CA HIS A 854 13.52 29.30 15.10
C HIS A 854 12.38 29.93 15.90
N MET A 855 12.58 30.23 17.19
CA MET A 855 11.63 30.98 18.02
C MET A 855 11.56 32.47 17.64
N GLN A 856 12.67 33.06 17.19
CA GLN A 856 12.79 34.48 16.86
C GLN A 856 12.17 34.88 15.50
N THR A 857 11.65 33.94 14.70
CA THR A 857 11.12 34.21 13.35
C THR A 857 9.74 34.90 13.35
N GLY A 858 9.08 35.04 14.50
CA GLY A 858 7.76 35.66 14.66
C GLY A 858 6.55 34.76 14.35
N LYS A 859 6.78 33.65 13.63
CA LYS A 859 5.90 32.45 13.59
C LYS A 859 6.82 31.26 13.86
N PRO A 860 6.87 30.74 15.11
CA PRO A 860 7.81 29.69 15.49
C PRO A 860 7.70 28.50 14.52
N ASN A 861 8.82 28.07 13.96
CA ASN A 861 8.84 26.91 13.06
C ASN A 861 8.72 25.61 13.89
N MET A 862 7.49 25.27 14.26
CA MET A 862 7.22 24.21 15.23
C MET A 862 7.74 22.84 14.77
N SER A 863 7.73 22.54 13.46
CA SER A 863 8.31 21.30 12.91
C SER A 863 9.81 21.20 13.20
N SER A 864 10.60 22.23 12.89
CA SER A 864 12.04 22.26 13.17
C SER A 864 12.35 22.27 14.67
N ILE A 865 11.55 23.00 15.47
CA ILE A 865 11.70 23.03 16.93
C ILE A 865 11.44 21.64 17.53
N ALA A 866 10.40 20.95 17.07
CA ALA A 866 10.10 19.61 17.55
C ALA A 866 11.16 18.59 17.14
N GLY A 867 11.72 18.67 15.92
CA GLY A 867 12.88 17.88 15.51
C GLY A 867 14.09 18.11 16.42
N SER A 868 14.37 19.37 16.75
CA SER A 868 15.42 19.74 17.71
C SER A 868 15.16 19.19 19.12
N TRP A 869 13.93 19.24 19.65
CA TRP A 869 13.58 18.60 20.93
C TRP A 869 13.75 17.08 20.89
N SER A 870 13.38 16.43 19.79
CA SER A 870 13.62 14.99 19.63
C SER A 870 15.10 14.67 19.77
N ASN A 871 15.96 15.43 19.09
CA ASN A 871 17.39 15.17 19.14
C ASN A 871 18.01 15.48 20.50
N ILE A 872 17.54 16.51 21.21
CA ILE A 872 17.91 16.74 22.62
C ILE A 872 17.51 15.54 23.48
N GLY A 873 16.31 14.98 23.24
CA GLY A 873 15.87 13.75 23.89
C GLY A 873 16.81 12.56 23.63
N ILE A 874 17.23 12.36 22.38
CA ILE A 874 18.22 11.33 22.00
C ILE A 874 19.57 11.57 22.69
N SER A 875 20.05 12.81 22.75
CA SER A 875 21.29 13.16 23.44
C SER A 875 21.22 12.84 24.94
N TYR A 876 20.12 13.19 25.61
CA TYR A 876 19.92 12.82 27.02
C TYR A 876 19.79 11.31 27.23
N MET A 877 19.21 10.57 26.27
CA MET A 877 19.16 9.11 26.32
C MET A 877 20.57 8.50 26.26
N ASN A 878 21.44 9.01 25.38
CA ASN A 878 22.84 8.55 25.28
C ASN A 878 23.71 8.97 26.47
N LEU A 879 23.34 10.05 27.17
CA LEU A 879 23.92 10.46 28.45
C LEU A 879 23.28 9.73 29.66
N GLU A 880 22.48 8.68 29.41
CA GLU A 880 21.80 7.86 30.43
C GLU A 880 20.80 8.62 31.33
N LYS A 881 20.37 9.82 30.91
CA LYS A 881 19.37 10.66 31.61
C LYS A 881 17.96 10.42 31.07
N TYR A 882 17.45 9.20 31.24
CA TYR A 882 16.22 8.73 30.59
C TYR A 882 14.95 9.53 30.93
N ASN A 883 14.80 10.03 32.17
CA ASN A 883 13.63 10.85 32.54
C ASN A 883 13.59 12.17 31.75
N THR A 884 14.72 12.88 31.66
CA THR A 884 14.83 14.11 30.88
C THR A 884 14.62 13.85 29.39
N ALA A 885 15.15 12.72 28.88
CA ALA A 885 14.91 12.30 27.51
C ALA A 885 13.40 12.15 27.21
N LEU A 886 12.65 11.48 28.09
CA LEU A 886 11.20 11.29 27.93
C LEU A 886 10.43 12.62 27.88
N GLU A 887 10.79 13.60 28.70
CA GLU A 887 10.15 14.92 28.69
C GLU A 887 10.30 15.62 27.33
N TYR A 888 11.51 15.62 26.76
CA TYR A 888 11.77 16.26 25.47
C TYR A 888 11.14 15.49 24.30
N LEU A 889 11.19 14.15 24.32
CA LEU A 889 10.51 13.32 23.31
C LEU A 889 8.99 13.53 23.34
N GLN A 890 8.38 13.63 24.52
CA GLN A 890 6.94 13.90 24.66
C GLN A 890 6.57 15.30 24.18
N LYS A 891 7.38 16.33 24.50
CA LYS A 891 7.20 17.69 23.97
C LYS A 891 7.27 17.72 22.43
N SER A 892 8.21 16.98 21.85
CA SER A 892 8.36 16.84 20.40
C SER A 892 7.12 16.21 19.75
N ILE A 893 6.64 15.07 20.28
CA ILE A 893 5.44 14.39 19.76
C ILE A 893 4.23 15.33 19.78
N GLN A 894 3.97 16.00 20.90
CA GLN A 894 2.80 16.88 21.04
C GLN A 894 2.85 18.03 20.04
N ALA A 895 4.02 18.66 19.88
CA ALA A 895 4.21 19.74 18.92
C ALA A 895 4.03 19.30 17.46
N LEU A 896 4.45 18.08 17.12
CA LEU A 896 4.26 17.51 15.77
C LEU A 896 2.80 17.13 15.52
N GLU A 897 2.12 16.51 16.48
CA GLU A 897 0.70 16.15 16.38
C GLU A 897 -0.18 17.40 16.15
N ASP A 898 0.12 18.50 16.84
CA ASP A 898 -0.58 19.79 16.69
C ASP A 898 -0.25 20.49 15.35
N TYR A 899 0.99 20.34 14.87
CA TYR A 899 1.45 20.94 13.62
C TYR A 899 0.86 20.24 12.38
N TYR A 900 0.90 18.91 12.35
CA TYR A 900 0.48 18.08 11.21
C TYR A 900 -1.02 17.72 11.20
N PHE A 901 -1.82 18.26 12.11
CA PHE A 901 -3.29 18.14 12.11
C PHE A 901 -3.80 16.68 11.95
N HIS A 902 -3.27 15.76 12.77
CA HIS A 902 -3.59 14.32 12.74
C HIS A 902 -3.12 13.54 11.50
N GLU A 903 -2.32 14.14 10.61
CA GLU A 903 -1.34 13.38 9.84
C GLU A 903 -0.23 12.95 10.80
N VAL A 904 0.20 11.68 10.75
CA VAL A 904 1.15 11.14 11.73
C VAL A 904 2.51 10.90 11.08
N PRO A 905 3.26 11.94 10.67
CA PRO A 905 4.46 11.80 9.83
C PRO A 905 5.45 10.75 10.37
N PRO A 906 6.25 10.10 9.49
CA PRO A 906 7.14 9.00 9.88
C PRO A 906 8.02 9.32 11.08
N ILE A 907 8.43 10.59 11.20
CA ILE A 907 9.24 11.12 12.31
C ILE A 907 8.58 10.91 13.69
N ILE A 908 7.25 10.99 13.80
CA ILE A 908 6.54 10.68 15.05
C ILE A 908 6.76 9.21 15.41
N GLY A 909 6.71 8.32 14.43
CA GLY A 909 7.02 6.91 14.60
C GLY A 909 8.43 6.70 15.16
N GLU A 910 9.44 7.41 14.65
CA GLU A 910 10.82 7.32 15.15
C GLU A 910 10.96 7.85 16.58
N ILE A 911 10.34 8.98 16.89
CA ILE A 911 10.34 9.55 18.25
C ILE A 911 9.67 8.60 19.24
N LEU A 912 8.59 7.93 18.85
CA LEU A 912 7.92 6.89 19.65
C LEU A 912 8.82 5.67 19.89
N THR A 913 9.62 5.26 18.89
CA THR A 913 10.63 4.19 19.08
C THR A 913 11.67 4.59 20.13
N ASN A 914 12.16 5.84 20.08
CA ASN A 914 13.14 6.35 21.04
C ASN A 914 12.54 6.50 22.45
N LYS A 915 11.27 6.91 22.54
CA LYS A 915 10.52 6.95 23.81
C LYS A 915 10.39 5.54 24.41
N ALA A 916 10.01 4.56 23.60
CA ALA A 916 9.93 3.16 24.01
C ALA A 916 11.30 2.61 24.45
N LEU A 917 12.39 3.00 23.78
CA LEU A 917 13.75 2.64 24.16
C LEU A 917 14.13 3.18 25.55
N CYS A 918 13.79 4.44 25.84
CA CYS A 918 13.98 5.03 27.19
C CYS A 918 13.20 4.24 28.25
N LEU A 919 11.92 3.94 27.99
CA LEU A 919 11.07 3.16 28.90
C LEU A 919 11.65 1.75 29.14
N ARG A 920 12.13 1.09 28.08
CA ARG A 920 12.79 -0.22 28.18
C ARG A 920 14.04 -0.17 29.04
N LYS A 921 14.91 0.84 28.86
CA LYS A 921 16.12 1.04 29.68
C LYS A 921 15.80 1.33 31.15
N MET A 922 14.63 1.91 31.44
CA MET A 922 14.09 2.08 32.79
C MET A 922 13.34 0.85 33.32
N ASN A 923 13.36 -0.29 32.61
CA ASN A 923 12.63 -1.51 32.95
C ASN A 923 11.09 -1.37 33.02
N ARG A 924 10.51 -0.39 32.29
CA ARG A 924 9.05 -0.19 32.15
C ARG A 924 8.54 -0.87 30.88
N LEU A 925 8.56 -2.20 30.89
CA LEU A 925 8.46 -3.03 29.68
C LEU A 925 7.08 -2.94 28.98
N ASP A 926 5.99 -2.91 29.73
CA ASP A 926 4.62 -2.87 29.16
C ASP A 926 4.33 -1.53 28.46
N GLU A 927 4.80 -0.43 29.05
CA GLU A 927 4.69 0.89 28.43
C GLU A 927 5.59 1.00 27.18
N ALA A 928 6.79 0.39 27.22
CA ALA A 928 7.66 0.32 26.06
C ALA A 928 7.01 -0.47 24.91
N GLU A 929 6.36 -1.59 25.19
CA GLU A 929 5.63 -2.37 24.18
C GLU A 929 4.50 -1.55 23.54
N ALA A 930 3.68 -0.88 24.35
CA ALA A 930 2.59 -0.05 23.85
C ALA A 930 3.10 1.06 22.90
N GLU A 931 4.21 1.72 23.26
CA GLU A 931 4.81 2.76 22.42
C GLU A 931 5.52 2.19 21.17
N TYR A 932 6.15 1.00 21.25
CA TYR A 932 6.68 0.31 20.06
C TYR A 932 5.55 -0.13 19.11
N GLN A 933 4.42 -0.64 19.61
CA GLN A 933 3.26 -1.00 18.79
C GLN A 933 2.65 0.23 18.12
N ARG A 934 2.53 1.33 18.87
CA ARG A 934 2.09 2.62 18.32
C ARG A 934 3.04 3.12 17.24
N SER A 935 4.35 3.07 17.51
CA SER A 935 5.40 3.41 16.54
C SER A 935 5.32 2.56 15.28
N LEU A 936 5.15 1.24 15.42
CA LEU A 936 5.04 0.31 14.31
C LEU A 936 3.82 0.62 13.43
N LYS A 937 2.66 0.86 14.05
CA LYS A 937 1.44 1.26 13.33
C LYS A 937 1.67 2.53 12.52
N VAL A 938 2.26 3.57 13.14
CA VAL A 938 2.58 4.83 12.47
C VAL A 938 3.55 4.62 11.33
N LYS A 939 4.64 3.87 11.53
CA LYS A 939 5.67 3.64 10.51
C LYS A 939 5.16 2.79 9.35
N ILE A 940 4.41 1.72 9.60
CA ILE A 940 3.82 0.88 8.54
C ILE A 940 2.82 1.68 7.72
N GLN A 941 1.98 2.48 8.39
CA GLN A 941 1.12 3.43 7.69
C GLN A 941 1.98 4.40 6.90
N ALA A 942 3.06 4.92 7.47
CA ALA A 942 3.79 6.00 6.87
C ALA A 942 4.59 5.65 5.60
N VAL A 943 5.31 4.53 5.65
CA VAL A 943 6.31 4.17 4.63
C VAL A 943 6.10 2.77 4.06
N GLY A 944 4.98 2.14 4.40
CA GLY A 944 4.70 0.74 4.10
C GLY A 944 5.39 -0.23 5.05
N ARG A 945 5.02 -1.51 4.96
CA ARG A 945 5.59 -2.58 5.80
C ARG A 945 7.07 -2.84 5.48
N ASP A 946 7.44 -2.73 4.21
CA ASP A 946 8.77 -3.03 3.71
C ASP A 946 9.65 -1.76 3.70
N HIS A 947 9.98 -1.29 4.90
CA HIS A 947 10.88 -0.15 5.10
C HIS A 947 11.83 -0.37 6.30
N LYS A 948 13.07 0.12 6.19
CA LYS A 948 14.12 -0.06 7.21
C LYS A 948 13.70 0.38 8.63
N ILE A 949 12.94 1.47 8.74
CA ILE A 949 12.48 1.98 10.05
C ILE A 949 11.44 1.07 10.72
N VAL A 950 10.70 0.29 9.92
CA VAL A 950 9.76 -0.74 10.40
C VAL A 950 10.54 -1.95 10.90
N ALA A 951 11.53 -2.42 10.13
CA ALA A 951 12.42 -3.51 10.53
C ALA A 951 13.13 -3.22 11.87
N LEU A 952 13.63 -1.99 12.05
CA LEU A 952 14.25 -1.56 13.32
C LEU A 952 13.28 -1.64 14.51
N THR A 953 11.99 -1.35 14.28
CA THR A 953 10.96 -1.42 15.33
C THR A 953 10.66 -2.87 15.69
N PHE A 954 10.60 -3.76 14.71
CA PHE A 954 10.50 -5.21 14.94
C PHE A 954 11.72 -5.75 15.70
N MET A 955 12.94 -5.35 15.36
CA MET A 955 14.12 -5.74 16.13
C MET A 955 14.04 -5.30 17.58
N ASN A 956 13.62 -4.05 17.84
CA ASN A 956 13.47 -3.54 19.20
C ASN A 956 12.39 -4.28 20.00
N LEU A 957 11.28 -4.66 19.37
CA LEU A 957 10.27 -5.53 19.98
C LEU A 957 10.83 -6.92 20.27
N GLY A 958 11.65 -7.49 19.37
CA GLY A 958 12.35 -8.75 19.61
C GLY A 958 13.26 -8.67 20.84
N THR A 959 14.06 -7.61 20.96
CA THR A 959 14.91 -7.37 22.13
C THR A 959 14.11 -7.16 23.42
N LEU A 960 12.94 -6.51 23.34
CA LEU A 960 12.03 -6.36 24.50
C LEU A 960 11.55 -7.73 25.01
N GLU A 961 11.13 -8.61 24.09
CA GLU A 961 10.69 -9.96 24.45
C GLU A 961 11.83 -10.83 24.99
N THR A 962 13.06 -10.64 24.51
CA THR A 962 14.25 -11.29 25.10
C THR A 962 14.48 -10.87 26.55
N ILE A 963 14.31 -9.59 26.90
CA ILE A 963 14.40 -9.12 28.30
C ILE A 963 13.32 -9.77 29.18
N ARG A 964 12.17 -10.11 28.59
CA ARG A 964 11.09 -10.88 29.25
C ARG A 964 11.33 -12.39 29.24
N ASN A 965 12.46 -12.88 28.71
CA ASN A 965 12.77 -14.30 28.50
C ASN A 965 11.77 -15.02 27.57
N ASN A 966 11.11 -14.30 26.67
CA ASN A 966 10.16 -14.84 25.69
C ASN A 966 10.81 -14.98 24.31
N TYR A 967 11.75 -15.93 24.20
CA TYR A 967 12.57 -16.11 23.00
C TYR A 967 11.77 -16.47 21.74
N GLY A 968 10.64 -17.19 21.89
CA GLY A 968 9.79 -17.54 20.73
C GLY A 968 9.20 -16.30 20.04
N LYS A 969 8.64 -15.35 20.81
CA LYS A 969 8.18 -14.06 20.24
C LYS A 969 9.34 -13.21 19.75
N ALA A 970 10.50 -13.26 20.41
CA ALA A 970 11.69 -12.55 19.95
C ALA A 970 12.10 -13.02 18.54
N VAL A 971 12.17 -14.34 18.32
CA VAL A 971 12.43 -14.95 17.02
C VAL A 971 11.36 -14.55 15.99
N GLU A 972 10.08 -14.53 16.35
CA GLU A 972 9.00 -14.11 15.44
C GLU A 972 9.19 -12.67 14.97
N TYR A 973 9.42 -11.72 15.87
CA TYR A 973 9.64 -10.33 15.52
C TYR A 973 10.92 -10.14 14.70
N THR A 974 12.02 -10.81 15.05
CA THR A 974 13.27 -10.71 14.29
C THR A 974 13.14 -11.32 12.89
N LYS A 975 12.37 -12.41 12.71
CA LYS A 975 12.03 -12.94 11.38
C LYS A 975 11.21 -11.95 10.56
N GLN A 976 10.28 -11.22 11.17
CA GLN A 976 9.56 -10.13 10.50
C GLN A 976 10.49 -8.99 10.07
N ALA A 977 11.48 -8.62 10.90
CA ALA A 977 12.50 -7.65 10.53
C ALA A 977 13.37 -8.15 9.37
N LEU A 978 13.76 -9.43 9.39
CA LEU A 978 14.56 -10.07 8.35
C LEU A 978 13.83 -10.05 7.00
N GLN A 979 12.56 -10.46 6.98
CA GLN A 979 11.72 -10.44 5.78
C GLN A 979 11.65 -9.04 5.15
N VAL A 980 11.57 -7.98 5.97
CA VAL A 980 11.59 -6.61 5.47
C VAL A 980 12.90 -6.28 4.75
N TYR A 981 14.05 -6.66 5.31
CA TYR A 981 15.34 -6.42 4.65
C TYR A 981 15.54 -7.28 3.39
N GLU A 982 15.07 -8.53 3.39
CA GLU A 982 15.06 -9.39 2.20
C GLU A 982 14.17 -8.79 1.09
N ASN A 983 12.99 -8.28 1.44
CA ASN A 983 12.10 -7.57 0.52
C ASN A 983 12.71 -6.27 -0.03
N LEU A 984 13.60 -5.62 0.74
CA LEU A 984 14.39 -4.47 0.31
C LEU A 984 15.61 -4.85 -0.55
N GLY A 985 15.77 -6.14 -0.90
CA GLY A 985 16.89 -6.64 -1.69
C GLY A 985 18.24 -6.55 -0.99
N GLN A 986 18.26 -6.35 0.34
CA GLN A 986 19.50 -6.28 1.10
C GLN A 986 20.13 -7.67 1.19
N SER A 987 21.45 -7.72 1.15
CA SER A 987 22.21 -8.95 1.20
C SER A 987 23.28 -8.90 2.29
N TRP A 988 24.20 -9.87 2.28
CA TRP A 988 25.31 -9.96 3.22
C TRP A 988 26.25 -8.76 3.18
N ASP A 989 26.08 -7.80 2.27
CA ASP A 989 26.82 -6.54 2.19
C ASP A 989 26.20 -5.40 3.02
N ASN A 990 25.06 -5.62 3.67
CA ASN A 990 24.40 -4.62 4.51
C ASN A 990 24.58 -4.90 6.01
N GLU A 991 25.17 -3.94 6.73
CA GLU A 991 25.40 -4.01 8.19
C GLU A 991 24.13 -4.30 8.99
N ALA A 992 23.03 -3.61 8.68
CA ALA A 992 21.78 -3.77 9.42
C ALA A 992 21.15 -5.14 9.17
N TYR A 993 21.27 -5.67 7.95
CA TYR A 993 20.84 -7.04 7.61
C TYR A 993 21.63 -8.09 8.41
N ILE A 994 22.95 -7.92 8.52
CA ILE A 994 23.79 -8.80 9.34
C ILE A 994 23.42 -8.71 10.81
N GLN A 995 23.17 -7.51 11.34
CA GLN A 995 22.77 -7.34 12.73
C GLN A 995 21.45 -8.04 13.05
N VAL A 996 20.48 -8.02 12.13
CA VAL A 996 19.20 -8.76 12.26
C VAL A 996 19.46 -10.25 12.33
N TRP A 997 20.34 -10.78 11.46
CA TRP A 997 20.74 -12.18 11.50
C TRP A 997 21.45 -12.54 12.80
N GLU A 998 22.41 -11.75 13.26
CA GLU A 998 23.10 -11.99 14.53
C GLU A 998 22.12 -12.02 15.71
N ASN A 999 21.14 -11.10 15.75
CA ASN A 999 20.08 -11.12 16.75
C ASN A 999 19.22 -12.38 16.66
N LEU A 1000 18.84 -12.79 15.45
CA LEU A 1000 18.04 -14.02 15.23
C LEU A 1000 18.80 -15.25 15.73
N LEU A 1001 20.07 -15.39 15.33
CA LEU A 1001 20.94 -16.49 15.73
C LEU A 1001 21.17 -16.49 17.25
N GLN A 1002 21.33 -15.31 17.84
CA GLN A 1002 21.48 -15.19 19.29
C GLN A 1002 20.24 -15.69 20.03
N TYR A 1003 19.04 -15.36 19.55
CA TYR A 1003 17.78 -15.79 20.16
C TYR A 1003 17.50 -17.28 19.93
N GLN A 1004 17.84 -17.83 18.76
CA GLN A 1004 17.75 -19.26 18.47
C GLN A 1004 18.71 -20.12 19.32
N THR A 1005 19.95 -19.65 19.52
CA THR A 1005 20.98 -20.37 20.28
C THR A 1005 20.74 -20.34 21.79
N ILE A 1006 20.40 -19.18 22.36
CA ILE A 1006 20.11 -19.06 23.81
C ILE A 1006 18.73 -19.62 24.16
N GLY A 1007 17.71 -19.32 23.36
CA GLY A 1007 16.32 -19.61 23.70
C GLY A 1007 15.84 -21.01 23.29
N GLU A 1008 16.06 -21.38 22.02
CA GLU A 1008 15.47 -22.59 21.42
C GLU A 1008 16.48 -23.74 21.23
N GLN A 1009 17.76 -23.51 21.52
CA GLN A 1009 18.88 -24.46 21.36
C GLN A 1009 19.02 -25.04 19.93
N GLN A 1010 18.67 -24.27 18.90
CA GLN A 1010 18.71 -24.68 17.48
C GLN A 1010 20.08 -24.39 16.83
N PHE A 1011 21.13 -25.06 17.29
CA PHE A 1011 22.51 -24.77 16.82
C PHE A 1011 22.78 -25.20 15.36
N GLU A 1012 22.15 -26.27 14.87
CA GLU A 1012 22.36 -26.75 13.49
C GLU A 1012 21.81 -25.80 12.43
N GLU A 1013 20.63 -25.20 12.68
CA GLU A 1013 20.05 -24.19 11.79
C GLU A 1013 20.87 -22.90 11.81
N ALA A 1014 21.38 -22.53 13.00
CA ALA A 1014 22.18 -21.33 13.21
C ALA A 1014 23.54 -21.38 12.49
N ASP A 1015 24.22 -22.53 12.52
CA ASP A 1015 25.55 -22.74 11.94
C ASP A 1015 25.66 -22.32 10.47
N LYS A 1016 24.67 -22.71 9.64
CA LYS A 1016 24.67 -22.46 8.20
C LYS A 1016 24.78 -20.98 7.82
N ASN A 1017 24.16 -20.11 8.60
CA ASN A 1017 24.16 -18.66 8.36
C ASN A 1017 25.24 -17.95 9.19
N PHE A 1018 25.54 -18.44 10.39
CA PHE A 1018 26.61 -17.89 11.23
C PHE A 1018 27.97 -17.87 10.52
N MET A 1019 28.37 -18.96 9.86
CA MET A 1019 29.66 -19.02 9.17
C MET A 1019 29.77 -18.02 8.00
N LYS A 1020 28.65 -17.72 7.32
CA LYS A 1020 28.61 -16.68 6.27
C LYS A 1020 28.81 -15.28 6.85
N ILE A 1021 28.19 -15.01 8.01
CA ILE A 1021 28.34 -13.74 8.73
C ILE A 1021 29.79 -13.56 9.19
N LEU A 1022 30.37 -14.59 9.80
CA LEU A 1022 31.76 -14.58 10.24
C LEU A 1022 32.71 -14.27 9.08
N ASP A 1023 32.56 -14.96 7.94
CA ASP A 1023 33.40 -14.73 6.76
C ASP A 1023 33.29 -13.30 6.24
N TRP A 1024 32.08 -12.74 6.24
CA TRP A 1024 31.87 -11.35 5.85
C TRP A 1024 32.49 -10.36 6.84
N ARG A 1025 32.24 -10.52 8.15
CA ARG A 1025 32.76 -9.65 9.21
C ARG A 1025 34.28 -9.59 9.21
N VAL A 1026 34.93 -10.74 9.02
CA VAL A 1026 36.39 -10.84 8.91
C VAL A 1026 36.89 -10.14 7.64
N LYS A 1027 36.20 -10.30 6.50
CA LYS A 1027 36.58 -9.67 5.22
C LYS A 1027 36.41 -8.14 5.24
N ASP A 1028 35.33 -7.67 5.86
CA ASP A 1028 35.00 -6.24 6.01
C ASP A 1028 35.85 -5.56 7.09
N GLY A 1029 36.42 -6.35 8.02
CA GLY A 1029 37.19 -5.83 9.14
C GLY A 1029 36.32 -5.26 10.27
N SER A 1030 35.01 -5.55 10.27
CA SER A 1030 34.01 -5.06 11.25
C SER A 1030 33.75 -6.02 12.41
N MET A 1031 34.78 -6.78 12.81
CA MET A 1031 34.70 -7.70 13.95
C MET A 1031 34.49 -6.98 15.29
N ASP A 1032 34.70 -5.67 15.35
CA ASP A 1032 34.39 -4.79 16.46
C ASP A 1032 32.89 -4.49 16.63
N ARG A 1033 32.01 -4.99 15.75
CA ARG A 1033 30.55 -4.74 15.82
C ARG A 1033 29.72 -5.98 16.12
N VAL A 1034 30.38 -7.11 16.34
CA VAL A 1034 29.71 -8.41 16.57
C VAL A 1034 29.07 -8.48 17.95
N ILE A 1035 28.14 -9.41 18.13
CA ILE A 1035 27.61 -9.78 19.45
C ILE A 1035 28.54 -10.84 20.10
N PRO A 1036 29.41 -10.50 21.09
CA PRO A 1036 30.42 -11.45 21.58
C PRO A 1036 29.82 -12.69 22.24
N SER A 1037 28.64 -12.57 22.87
CA SER A 1037 27.92 -13.71 23.44
C SER A 1037 27.52 -14.75 22.40
N LEU A 1038 27.08 -14.34 21.20
CA LEU A 1038 26.73 -15.26 20.12
C LEU A 1038 27.95 -16.06 19.68
N TYR A 1039 29.08 -15.38 19.47
CA TYR A 1039 30.32 -16.00 19.02
C TYR A 1039 30.88 -16.97 20.07
N ARG A 1040 30.79 -16.62 21.37
CA ARG A 1040 31.13 -17.53 22.48
C ARG A 1040 30.25 -18.78 22.48
N GLU A 1041 28.94 -18.64 22.31
CA GLU A 1041 28.04 -19.79 22.27
C GLU A 1041 28.27 -20.69 21.04
N MET A 1042 28.52 -20.10 19.88
CA MET A 1042 28.87 -20.86 18.67
C MET A 1042 30.21 -21.59 18.83
N ALA A 1043 31.23 -20.93 19.41
CA ALA A 1043 32.50 -21.58 19.72
C ALA A 1043 32.33 -22.76 20.70
N ARG A 1044 31.51 -22.61 21.76
CA ARG A 1044 31.16 -23.70 22.66
C ARG A 1044 30.44 -24.85 21.95
N TYR A 1045 29.52 -24.55 21.05
CA TYR A 1045 28.84 -25.55 20.23
C TYR A 1045 29.84 -26.33 19.37
N TYR A 1046 30.74 -25.65 18.66
CA TYR A 1046 31.75 -26.32 17.83
C TYR A 1046 32.70 -27.21 18.65
N LEU A 1047 33.12 -26.76 19.84
CA LEU A 1047 33.93 -27.60 20.74
C LEU A 1047 33.18 -28.87 21.17
N ARG A 1048 31.91 -28.76 21.55
CA ARG A 1048 31.08 -29.93 21.92
C ARG A 1048 30.85 -30.87 20.73
N ALA A 1049 30.75 -30.33 19.52
CA ALA A 1049 30.61 -31.08 18.28
C ALA A 1049 31.95 -31.60 17.71
N ALA A 1050 33.08 -31.39 18.41
CA ALA A 1050 34.43 -31.75 17.96
C ALA A 1050 34.85 -31.10 16.62
N MET A 1051 34.30 -29.92 16.30
CA MET A 1051 34.62 -29.13 15.11
C MET A 1051 35.74 -28.12 15.42
N TRP A 1052 36.94 -28.63 15.72
CA TRP A 1052 38.07 -27.85 16.27
C TRP A 1052 38.50 -26.68 15.38
N GLU A 1053 38.56 -26.86 14.06
CA GLU A 1053 38.94 -25.79 13.13
C GLU A 1053 37.92 -24.64 13.10
N SER A 1054 36.62 -24.96 13.22
CA SER A 1054 35.57 -23.93 13.27
C SER A 1054 35.62 -23.16 14.58
N ALA A 1055 35.79 -23.86 15.71
CA ALA A 1055 36.01 -23.23 17.01
C ALA A 1055 37.24 -22.31 16.99
N TYR A 1056 38.37 -22.77 16.44
CA TYR A 1056 39.60 -21.99 16.28
C TYR A 1056 39.39 -20.75 15.42
N LYS A 1057 38.67 -20.87 14.30
CA LYS A 1057 38.36 -19.75 13.40
C LYS A 1057 37.54 -18.67 14.10
N VAL A 1058 36.49 -19.05 14.83
CA VAL A 1058 35.64 -18.12 15.58
C VAL A 1058 36.42 -17.41 16.69
N CYS A 1059 37.21 -18.17 17.47
CA CYS A 1059 37.99 -17.60 18.56
C CYS A 1059 39.08 -16.65 18.06
N THR A 1060 39.80 -17.03 16.99
CA THR A 1060 40.79 -16.16 16.32
C THR A 1060 40.16 -14.84 15.88
N ALA A 1061 38.98 -14.88 15.26
CA ALA A 1061 38.28 -13.67 14.83
C ALA A 1061 37.88 -12.79 16.03
N LEU A 1062 37.34 -13.39 17.10
CA LEU A 1062 36.89 -12.67 18.28
C LEU A 1062 38.05 -12.01 19.05
N LEU A 1063 39.17 -12.73 19.21
CA LEU A 1063 40.39 -12.24 19.88
C LEU A 1063 41.14 -11.19 19.05
N GLY A 1064 41.05 -11.25 17.73
CA GLY A 1064 41.63 -10.23 16.84
C GLY A 1064 40.83 -8.92 16.75
N SER A 1065 39.73 -8.79 17.49
CA SER A 1065 38.87 -7.61 17.48
C SER A 1065 39.18 -6.64 18.63
N ALA A 1066 38.73 -5.38 18.51
CA ALA A 1066 38.84 -4.39 19.59
C ALA A 1066 38.14 -4.80 20.90
N HIS A 1067 37.23 -5.80 20.85
CA HIS A 1067 36.54 -6.35 22.02
C HIS A 1067 37.41 -7.29 22.86
N ALA A 1068 38.63 -7.63 22.43
CA ALA A 1068 39.52 -8.56 23.14
C ALA A 1068 39.74 -8.18 24.63
N ALA A 1069 39.70 -6.89 24.95
CA ALA A 1069 39.79 -6.39 26.33
C ALA A 1069 38.48 -6.55 27.15
N ASP A 1070 37.31 -6.58 26.49
CA ASP A 1070 35.99 -6.74 27.12
C ASP A 1070 35.55 -8.21 27.22
N VAL A 1071 36.27 -9.14 26.58
CA VAL A 1071 35.99 -10.56 26.71
C VAL A 1071 36.60 -11.08 28.00
N ASP A 1072 35.76 -11.49 28.97
CA ASP A 1072 36.09 -12.00 30.32
C ASP A 1072 37.03 -13.24 30.38
N GLY A 1073 38.14 -13.29 29.63
CA GLY A 1073 39.04 -14.44 29.49
C GLY A 1073 38.45 -15.66 28.76
N ILE A 1074 37.12 -15.75 28.61
CA ILE A 1074 36.43 -16.94 28.09
C ILE A 1074 36.86 -17.28 26.65
N ALA A 1075 37.04 -16.30 25.76
CA ALA A 1075 37.48 -16.59 24.39
C ALA A 1075 38.88 -17.21 24.33
N TYR A 1076 39.78 -16.79 25.24
CA TYR A 1076 41.12 -17.39 25.37
C TYR A 1076 41.05 -18.84 25.85
N ILE A 1077 40.16 -19.13 26.80
CA ILE A 1077 39.91 -20.51 27.26
C ILE A 1077 39.37 -21.37 26.11
N LEU A 1078 38.38 -20.88 25.35
CA LEU A 1078 37.81 -21.61 24.21
C LEU A 1078 38.83 -21.81 23.09
N MET A 1079 39.70 -20.82 22.85
CA MET A 1079 40.81 -20.88 21.91
C MET A 1079 41.80 -21.98 22.28
N ASP A 1080 42.26 -22.00 23.54
CA ASP A 1080 43.18 -23.02 24.07
C ASP A 1080 42.60 -24.44 23.94
N MET A 1081 41.33 -24.62 24.30
CA MET A 1081 40.63 -25.90 24.14
C MET A 1081 40.56 -26.36 22.68
N ALA A 1082 40.31 -25.45 21.74
CA ALA A 1082 40.32 -25.78 20.31
C ALA A 1082 41.74 -26.13 19.83
N LEU A 1083 42.74 -25.37 20.27
CA LEU A 1083 44.13 -25.48 19.83
C LEU A 1083 44.80 -26.79 20.24
N GLN A 1084 44.55 -27.27 21.47
CA GLN A 1084 45.09 -28.54 21.97
C GLN A 1084 44.68 -29.74 21.13
N ASN A 1085 43.57 -29.63 20.38
CA ASN A 1085 43.03 -30.69 19.53
C ASN A 1085 43.41 -30.52 18.05
N LEU A 1086 44.17 -29.47 17.70
CA LEU A 1086 44.68 -29.21 16.36
C LEU A 1086 46.14 -29.70 16.19
N PRO A 1087 46.61 -29.95 14.95
CA PRO A 1087 47.99 -30.37 14.68
C PRO A 1087 49.03 -29.38 15.22
N GLU A 1088 50.19 -29.88 15.65
CA GLU A 1088 51.29 -29.07 16.22
C GLU A 1088 51.70 -27.87 15.34
N SER A 1089 51.59 -27.98 14.01
CA SER A 1089 51.87 -26.87 13.09
C SER A 1089 50.98 -25.64 13.34
N LYS A 1090 49.69 -25.85 13.65
CA LYS A 1090 48.73 -24.77 13.97
C LYS A 1090 48.99 -24.19 15.36
N GLN A 1091 49.49 -25.01 16.29
CA GLN A 1091 49.85 -24.56 17.64
C GLN A 1091 51.05 -23.60 17.61
N GLN A 1092 52.01 -23.85 16.70
CA GLN A 1092 53.20 -23.01 16.52
C GLN A 1092 52.96 -21.72 15.73
N GLU A 1093 51.91 -21.66 14.91
CA GLU A 1093 51.54 -20.47 14.12
C GLU A 1093 50.74 -19.41 14.93
N MET A 1094 50.36 -19.72 16.18
CA MET A 1094 49.51 -18.85 16.97
C MET A 1094 50.27 -17.58 17.44
N PRO A 1095 49.67 -16.38 17.29
CA PRO A 1095 50.22 -15.14 17.86
C PRO A 1095 50.35 -15.20 19.39
N GLU A 1096 51.43 -14.60 19.92
CA GLU A 1096 51.68 -14.53 21.37
C GLU A 1096 50.53 -13.85 22.12
N GLU A 1097 49.91 -12.85 21.51
CA GLU A 1097 48.77 -12.08 22.03
C GLU A 1097 47.50 -12.93 22.24
N PHE A 1098 47.40 -14.12 21.63
CA PHE A 1098 46.26 -15.03 21.77
C PHE A 1098 46.52 -16.17 22.77
N THR A 1099 47.69 -16.20 23.39
CA THR A 1099 48.07 -17.22 24.37
C THR A 1099 47.37 -17.00 25.72
N LEU A 1100 47.18 -18.08 26.47
CA LEU A 1100 46.71 -18.00 27.86
C LEU A 1100 47.70 -17.24 28.77
N ALA A 1101 49.00 -17.29 28.47
CA ALA A 1101 50.02 -16.56 29.23
C ALA A 1101 49.76 -15.05 29.17
N HIS A 1102 49.56 -14.53 27.96
CA HIS A 1102 49.21 -13.13 27.74
C HIS A 1102 47.86 -12.77 28.38
N ALA A 1103 46.86 -13.65 28.25
CA ALA A 1103 45.53 -13.43 28.80
C ALA A 1103 45.52 -13.31 30.34
N VAL A 1104 46.32 -14.11 31.04
CA VAL A 1104 46.41 -14.07 32.51
C VAL A 1104 47.07 -12.77 32.99
N GLU A 1105 47.99 -12.20 32.22
CA GLU A 1105 48.56 -10.87 32.51
C GLU A 1105 47.54 -9.74 32.29
N LEU A 1106 46.69 -9.86 31.27
CA LEU A 1106 45.59 -8.92 31.01
C LEU A 1106 44.48 -9.00 32.06
N PHE A 1107 44.15 -10.20 32.54
CA PHE A 1107 43.05 -10.46 33.47
C PHE A 1107 43.54 -11.18 34.76
N PRO A 1108 44.37 -10.52 35.59
CA PRO A 1108 45.04 -11.15 36.72
C PRO A 1108 44.10 -11.68 37.81
N GLY A 1109 42.86 -11.19 37.87
CA GLY A 1109 41.82 -11.62 38.82
C GLY A 1109 40.94 -12.80 38.34
N ASN A 1110 41.13 -13.32 37.12
CA ASN A 1110 40.21 -14.30 36.54
C ASN A 1110 40.58 -15.75 36.91
N VAL A 1111 39.95 -16.26 37.96
CA VAL A 1111 40.19 -17.62 38.50
C VAL A 1111 40.02 -18.72 37.43
N SER A 1112 39.03 -18.60 36.53
CA SER A 1112 38.78 -19.62 35.50
C SER A 1112 39.88 -19.66 34.45
N LEU A 1113 40.37 -18.49 34.06
CA LEU A 1113 41.47 -18.33 33.11
C LEU A 1113 42.79 -18.83 33.70
N THR A 1114 43.10 -18.43 34.94
CA THR A 1114 44.29 -18.90 35.66
C THR A 1114 44.27 -20.41 35.83
N LYS A 1115 43.13 -20.98 36.23
CA LYS A 1115 42.96 -22.43 36.33
C LYS A 1115 43.26 -23.11 34.99
N GLN A 1116 42.68 -22.64 33.90
CA GLN A 1116 42.89 -23.21 32.58
C GLN A 1116 44.38 -23.16 32.19
N TYR A 1117 45.04 -22.01 32.38
CA TYR A 1117 46.47 -21.85 32.07
C TYR A 1117 47.37 -22.75 32.90
N CYS A 1118 47.07 -22.89 34.20
CA CYS A 1118 47.76 -23.85 35.05
C CYS A 1118 47.62 -25.27 34.48
N CYS A 1119 46.39 -25.73 34.24
CA CYS A 1119 46.11 -27.10 33.82
C CYS A 1119 46.68 -27.43 32.43
N SER A 1120 46.55 -26.53 31.45
CA SER A 1120 46.96 -26.79 30.07
C SER A 1120 48.45 -26.61 29.82
N THR A 1121 49.08 -25.66 30.51
CA THR A 1121 50.43 -25.19 30.15
C THR A 1121 51.45 -25.35 31.27
N LEU A 1122 51.19 -24.82 32.47
CA LEU A 1122 52.22 -24.75 33.52
C LEU A 1122 52.48 -26.10 34.20
N ILE A 1123 51.43 -26.90 34.39
CA ILE A 1123 51.51 -28.18 35.08
C ILE A 1123 52.19 -29.26 34.23
N PRO A 1124 51.87 -29.43 32.92
CA PRO A 1124 52.63 -30.32 32.04
C PRO A 1124 54.12 -29.96 31.95
N ASN A 1125 54.45 -28.67 32.07
CA ASN A 1125 55.84 -28.17 32.03
C ASN A 1125 56.54 -28.14 33.40
N ASN A 1126 55.88 -28.61 34.47
CA ASN A 1126 56.38 -28.63 35.85
C ASN A 1126 56.97 -27.29 36.35
N ASN A 1127 56.20 -26.19 36.27
CA ASN A 1127 56.63 -24.86 36.72
C ASN A 1127 55.88 -24.39 38.00
N PRO A 1128 56.25 -24.88 39.20
CA PRO A 1128 55.54 -24.58 40.44
C PRO A 1128 55.66 -23.12 40.90
N ALA A 1129 56.80 -22.47 40.64
CA ALA A 1129 57.03 -21.08 41.05
C ALA A 1129 56.05 -20.11 40.40
N GLU A 1130 55.75 -20.35 39.12
CA GLU A 1130 54.80 -19.54 38.37
C GLU A 1130 53.35 -19.78 38.81
N VAL A 1131 52.98 -21.03 39.10
CA VAL A 1131 51.65 -21.35 39.66
C VAL A 1131 51.42 -20.63 40.98
N VAL A 1132 52.41 -20.63 41.89
CA VAL A 1132 52.34 -19.92 43.17
C VAL A 1132 52.23 -18.41 42.98
N ARG A 1133 52.98 -17.84 42.02
CA ARG A 1133 52.88 -16.41 41.67
C ARG A 1133 51.46 -16.02 41.28
N LEU A 1134 50.82 -16.79 40.40
CA LEU A 1134 49.46 -16.52 39.92
C LEU A 1134 48.40 -16.68 41.02
N VAL A 1135 48.55 -17.71 41.86
CA VAL A 1135 47.70 -17.93 43.05
C VAL A 1135 47.78 -16.74 44.01
N ASN A 1136 48.97 -16.15 44.19
CA ASN A 1136 49.15 -14.96 45.01
C ASN A 1136 48.51 -13.71 44.42
N ILE A 1137 48.59 -13.52 43.10
CA ILE A 1137 47.93 -12.41 42.42
C ILE A 1137 46.41 -12.47 42.63
N LEU A 1138 45.79 -13.66 42.51
CA LEU A 1138 44.35 -13.85 42.76
C LEU A 1138 43.96 -13.61 44.21
N HIS A 1139 44.84 -13.93 45.16
CA HIS A 1139 44.61 -13.66 46.57
C HIS A 1139 44.65 -12.16 46.86
N ASP A 1140 45.66 -11.45 46.34
CA ASP A 1140 45.82 -10.02 46.52
C ASP A 1140 44.69 -9.22 45.86
N SER A 1141 44.05 -9.76 44.81
CA SER A 1141 42.87 -9.18 44.17
C SER A 1141 41.56 -9.41 44.94
N GLY A 1142 41.57 -10.21 46.02
CA GLY A 1142 40.37 -10.54 46.81
C GLY A 1142 39.50 -11.67 46.24
N GLU A 1143 39.91 -12.28 45.12
CA GLU A 1143 39.20 -13.37 44.45
C GLU A 1143 39.56 -14.76 45.03
N MET A 1144 40.56 -14.83 45.92
CA MET A 1144 40.96 -16.04 46.64
C MET A 1144 41.03 -15.90 48.16
N GLY A 1145 40.17 -16.65 48.86
CA GLY A 1145 40.20 -16.88 50.30
C GLY A 1145 40.75 -18.27 50.69
N VAL A 1146 40.72 -18.61 51.98
CA VAL A 1146 41.23 -19.88 52.55
C VAL A 1146 40.69 -21.11 51.82
N ASP A 1147 39.37 -21.15 51.58
CA ASP A 1147 38.71 -22.29 50.93
C ASP A 1147 39.18 -22.50 49.48
N ASN A 1148 39.61 -21.43 48.80
CA ASN A 1148 40.05 -21.48 47.40
C ASN A 1148 41.47 -22.04 47.26
N TYR A 1149 42.35 -21.83 48.25
CA TYR A 1149 43.69 -22.44 48.25
C TYR A 1149 43.61 -23.97 48.30
N HIS A 1150 42.73 -24.52 49.16
CA HIS A 1150 42.49 -25.96 49.19
C HIS A 1150 41.96 -26.49 47.85
N LEU A 1151 40.96 -25.83 47.26
CA LEU A 1151 40.36 -26.23 45.98
C LEU A 1151 41.32 -26.06 44.79
N SER A 1152 42.28 -25.13 44.86
CA SER A 1152 43.28 -24.93 43.80
C SER A 1152 44.29 -26.06 43.69
N CYS A 1153 44.36 -26.96 44.69
CA CYS A 1153 45.12 -28.21 44.58
C CYS A 1153 44.61 -29.10 43.43
N ASP A 1154 43.32 -29.01 43.11
CA ASP A 1154 42.71 -29.74 41.98
C ASP A 1154 43.18 -29.21 40.62
N TRP A 1155 43.79 -28.01 40.58
CA TRP A 1155 44.34 -27.47 39.33
C TRP A 1155 45.55 -28.29 38.91
N CYS A 1156 46.34 -28.79 39.86
CA CYS A 1156 47.59 -29.55 39.67
C CYS A 1156 47.42 -31.00 39.20
N VAL A 1157 46.26 -31.34 38.65
CA VAL A 1157 45.99 -32.64 38.05
C VAL A 1157 46.21 -32.52 36.54
N MET A 1158 47.13 -33.31 35.99
CA MET A 1158 47.36 -33.39 34.56
C MET A 1158 46.14 -34.00 33.85
N PRO A 1159 45.95 -33.71 32.54
CA PRO A 1159 44.88 -34.34 31.74
C PRO A 1159 44.93 -35.88 31.73
N THR A 1160 46.10 -36.48 32.00
CA THR A 1160 46.31 -37.93 32.15
C THR A 1160 45.77 -38.50 33.46
N GLY A 1161 45.31 -37.65 34.39
CA GLY A 1161 44.90 -38.01 35.75
C GLY A 1161 46.06 -38.08 36.75
N GLU A 1162 47.30 -37.90 36.30
CA GLU A 1162 48.49 -37.85 37.16
C GLU A 1162 48.58 -36.50 37.89
N VAL A 1163 48.96 -36.53 39.17
CA VAL A 1163 49.01 -35.33 40.00
C VAL A 1163 50.43 -34.77 40.07
N ASN A 1164 50.62 -33.51 39.69
CA ASN A 1164 51.90 -32.83 39.86
C ASN A 1164 52.07 -32.37 41.31
N LEU A 1165 52.82 -33.16 42.09
CA LEU A 1165 53.02 -32.93 43.51
C LEU A 1165 53.87 -31.70 43.81
N ASP A 1166 54.75 -31.25 42.90
CA ASP A 1166 55.57 -30.04 43.10
C ASP A 1166 54.70 -28.79 43.10
N CYS A 1167 53.80 -28.68 42.11
CA CYS A 1167 52.86 -27.56 42.03
C CYS A 1167 51.85 -27.58 43.19
N GLN A 1168 51.31 -28.74 43.55
CA GLN A 1168 50.41 -28.85 44.72
C GLN A 1168 51.09 -28.42 46.01
N GLN A 1169 52.34 -28.86 46.23
CA GLN A 1169 53.08 -28.50 47.42
C GLN A 1169 53.28 -26.99 47.52
N GLY A 1170 53.69 -26.33 46.44
CA GLY A 1170 53.89 -24.88 46.42
C GLY A 1170 52.62 -24.08 46.75
N ILE A 1171 51.47 -24.47 46.19
CA ILE A 1171 50.18 -23.84 46.50
C ILE A 1171 49.84 -23.96 47.98
N VAL A 1172 50.00 -25.16 48.55
CA VAL A 1172 49.63 -25.43 49.95
C VAL A 1172 50.62 -24.78 50.91
N GLU A 1173 51.92 -24.75 50.60
CA GLU A 1173 52.93 -24.02 51.39
C GLU A 1173 52.59 -22.53 51.48
N GLU A 1174 52.26 -21.91 50.35
CA GLU A 1174 51.87 -20.51 50.30
C GLU A 1174 50.56 -20.25 51.06
N GLY A 1175 49.58 -21.13 50.90
CA GLY A 1175 48.33 -21.08 51.67
C GLY A 1175 48.58 -21.17 53.18
N LEU A 1176 49.47 -22.05 53.62
CA LEU A 1176 49.85 -22.23 55.04
C LEU A 1176 50.69 -21.06 55.58
N LEU A 1177 51.45 -20.35 54.74
CA LEU A 1177 52.12 -19.11 55.15
C LEU A 1177 51.11 -18.01 55.50
N LYS A 1178 50.01 -17.93 54.74
CA LYS A 1178 48.94 -16.93 54.95
C LYS A 1178 47.92 -17.36 56.00
N TYR A 1179 47.63 -18.65 56.08
CA TYR A 1179 46.64 -19.25 56.99
C TYR A 1179 47.24 -20.44 57.76
N PRO A 1180 48.07 -20.17 58.79
CA PRO A 1180 48.87 -21.21 59.45
C PRO A 1180 48.11 -22.20 60.32
N GLU A 1181 46.82 -21.95 60.56
CA GLU A 1181 45.96 -22.77 61.43
C GLU A 1181 44.85 -23.48 60.63
N ASP A 1182 44.86 -23.39 59.29
CA ASP A 1182 43.82 -24.02 58.46
C ASP A 1182 43.98 -25.54 58.37
N GLN A 1183 42.95 -26.26 58.80
CA GLN A 1183 42.97 -27.71 58.91
C GLN A 1183 43.00 -28.42 57.55
N ASN A 1184 42.35 -27.86 56.52
CA ASN A 1184 42.27 -28.45 55.18
C ASN A 1184 43.60 -28.32 54.42
N LEU A 1185 44.28 -27.17 54.55
CA LEU A 1185 45.62 -26.98 54.00
C LEU A 1185 46.64 -27.87 54.70
N HIS A 1186 46.56 -28.02 56.03
CA HIS A 1186 47.38 -28.98 56.76
C HIS A 1186 47.13 -30.43 56.33
N LEU A 1187 45.87 -30.79 56.06
CA LEU A 1187 45.50 -32.12 55.55
C LEU A 1187 46.10 -32.38 54.16
N ASN A 1188 45.99 -31.42 53.24
CA ASN A 1188 46.56 -31.54 51.90
C ASN A 1188 48.08 -31.62 51.95
N MET A 1189 48.75 -30.83 52.80
CA MET A 1189 50.19 -30.91 53.00
C MET A 1189 50.62 -32.30 53.49
N ALA A 1190 49.91 -32.86 54.49
CA ALA A 1190 50.19 -34.19 54.99
C ALA A 1190 50.00 -35.28 53.91
N LYS A 1191 48.97 -35.17 53.07
CA LYS A 1191 48.74 -36.08 51.93
C LYS A 1191 49.86 -36.00 50.90
N ILE A 1192 50.31 -34.80 50.55
CA ILE A 1192 51.39 -34.57 49.58
C ILE A 1192 52.71 -35.16 50.09
N LEU A 1193 53.10 -34.84 51.33
CA LEU A 1193 54.32 -35.36 51.95
C LEU A 1193 54.31 -36.89 52.09
N ARG A 1194 53.14 -37.51 52.40
CA ARG A 1194 52.99 -38.97 52.37
C ARG A 1194 53.23 -39.55 50.98
N LYS A 1195 52.66 -38.96 49.93
CA LYS A 1195 52.89 -39.41 48.54
C LYS A 1195 54.37 -39.28 48.11
N ARG A 1196 55.13 -38.40 48.75
CA ARG A 1196 56.59 -38.23 48.57
C ARG A 1196 57.45 -39.15 49.43
N ASN A 1197 56.85 -40.08 50.20
CA ASN A 1197 57.54 -40.92 51.19
C ASN A 1197 58.24 -40.12 52.31
N GLN A 1198 57.74 -38.92 52.63
CA GLN A 1198 58.25 -38.04 53.70
C GLN A 1198 57.33 -38.06 54.92
N ALA A 1199 56.92 -39.25 55.36
CA ALA A 1199 55.96 -39.41 56.45
C ALA A 1199 56.34 -38.68 57.76
N PRO A 1200 57.61 -38.67 58.22
CA PRO A 1200 58.00 -37.95 59.44
C PRO A 1200 57.71 -36.44 59.38
N GLN A 1201 57.79 -35.84 58.20
CA GLN A 1201 57.45 -34.43 57.98
C GLN A 1201 55.93 -34.24 57.80
N ALA A 1202 55.22 -35.27 57.32
CA ALA A 1202 53.76 -35.26 57.16
C ALA A 1202 53.01 -35.32 58.50
N TYR A 1203 53.54 -36.05 59.49
CA TYR A 1203 52.85 -36.32 60.75
C TYR A 1203 52.45 -35.06 61.55
N PRO A 1204 53.33 -34.04 61.74
CA PRO A 1204 52.94 -32.79 62.39
C PRO A 1204 51.79 -32.06 61.68
N HIS A 1205 51.77 -32.09 60.34
CA HIS A 1205 50.67 -31.50 59.57
C HIS A 1205 49.39 -32.33 59.70
N ALA A 1206 49.49 -33.66 59.75
CA ALA A 1206 48.33 -34.54 59.99
C ALA A 1206 47.70 -34.29 61.37
N LEU A 1207 48.51 -34.07 62.40
CA LEU A 1207 48.02 -33.68 63.74
C LEU A 1207 47.35 -32.31 63.75
N LYS A 1208 47.94 -31.31 63.07
CA LYS A 1208 47.32 -29.99 62.93
C LYS A 1208 46.01 -30.02 62.15
N ALA A 1209 45.91 -30.89 61.13
CA ALA A 1209 44.68 -31.12 60.39
C ALA A 1209 43.56 -31.71 61.27
N LEU A 1210 43.92 -32.60 62.20
CA LEU A 1210 42.98 -33.11 63.21
C LEU A 1210 42.60 -32.01 64.21
N GLY A 1211 43.57 -31.18 64.64
CA GLY A 1211 43.34 -29.97 65.41
C GLY A 1211 42.43 -30.19 66.64
N ASN A 1212 41.31 -29.46 66.69
CA ASN A 1212 40.28 -29.60 67.74
C ASN A 1212 39.15 -30.58 67.37
N ILE A 1213 39.21 -31.23 66.20
CA ILE A 1213 38.22 -32.21 65.79
C ILE A 1213 38.35 -33.41 66.71
N ASP A 1214 37.25 -33.82 67.34
CA ASP A 1214 37.22 -35.00 68.19
C ASP A 1214 37.59 -36.23 67.33
N PRO A 1215 38.71 -36.92 67.62
CA PRO A 1215 39.16 -38.07 66.85
C PRO A 1215 38.13 -39.21 66.77
N ALA A 1216 37.18 -39.27 67.71
CA ALA A 1216 36.06 -40.22 67.70
C ALA A 1216 35.02 -39.90 66.61
N THR A 1217 34.90 -38.64 66.19
CA THR A 1217 33.83 -38.17 65.28
C THR A 1217 34.24 -38.17 63.81
N ASN A 1218 35.54 -38.12 63.50
CA ASN A 1218 36.06 -38.14 62.13
C ASN A 1218 37.03 -39.31 61.92
N ILE A 1219 36.47 -40.52 61.92
CA ILE A 1219 37.21 -41.79 61.78
C ILE A 1219 38.16 -41.81 60.58
N PRO A 1220 37.78 -41.34 59.37
CA PRO A 1220 38.70 -41.32 58.22
C PRO A 1220 39.95 -40.46 58.45
N LEU A 1221 39.81 -39.28 59.07
CA LEU A 1221 40.94 -38.41 59.37
C LEU A 1221 41.81 -38.99 60.49
N THR A 1222 41.20 -39.55 61.53
CA THR A 1222 41.92 -40.22 62.64
C THR A 1222 42.72 -41.42 62.14
N LEU A 1223 42.15 -42.23 61.24
CA LEU A 1223 42.86 -43.32 60.57
C LEU A 1223 44.00 -42.81 59.69
N PHE A 1224 43.80 -41.70 58.96
CA PHE A 1224 44.86 -41.09 58.17
C PHE A 1224 46.03 -40.62 59.06
N VAL A 1225 45.75 -40.05 60.24
CA VAL A 1225 46.76 -39.65 61.24
C VAL A 1225 47.49 -40.88 61.79
N ALA A 1226 46.75 -41.93 62.19
CA ALA A 1226 47.32 -43.19 62.70
C ALA A 1226 48.26 -43.84 61.68
N GLN A 1227 47.84 -43.91 60.40
CA GLN A 1227 48.67 -44.41 59.30
C GLN A 1227 49.92 -43.55 59.10
N THR A 1228 49.80 -42.23 59.21
CA THR A 1228 50.93 -41.31 59.03
C THR A 1228 51.92 -41.44 60.21
N ALA A 1229 51.42 -41.66 61.42
CA ALA A 1229 52.23 -41.91 62.62
C ALA A 1229 53.07 -43.19 62.49
N ILE A 1230 52.45 -44.29 62.07
CA ILE A 1230 53.19 -45.56 61.90
C ILE A 1230 54.23 -45.47 60.78
N LEU A 1231 53.90 -44.85 59.64
CA LEU A 1231 54.85 -44.60 58.55
C LEU A 1231 56.01 -43.69 58.98
N SER A 1232 55.84 -42.91 60.04
CA SER A 1232 56.89 -42.07 60.65
C SER A 1232 57.70 -42.80 61.73
N GLY A 1233 57.38 -44.07 62.01
CA GLY A 1233 58.02 -44.87 63.07
C GLY A 1233 57.48 -44.59 64.49
N LEU A 1234 56.38 -43.83 64.63
CA LEU A 1234 55.77 -43.44 65.90
C LEU A 1234 54.68 -44.46 66.29
N CYS A 1235 55.12 -45.64 66.72
CA CYS A 1235 54.24 -46.77 67.00
C CYS A 1235 53.23 -46.48 68.12
N ASP A 1236 53.65 -45.79 69.18
CA ASP A 1236 52.80 -45.51 70.35
C ASP A 1236 51.65 -44.55 70.01
N ASP A 1237 51.93 -43.53 69.19
CA ASP A 1237 50.92 -42.59 68.71
C ASP A 1237 49.94 -43.28 67.75
N ALA A 1238 50.44 -44.11 66.83
CA ALA A 1238 49.60 -44.90 65.92
C ALA A 1238 48.66 -45.85 66.69
N GLU A 1239 49.18 -46.53 67.71
CA GLU A 1239 48.42 -47.44 68.56
C GLU A 1239 47.31 -46.70 69.33
N ARG A 1240 47.61 -45.51 69.86
CA ARG A 1240 46.65 -44.66 70.55
C ARG A 1240 45.50 -44.21 69.65
N PHE A 1241 45.79 -43.75 68.43
CA PHE A 1241 44.74 -43.36 67.48
C PHE A 1241 43.93 -44.56 66.99
N CYS A 1242 44.55 -45.73 66.79
CA CYS A 1242 43.86 -46.98 66.48
C CYS A 1242 42.88 -47.40 67.59
N GLN A 1243 43.29 -47.35 68.86
CA GLN A 1243 42.40 -47.61 70.00
C GLN A 1243 41.22 -46.64 70.01
N THR A 1244 41.48 -45.35 69.76
CA THR A 1244 40.43 -44.33 69.69
C THR A 1244 39.42 -44.64 68.57
N VAL A 1245 39.87 -45.19 67.43
CA VAL A 1245 38.98 -45.62 66.35
C VAL A 1245 38.18 -46.86 66.75
N GLU A 1246 38.80 -47.89 67.36
CA GLU A 1246 38.12 -49.13 67.80
C GLU A 1246 37.01 -48.88 68.82
N GLU A 1247 37.23 -47.95 69.74
CA GLU A 1247 36.24 -47.59 70.76
C GLU A 1247 35.01 -46.86 70.17
N ASN A 1248 35.14 -46.26 68.98
CA ASN A 1248 34.16 -45.32 68.44
C ASN A 1248 33.62 -45.66 67.04
N CYS A 1249 34.18 -46.63 66.30
CA CYS A 1249 33.82 -46.90 64.90
C CYS A 1249 32.66 -47.88 64.68
N GLY A 1250 32.17 -48.56 65.72
CA GLY A 1250 31.06 -49.53 65.61
C GLY A 1250 31.35 -50.69 64.64
N GLU A 1251 30.36 -51.11 63.84
CA GLU A 1251 30.49 -52.19 62.84
C GLU A 1251 31.08 -51.72 61.49
N ASN A 1252 31.87 -50.62 61.44
CA ASN A 1252 32.48 -50.18 60.19
C ASN A 1252 33.67 -51.10 59.81
N GLU A 1253 33.35 -52.15 59.05
CA GLU A 1253 34.27 -53.21 58.63
C GLU A 1253 35.52 -52.67 57.91
N SER A 1254 35.38 -51.60 57.12
CA SER A 1254 36.52 -50.98 56.41
C SER A 1254 37.48 -50.25 57.36
N ALA A 1255 36.94 -49.55 58.37
CA ALA A 1255 37.74 -48.88 59.38
C ALA A 1255 38.46 -49.89 60.28
N MET A 1256 37.76 -50.95 60.71
CA MET A 1256 38.34 -52.02 61.52
C MET A 1256 39.44 -52.80 60.78
N ASN A 1257 39.26 -53.09 59.49
CA ASN A 1257 40.30 -53.68 58.66
C ASN A 1257 41.54 -52.78 58.56
N SER A 1258 41.34 -51.46 58.43
CA SER A 1258 42.45 -50.49 58.40
C SER A 1258 43.20 -50.43 59.74
N VAL A 1259 42.48 -50.49 60.87
CA VAL A 1259 43.10 -50.56 62.21
C VAL A 1259 43.93 -51.83 62.36
N GLN A 1260 43.37 -52.99 61.97
CA GLN A 1260 44.06 -54.28 62.05
C GLN A 1260 45.37 -54.24 61.24
N GLN A 1261 45.31 -53.71 60.02
CA GLN A 1261 46.49 -53.55 59.17
C GLN A 1261 47.55 -52.63 59.79
N ILE A 1262 47.14 -51.50 60.41
CA ILE A 1262 48.08 -50.59 61.10
C ILE A 1262 48.70 -51.28 62.32
N LYS A 1263 47.96 -52.09 63.07
CA LYS A 1263 48.48 -52.86 64.21
C LYS A 1263 49.51 -53.89 63.79
N GLU A 1264 49.31 -54.55 62.65
CA GLU A 1264 50.31 -55.45 62.07
C GLU A 1264 51.59 -54.69 61.71
N TRP A 1265 51.47 -53.53 61.05
CA TRP A 1265 52.62 -52.67 60.77
C TRP A 1265 53.32 -52.15 62.03
N ILE A 1266 52.60 -51.87 63.12
CA ILE A 1266 53.18 -51.50 64.41
C ILE A 1266 54.11 -52.60 64.94
N VAL A 1267 53.71 -53.87 64.83
CA VAL A 1267 54.55 -55.00 65.24
C VAL A 1267 55.81 -55.07 64.38
N GLU A 1268 55.67 -55.04 63.06
CA GLU A 1268 56.79 -55.10 62.11
C GLU A 1268 57.79 -53.96 62.30
N VAL A 1269 57.31 -52.73 62.49
CA VAL A 1269 58.16 -51.56 62.70
C VAL A 1269 58.87 -51.61 64.05
N ARG A 1270 58.20 -52.07 65.13
CA ARG A 1270 58.83 -52.25 66.45
C ARG A 1270 59.94 -53.31 66.41
N GLU A 1271 59.71 -54.43 65.71
CA GLU A 1271 60.73 -55.47 65.51
C GLU A 1271 61.92 -54.92 64.71
N TYR A 1272 61.67 -54.17 63.64
CA TYR A 1272 62.73 -53.52 62.85
C TYR A 1272 63.54 -52.49 63.66
N GLN A 1273 62.87 -51.67 64.49
CA GLN A 1273 63.53 -50.70 65.37
C GLN A 1273 64.38 -51.38 66.45
N GLN A 1274 63.92 -52.50 67.02
CA GLN A 1274 64.73 -53.30 67.95
C GLN A 1274 65.96 -53.91 67.27
N GLN A 1275 65.84 -54.36 66.02
CA GLN A 1275 66.97 -54.88 65.24
C GLN A 1275 67.98 -53.81 64.83
N GLN A 1276 67.56 -52.56 64.61
CA GLN A 1276 68.45 -51.41 64.32
C GLN A 1276 69.17 -50.88 65.57
N GLN A 1277 68.61 -51.10 66.78
CA GLN A 1277 69.25 -50.71 68.06
C GLN A 1277 70.27 -51.72 68.57
N GLN A 1278 70.23 -52.97 68.10
CA GLN A 1278 71.27 -53.99 68.33
C GLN A 1278 72.42 -53.82 67.34
#